data_AF-A0A955ZT40-F1
#
_entry.id   AF-A0A955ZT40-F1
#
_cell.length_a   1.000
_cell.length_b   1.000
_cell.length_c   1.000
_cell.angle_alpha   90.00
_cell.angle_beta   90.00
_cell.angle_gamma   90.00
#
_symmetry.space_group_name_H-M   'P 1'
#
loop_
_entity.id
_entity.type
_entity.pdbx_description
1 polymer ?
#
loop_
_entity_poly.entity_id
_entity_poly.type
_entity_poly.pdbx_seq_one_letter_code
_entity_poly.pdbx_strand_id
1 'polypeptide(L)'
;MTSGGWRFFIDRGGTFTDCLAISPSGGVHVTKVLSSDRAPLEAIESVLARADGGEASDVFLARADGGEASDVFLARADGGEASDKLLARATAGEASGATPARVRLGTTVATNALLERRGAATALLTNAGLAGVFDVGTQERPALFELEIERPPRLQQWRLEAPGRRDALGAVVEPLDLEAARRALARARREGAVSVAIVGLHAHVDPEDERALGRIAEALGFEHVALSHALAREVGFLARGETAIADAYLTPLLRGHVRRLEAALPRAELRFMQSSGGLTDAARFRGPNALLSGPAGGVVATRHVARRAGHARAIGFDMGGTSTDVSLVEGDRLDRAFESEVGGVRVKAPMLRIHTVAAGGGSLCRFDGIRLVVGPESAGSDPGPLCYGLRDGAGRPRAETLAVTDVNLALGRVAPDRFPFPLELAPVERALDELVERLSRAGFARTRDEVAAGFFEIANANMAQAIREVSVAGGVDPRDHVLVGFGGAGGQHVCAIARQLGLREILLHPFAGLLSAYGIGLAPLSWDGQRDGLGRLLPGSGALANELEVEWRALEDEARHALVAEGAALGSIELERSLDLGYVGTETALAIPWSPDASEQVAVGRARFAAAHRERYGYDRPGRAIAIKAVRLRAWSREVDRDLVDPPADVTQRTPARPRPLRTTRAWFPDAGRVDAPVYEREALEPGHRLAGPALVLEATGTVVLDPGFVLEVDADRVFRIRPADEARRAGPNARSRVDLAESDPVRLEVLGNRFMSIAEQMGAVLRNTSVSTNIKERLDYSCAVFDGEGGLVANAPHIPVHLGAMADTIAALRERFEPFAPGDVLVTNDPFAGGSHLPDVTVVTPVFRAGASRAAFFVASRGHHADLGGRTPGSMPADSERLDDEGVLIEPFHLVRAGRFDEAHIRAVLGAGPYPARRPDDNVADLEAMVAANRAGAALLDALCEEVGEAVVRVTMVQLQRAAATKVALELARLPAGRHRFADALDDGTPIAVELTIEHVAGTSGSDALPARMRIDFEGTGPASRGNLNAPPAVVRAAVLYVLRSLVAERIPLNGGCLAPVEIVVPPGSLLDPPRGSAVVGGNVETSQRIVDVLLGALGRAAASQGTMNNVTFGDEAFGYYETIGGGAGATPFAPGASGVHTHMTNTRITDPEILESRFPVRLLEFGLRPGSGGEGARRGGDGLVRRYRFLRPVRVSLLTERRTRSPFGLAGGGAGARGRNRILRQGRTAPEEVGSRATIELDAGDELWIETPGGGGHGRSEALEERDEREEARRT
;
A
#
# COMPACT_ATOMS: atom_id res chain seq x y z
N MET A 1 -23.87 43.07 10.35
CA MET A 1 -22.60 42.37 10.06
C MET A 1 -21.66 42.70 11.20
N THR A 2 -21.43 41.76 12.12
CA THR A 2 -20.45 41.95 13.21
C THR A 2 -19.05 41.84 12.61
N SER A 3 -18.25 42.90 12.68
CA SER A 3 -16.87 42.95 12.17
C SER A 3 -15.98 41.93 12.88
N GLY A 4 -15.77 40.78 12.25
CA GLY A 4 -14.84 39.74 12.73
C GLY A 4 -13.38 40.15 12.52
N GLY A 5 -12.46 39.44 13.19
CA GLY A 5 -11.02 39.57 12.94
C GLY A 5 -10.64 38.94 11.59
N TRP A 6 -9.37 39.06 11.20
CA TRP A 6 -8.85 38.33 10.05
C TRP A 6 -9.01 36.82 10.22
N ARG A 7 -9.31 36.12 9.12
CA ARG A 7 -9.39 34.66 9.10
C ARG A 7 -8.44 34.13 8.05
N PHE A 8 -7.57 33.20 8.43
CA PHE A 8 -6.59 32.57 7.54
C PHE A 8 -6.81 31.06 7.53
N PHE A 9 -6.85 30.50 6.34
CA PHE A 9 -6.96 29.06 6.09
C PHE A 9 -5.75 28.68 5.25
N ILE A 10 -4.87 27.85 5.82
CA ILE A 10 -3.55 27.61 5.27
C ILE A 10 -3.35 26.10 5.12
N ASP A 11 -2.94 25.67 3.94
CA ASP A 11 -2.43 24.33 3.71
C ASP A 11 -0.94 24.39 3.37
N ARG A 12 -0.09 23.90 4.27
CA ARG A 12 1.35 23.80 4.02
C ARG A 12 1.66 22.46 3.34
N GLY A 13 1.61 22.45 2.01
CA GLY A 13 1.97 21.30 1.17
C GLY A 13 3.48 21.07 1.02
N GLY A 14 3.85 20.09 0.20
CA GLY A 14 5.26 19.74 -0.06
C GLY A 14 6.01 20.75 -0.93
N THR A 15 5.37 21.23 -2.01
CA THR A 15 5.97 22.19 -2.95
C THR A 15 5.59 23.64 -2.65
N PHE A 16 4.31 23.87 -2.36
CA PHE A 16 3.76 25.19 -2.10
C PHE A 16 2.93 25.21 -0.83
N THR A 17 2.90 26.38 -0.17
CA THR A 17 1.98 26.70 0.91
C THR A 17 0.88 27.60 0.37
N ASP A 18 -0.34 27.13 0.52
CA ASP A 18 -1.56 27.71 0.00
C ASP A 18 -2.29 28.45 1.11
N CYS A 19 -2.63 29.72 0.88
CA CYS A 19 -3.33 30.54 1.86
C CYS A 19 -4.55 31.21 1.24
N LEU A 20 -5.70 30.96 1.86
CA LEU A 20 -6.97 31.65 1.64
C LEU A 20 -7.26 32.48 2.89
N ALA A 21 -7.53 33.77 2.72
CA ALA A 21 -7.81 34.67 3.83
C ALA A 21 -9.08 35.48 3.61
N ILE A 22 -9.80 35.77 4.69
CA ILE A 22 -10.94 36.68 4.70
C ILE A 22 -10.61 37.86 5.62
N SER A 23 -10.68 39.07 5.06
CA SER A 23 -10.48 40.30 5.82
C SER A 23 -11.66 40.60 6.75
N PRO A 24 -11.49 41.47 7.77
CA PRO A 24 -12.59 41.94 8.62
C PRO A 24 -13.78 42.53 7.86
N SER A 25 -13.54 43.03 6.65
CA SER A 25 -14.56 43.61 5.76
C SER A 25 -15.30 42.56 4.90
N GLY A 26 -14.89 41.29 4.94
CA GLY A 26 -15.44 40.20 4.13
C GLY A 26 -14.71 39.96 2.79
N GLY A 27 -13.69 40.76 2.46
CA GLY A 27 -12.88 40.56 1.24
C GLY A 27 -12.07 39.26 1.27
N VAL A 28 -12.05 38.54 0.15
CA VAL A 28 -11.30 37.27 -0.01
C VAL A 28 -9.94 37.56 -0.65
N HIS A 29 -8.88 37.02 -0.05
CA HIS A 29 -7.51 37.15 -0.52
C HIS A 29 -6.86 35.76 -0.65
N VAL A 30 -6.06 35.57 -1.70
CA VAL A 30 -5.34 34.31 -1.93
C VAL A 30 -3.86 34.58 -2.17
N THR A 31 -3.00 33.68 -1.68
CA THR A 31 -1.58 33.70 -2.00
C THR A 31 -1.01 32.28 -1.99
N LYS A 32 0.04 32.07 -2.78
CA LYS A 32 0.81 30.83 -2.87
C LYS A 32 2.28 31.17 -2.71
N VAL A 33 2.97 30.52 -1.79
CA VAL A 33 4.40 30.71 -1.54
C VAL A 33 5.11 29.37 -1.59
N LEU A 34 6.43 29.35 -1.82
CA LEU A 34 7.20 28.12 -1.74
C LEU A 34 7.17 27.56 -0.32
N SER A 35 6.98 26.26 -0.19
CA SER A 35 6.90 25.63 1.13
C SER A 35 8.22 25.74 1.89
N SER A 36 8.12 26.24 3.12
CA SER A 36 9.20 26.39 4.09
C SER A 36 8.63 26.31 5.50
N ASP A 37 9.49 26.26 6.52
CA ASP A 37 9.02 26.32 7.91
C ASP A 37 8.40 27.66 8.31
N ARG A 38 8.75 28.74 7.60
CA ARG A 38 8.15 30.09 7.76
C ARG A 38 7.00 30.35 6.79
N ALA A 39 6.77 29.49 5.80
CA ALA A 39 5.79 29.73 4.74
C ALA A 39 4.37 30.09 5.22
N PRO A 40 3.83 29.51 6.33
CA PRO A 40 2.54 29.98 6.85
C PRO A 40 2.56 31.46 7.27
N LEU A 41 3.65 31.93 7.89
CA LEU A 41 3.82 33.33 8.29
C LEU A 41 4.05 34.22 7.06
N GLU A 42 4.92 33.79 6.13
CA GLU A 42 5.17 34.51 4.87
C GLU A 42 3.88 34.69 4.05
N ALA A 43 3.01 33.69 4.05
CA ALA A 43 1.70 33.77 3.39
C ALA A 43 0.77 34.79 4.08
N ILE A 44 0.74 34.83 5.42
CA ILE A 44 -0.01 35.82 6.19
C ILE A 44 0.54 37.23 5.92
N GLU A 45 1.85 37.40 5.98
CA GLU A 45 2.54 38.68 5.69
C GLU A 45 2.23 39.19 4.28
N SER A 46 2.30 38.29 3.28
CA SER A 46 1.95 38.60 1.88
C SER A 46 0.51 39.10 1.73
N VAL A 47 -0.45 38.45 2.40
CA VAL A 47 -1.86 38.89 2.39
C VAL A 47 -2.03 40.26 3.03
N LEU A 48 -1.42 40.48 4.21
CA LEU A 48 -1.56 41.72 4.96
C LEU A 48 -0.89 42.92 4.26
N ALA A 49 0.26 42.70 3.62
CA ALA A 49 0.96 43.74 2.87
C ALA A 49 0.13 44.24 1.68
N ARG A 50 -0.56 43.33 0.97
CA ARG A 50 -1.44 43.68 -0.16
C ARG A 50 -2.69 44.43 0.27
N ALA A 51 -3.18 44.21 1.49
CA ALA A 51 -4.35 44.91 2.00
C ALA A 51 -4.09 46.40 2.30
N ASP A 52 -2.83 46.85 2.38
CA ASP A 52 -2.44 48.24 2.71
C ASP A 52 -2.28 49.18 1.51
N GLY A 53 -2.17 48.66 0.29
CA GLY A 53 -2.14 49.43 -0.95
C GLY A 53 -3.52 49.44 -1.61
N GLY A 54 -4.32 50.47 -1.36
CA GLY A 54 -5.78 50.47 -1.60
C GLY A 54 -6.25 50.22 -3.04
N GLU A 55 -7.21 49.30 -3.19
CA GLU A 55 -8.62 49.54 -3.47
C GLU A 55 -9.40 48.33 -2.92
N ALA A 56 -10.52 48.58 -2.24
CA ALA A 56 -11.41 47.52 -1.79
C ALA A 56 -12.15 46.94 -3.00
N SER A 57 -12.38 45.62 -2.99
CA SER A 57 -12.98 44.77 -4.04
C SER A 57 -12.15 44.64 -5.32
N ASP A 58 -11.54 43.47 -5.52
CA ASP A 58 -11.62 42.64 -6.73
C ASP A 58 -10.49 41.59 -6.76
N VAL A 59 -10.78 40.44 -7.36
CA VAL A 59 -9.77 39.50 -7.85
C VAL A 59 -9.08 40.18 -9.05
N PHE A 60 -8.18 41.14 -8.81
CA PHE A 60 -7.44 41.80 -9.89
C PHE A 60 -6.16 41.04 -10.24
N LEU A 61 -6.15 40.50 -11.46
CA LEU A 61 -4.96 40.35 -12.30
C LEU A 61 -5.16 41.34 -13.46
N ALA A 62 -4.40 42.44 -13.43
CA ALA A 62 -4.57 43.56 -14.37
C ALA A 62 -4.54 43.12 -15.85
N ARG A 63 -5.37 43.76 -16.68
CA ARG A 63 -5.29 43.73 -18.15
C ARG A 63 -4.43 44.86 -18.69
N ALA A 64 -3.81 44.56 -19.82
CA ALA A 64 -2.74 45.29 -20.49
C ALA A 64 -3.10 46.72 -20.90
N ASP A 65 -2.28 47.66 -20.44
CA ASP A 65 -1.86 48.84 -21.21
C ASP A 65 -0.39 49.14 -20.89
N GLY A 66 0.52 48.65 -21.73
CA GLY A 66 1.82 49.28 -22.03
C GLY A 66 2.88 49.51 -20.94
N GLY A 67 2.77 48.93 -19.73
CA GLY A 67 3.79 49.01 -18.67
C GLY A 67 4.36 47.63 -18.30
N GLU A 68 5.61 47.60 -17.81
CA GLU A 68 6.38 46.40 -17.47
C GLU A 68 5.57 45.33 -16.69
N ALA A 69 5.72 44.09 -17.12
CA ALA A 69 5.07 42.92 -16.53
C ALA A 69 5.84 42.41 -15.30
N SER A 70 5.42 42.79 -14.11
CA SER A 70 5.62 42.09 -12.84
C SER A 70 4.60 42.70 -11.86
N ASP A 71 3.93 42.01 -10.95
CA ASP A 71 4.35 40.81 -10.26
C ASP A 71 3.20 40.06 -9.55
N VAL A 72 3.15 38.74 -9.76
CA VAL A 72 2.74 37.78 -8.73
C VAL A 72 4.05 37.33 -8.07
N PHE A 73 4.66 38.19 -7.24
CA PHE A 73 5.92 37.80 -6.60
C PHE A 73 5.70 36.70 -5.56
N LEU A 74 6.50 35.64 -5.69
CA LEU A 74 7.09 34.91 -4.57
C LEU A 74 7.62 35.92 -3.55
N ALA A 75 6.82 36.24 -2.52
CA ALA A 75 7.29 37.10 -1.46
C ALA A 75 8.33 36.34 -0.63
N ARG A 76 9.62 36.64 -0.82
CA ARG A 76 10.59 36.50 0.27
C ARG A 76 10.41 37.73 1.15
N ALA A 77 9.64 37.59 2.22
CA ALA A 77 9.65 38.59 3.27
C ALA A 77 10.99 38.50 4.00
N ASP A 78 11.90 39.44 3.75
CA ASP A 78 13.13 39.56 4.52
C ASP A 78 12.74 39.82 5.99
N GLY A 79 13.04 38.84 6.85
CA GLY A 79 12.69 38.88 8.27
C GLY A 79 13.37 40.05 8.99
N GLY A 80 12.61 41.12 9.23
CA GLY A 80 13.04 42.33 9.93
C GLY A 80 11.84 43.12 10.48
N GLU A 81 12.05 44.35 10.98
CA GLU A 81 11.03 45.16 11.68
C GLU A 81 9.69 45.36 10.93
N ALA A 82 9.69 45.30 9.60
CA ALA A 82 8.47 45.41 8.78
C ALA A 82 7.57 44.16 8.88
N SER A 83 8.18 42.97 8.98
CA SER A 83 7.51 41.67 9.16
C SER A 83 6.83 41.61 10.53
N ASP A 84 7.52 42.05 11.59
CA ASP A 84 6.96 42.13 12.95
C ASP A 84 5.77 43.09 13.04
N LYS A 85 5.81 44.23 12.32
CA LYS A 85 4.68 45.18 12.26
C LYS A 85 3.46 44.62 11.53
N LEU A 86 3.66 43.82 10.47
CA LEU A 86 2.56 43.16 9.76
C LEU A 86 1.91 42.07 10.62
N LEU A 87 2.72 41.20 11.23
CA LEU A 87 2.22 40.15 12.13
C LEU A 87 1.57 40.73 13.40
N ALA A 88 2.04 41.88 13.89
CA ALA A 88 1.39 42.64 14.97
C ALA A 88 -0.05 43.09 14.62
N ARG A 89 -0.38 43.27 13.33
CA ARG A 89 -1.74 43.63 12.90
C ARG A 89 -2.69 42.44 12.85
N ALA A 90 -2.18 41.24 12.56
CA ALA A 90 -2.96 40.01 12.73
C ALA A 90 -3.31 39.75 14.21
N THR A 91 -2.59 40.36 15.14
CA THR A 91 -2.65 40.08 16.58
C THR A 91 -3.13 41.26 17.44
N ALA A 92 -3.37 42.42 16.82
CA ALA A 92 -3.83 43.62 17.51
C ALA A 92 -5.25 43.41 18.09
N GLY A 93 -5.32 43.22 19.41
CA GLY A 93 -6.56 43.09 20.19
C GLY A 93 -6.57 43.95 21.45
N GLU A 94 -7.77 44.41 21.80
CA GLU A 94 -8.23 45.32 22.89
C GLU A 94 -7.76 46.78 22.89
N ALA A 95 -6.50 47.12 22.58
CA ALA A 95 -6.08 48.54 22.54
C ALA A 95 -6.70 49.33 21.36
N SER A 96 -7.24 48.63 20.35
CA SER A 96 -7.86 49.18 19.13
C SER A 96 -9.33 48.78 18.92
N GLY A 97 -9.92 47.96 19.82
CA GLY A 97 -11.27 47.41 19.65
C GLY A 97 -11.43 46.30 18.61
N ALA A 98 -10.34 45.75 18.05
CA ALA A 98 -10.38 44.70 17.03
C ALA A 98 -10.42 43.26 17.61
N THR A 99 -11.15 42.37 16.94
CA THR A 99 -11.25 40.93 17.25
C THR A 99 -9.95 40.21 16.84
N PRO A 100 -9.40 39.27 17.64
CA PRO A 100 -8.20 38.51 17.28
C PRO A 100 -8.34 37.73 15.97
N ALA A 101 -7.25 37.57 15.23
CA ALA A 101 -7.26 36.72 14.03
C ALA A 101 -7.45 35.25 14.37
N ARG A 102 -8.08 34.52 13.45
CA ARG A 102 -8.22 33.06 13.50
C ARG A 102 -7.38 32.44 12.39
N VAL A 103 -6.58 31.44 12.73
CA VAL A 103 -5.74 30.72 11.78
C VAL A 103 -6.06 29.24 11.88
N ARG A 104 -6.47 28.64 10.76
CA ARG A 104 -6.67 27.20 10.61
C ARG A 104 -5.60 26.67 9.68
N LEU A 105 -4.82 25.68 10.13
CA LEU A 105 -3.64 25.19 9.44
C LEU A 105 -3.68 23.67 9.24
N GLY A 106 -3.55 23.24 7.99
CA GLY A 106 -3.10 21.90 7.63
C GLY A 106 -1.59 21.90 7.37
N THR A 107 -0.91 20.81 7.72
CA THR A 107 0.56 20.78 7.63
C THR A 107 1.11 19.41 7.27
N THR A 108 2.09 19.41 6.36
CA THR A 108 2.85 18.21 5.99
C THR A 108 4.08 17.97 6.88
N VAL A 109 4.32 18.77 7.93
CA VAL A 109 5.50 18.61 8.82
C VAL A 109 5.64 17.20 9.37
N ALA A 110 4.56 16.62 9.91
CA ALA A 110 4.59 15.27 10.45
C ALA A 110 4.87 14.23 9.35
N THR A 111 4.19 14.35 8.21
CA THR A 111 4.36 13.45 7.06
C THR A 111 5.78 13.50 6.53
N ASN A 112 6.34 14.69 6.32
CA ASN A 112 7.71 14.87 5.81
C ASN A 112 8.74 14.38 6.84
N ALA A 113 8.58 14.70 8.13
CA ALA A 113 9.46 14.20 9.18
C ALA A 113 9.46 12.66 9.25
N LEU A 114 8.30 12.03 9.05
CA LEU A 114 8.17 10.58 9.01
C LEU A 114 8.85 9.98 7.77
N LEU A 115 8.65 10.57 6.59
CA LEU A 115 9.22 10.11 5.32
C LEU A 115 10.74 10.33 5.25
N GLU A 116 11.22 11.49 5.68
CA GLU A 116 12.65 11.85 5.69
C GLU A 116 13.41 11.27 6.90
N ARG A 117 12.71 10.61 7.83
CA ARG A 117 13.26 10.07 9.08
C ARG A 117 13.98 11.14 9.90
N ARG A 118 13.34 12.30 10.04
CA ARG A 118 13.82 13.47 10.80
C ARG A 118 12.89 13.79 11.97
N GLY A 119 12.74 12.84 12.90
CA GLY A 119 11.96 12.97 14.13
C GLY A 119 12.79 13.26 15.39
N ALA A 120 12.11 13.24 16.54
CA ALA A 120 12.76 13.34 17.85
C ALA A 120 13.55 12.05 18.20
N ALA A 121 14.64 12.21 18.95
CA ALA A 121 15.41 11.10 19.48
C ALA A 121 14.54 10.28 20.46
N THR A 122 14.07 9.12 20.01
CA THR A 122 12.98 8.37 20.65
C THR A 122 13.47 7.05 21.24
N ALA A 123 13.08 6.77 22.49
CA ALA A 123 13.21 5.46 23.11
C ALA A 123 11.91 4.66 23.02
N LEU A 124 12.01 3.33 23.00
CA LEU A 124 10.89 2.41 23.18
C LEU A 124 11.11 1.63 24.49
N LEU A 125 10.09 1.51 25.32
CA LEU A 125 10.05 0.60 26.47
C LEU A 125 8.89 -0.40 26.32
N THR A 126 9.19 -1.69 26.45
CA THR A 126 8.21 -2.78 26.40
C THR A 126 8.52 -3.90 27.38
N ASN A 127 7.68 -4.93 27.45
CA ASN A 127 7.95 -6.16 28.20
C ASN A 127 9.23 -6.85 27.71
N ALA A 128 9.96 -7.47 28.62
CA ALA A 128 11.18 -8.24 28.31
C ALA A 128 10.95 -9.34 27.25
N GLY A 129 11.91 -9.46 26.33
CA GLY A 129 11.87 -10.38 25.19
C GLY A 129 11.06 -9.90 23.97
N LEU A 130 10.34 -8.77 24.06
CA LEU A 130 9.43 -8.32 23.00
C LEU A 130 9.86 -7.04 22.27
N ALA A 131 10.97 -6.40 22.63
CA ALA A 131 11.44 -5.21 21.90
C ALA A 131 11.83 -5.55 20.45
N GLY A 132 12.26 -6.79 20.19
CA GLY A 132 12.59 -7.27 18.85
C GLY A 132 11.38 -7.37 17.91
N VAL A 133 10.15 -7.37 18.41
CA VAL A 133 8.93 -7.35 17.57
C VAL A 133 8.93 -6.13 16.64
N PHE A 134 9.34 -4.96 17.14
CA PHE A 134 9.41 -3.70 16.38
C PHE A 134 10.65 -3.62 15.46
N ASP A 135 11.58 -4.56 15.63
CA ASP A 135 12.74 -4.72 14.76
C ASP A 135 12.43 -5.64 13.58
N VAL A 136 11.54 -6.61 13.77
CA VAL A 136 11.11 -7.57 12.74
C VAL A 136 9.89 -7.06 11.97
N GLY A 137 8.99 -6.32 12.62
CA GLY A 137 7.73 -5.87 12.03
C GLY A 137 6.89 -7.08 11.62
N THR A 138 6.40 -7.07 10.37
CA THR A 138 5.61 -8.17 9.81
C THR A 138 6.44 -9.29 9.19
N GLN A 139 7.79 -9.22 9.22
CA GLN A 139 8.76 -10.14 8.59
C GLN A 139 8.75 -10.22 7.05
N GLU A 140 7.75 -9.65 6.38
CA GLU A 140 7.66 -9.62 4.93
C GLU A 140 8.70 -8.68 4.30
N ARG A 141 9.19 -9.03 3.11
CA ARG A 141 10.02 -8.12 2.30
C ARG A 141 9.12 -7.22 1.45
N PRO A 142 9.45 -5.92 1.30
CA PRO A 142 8.62 -4.98 0.54
C PRO A 142 8.54 -5.30 -0.97
N ALA A 143 9.62 -5.80 -1.55
CA ALA A 143 9.70 -6.14 -2.97
C ALA A 143 10.12 -7.60 -3.16
N LEU A 144 9.26 -8.41 -3.77
CA LEU A 144 9.41 -9.87 -3.78
C LEU A 144 10.65 -10.37 -4.53
N PHE A 145 11.08 -9.66 -5.57
CA PHE A 145 12.14 -10.09 -6.49
C PHE A 145 13.47 -9.35 -6.29
N GLU A 146 13.52 -8.38 -5.39
CA GLU A 146 14.77 -7.70 -5.03
C GLU A 146 15.62 -8.60 -4.15
N LEU A 147 16.87 -8.82 -4.56
CA LEU A 147 17.86 -9.50 -3.71
C LEU A 147 18.48 -8.54 -2.69
N GLU A 148 18.48 -7.24 -3.01
CA GLU A 148 18.92 -6.15 -2.14
C GLU A 148 17.73 -5.66 -1.32
N ILE A 149 17.39 -6.45 -0.29
CA ILE A 149 16.18 -6.20 0.50
C ILE A 149 16.39 -5.00 1.43
N GLU A 150 15.77 -3.87 1.11
CA GLU A 150 15.74 -2.70 1.99
C GLU A 150 14.52 -2.74 2.91
N ARG A 151 14.76 -2.63 4.21
CA ARG A 151 13.70 -2.50 5.21
C ARG A 151 13.52 -1.03 5.60
N PRO A 152 12.28 -0.59 5.90
CA PRO A 152 12.07 0.72 6.46
C PRO A 152 12.94 0.91 7.72
N PRO A 153 13.69 2.03 7.82
CA PRO A 153 14.51 2.27 8.99
C PRO A 153 13.62 2.51 10.22
N ARG A 154 14.14 2.14 11.39
CA ARG A 154 13.44 2.27 12.67
C ARG A 154 13.32 3.74 13.07
N LEU A 155 12.22 4.11 13.71
CA LEU A 155 12.04 5.46 14.26
C LEU A 155 12.72 5.61 15.63
N GLN A 156 12.70 4.55 16.43
CA GLN A 156 13.30 4.49 17.76
C GLN A 156 14.80 4.15 17.71
N GLN A 157 15.59 4.83 18.53
CA GLN A 157 17.03 4.62 18.65
C GLN A 157 17.37 3.69 19.82
N TRP A 158 16.66 3.81 20.94
CA TRP A 158 16.83 2.96 22.12
C TRP A 158 15.73 1.92 22.23
N ARG A 159 16.13 0.68 22.50
CA ARG A 159 15.24 -0.45 22.81
C ARG A 159 15.42 -0.80 24.28
N LEU A 160 14.37 -0.59 25.06
CA LEU A 160 14.36 -0.84 26.48
C LEU A 160 13.32 -1.91 26.78
N GLU A 161 13.64 -2.72 27.78
CA GLU A 161 12.79 -3.81 28.22
C GLU A 161 12.68 -3.80 29.74
N ALA A 162 11.50 -4.15 30.24
CA ALA A 162 11.23 -4.36 31.65
C ALA A 162 10.61 -5.75 31.90
N PRO A 163 11.11 -6.51 32.89
CA PRO A 163 10.46 -7.73 33.35
C PRO A 163 9.04 -7.43 33.86
N GLY A 164 8.10 -8.34 33.58
CA GLY A 164 6.68 -8.17 33.90
C GLY A 164 5.78 -8.65 32.76
N ARG A 165 4.63 -9.22 33.10
CA ARG A 165 3.72 -9.83 32.14
C ARG A 165 2.28 -9.86 32.62
N ARG A 166 1.37 -9.52 31.72
CA ARG A 166 -0.07 -9.81 31.81
C ARG A 166 -0.48 -10.81 30.75
N ASP A 167 -1.59 -11.53 30.98
CA ASP A 167 -2.19 -12.40 29.97
C ASP A 167 -3.26 -11.67 29.15
N ALA A 168 -3.83 -12.38 28.17
CA ALA A 168 -4.85 -11.85 27.25
C ALA A 168 -6.17 -11.44 27.93
N LEU A 169 -6.38 -11.81 29.20
CA LEU A 169 -7.52 -11.39 30.02
C LEU A 169 -7.16 -10.23 30.96
N GLY A 170 -5.93 -9.73 30.90
CA GLY A 170 -5.42 -8.63 31.71
C GLY A 170 -4.88 -9.05 33.09
N ALA A 171 -4.90 -10.35 33.42
CA ALA A 171 -4.43 -10.83 34.71
C ALA A 171 -2.90 -10.79 34.79
N VAL A 172 -2.37 -10.40 35.96
CA VAL A 172 -0.92 -10.34 36.20
C VAL A 172 -0.36 -11.76 36.29
N VAL A 173 0.51 -12.11 35.33
CA VAL A 173 1.26 -13.37 35.30
C VAL A 173 2.59 -13.21 36.03
N GLU A 174 3.27 -12.09 35.79
CA GLU A 174 4.51 -11.70 36.45
C GLU A 174 4.42 -10.20 36.79
N PRO A 175 4.59 -9.78 38.06
CA PRO A 175 4.56 -8.37 38.42
C PRO A 175 5.63 -7.56 37.67
N LEU A 176 5.28 -6.36 37.24
CA LEU A 176 6.20 -5.45 36.54
C LEU A 176 7.32 -4.96 37.47
N ASP A 177 8.58 -5.14 37.05
CA ASP A 177 9.75 -4.60 37.76
C ASP A 177 9.96 -3.12 37.40
N LEU A 178 9.35 -2.26 38.22
CA LEU A 178 9.43 -0.81 38.09
C LEU A 178 10.85 -0.26 38.31
N GLU A 179 11.69 -0.92 39.09
CA GLU A 179 13.06 -0.46 39.34
C GLU A 179 13.97 -0.76 38.15
N ALA A 180 13.83 -1.94 37.52
CA ALA A 180 14.50 -2.24 36.27
C ALA A 180 14.08 -1.26 35.16
N ALA A 181 12.77 -0.99 35.04
CA ALA A 181 12.27 -0.01 34.09
C ALA A 181 12.84 1.40 34.34
N ARG A 182 12.88 1.85 35.60
CA ARG A 182 13.46 3.16 35.98
C ARG A 182 14.94 3.24 35.60
N ARG A 183 15.74 2.20 35.84
CA ARG A 183 17.16 2.16 35.46
C ARG A 183 17.33 2.24 33.94
N ALA A 184 16.52 1.49 33.18
CA ALA A 184 16.57 1.50 31.72
C ALA A 184 16.20 2.86 31.13
N LEU A 185 15.10 3.47 31.61
CA LEU A 185 14.65 4.80 31.21
C LEU A 185 15.69 5.89 31.56
N ALA A 186 16.25 5.84 32.78
CA ALA A 186 17.27 6.80 33.21
C ALA A 186 18.56 6.69 32.37
N ARG A 187 18.92 5.49 31.93
CA ARG A 187 20.04 5.28 31.00
C ARG A 187 19.75 5.93 29.65
N ALA A 188 18.60 5.65 29.03
CA ALA A 188 18.25 6.23 27.74
C ALA A 188 18.20 7.78 27.78
N ARG A 189 17.68 8.37 28.86
CA ARG A 189 17.72 9.83 29.08
C ARG A 189 19.13 10.38 29.07
N ARG A 190 20.07 9.74 29.79
CA ARG A 190 21.47 10.16 29.81
C ARG A 190 22.16 10.01 28.46
N GLU A 191 21.75 9.04 27.66
CA GLU A 191 22.27 8.81 26.31
C GLU A 191 21.66 9.74 25.25
N GLY A 192 20.65 10.56 25.60
CA GLY A 192 20.10 11.60 24.73
C GLY A 192 18.67 11.35 24.24
N ALA A 193 17.96 10.33 24.74
CA ALA A 193 16.56 10.11 24.39
C ALA A 193 15.69 11.27 24.88
N VAL A 194 15.00 11.97 23.99
CA VAL A 194 14.15 13.14 24.29
C VAL A 194 12.72 12.73 24.62
N SER A 195 12.21 11.72 23.91
CA SER A 195 10.86 11.16 24.05
C SER A 195 10.90 9.64 24.25
N VAL A 196 9.80 9.08 24.76
CA VAL A 196 9.65 7.63 24.94
C VAL A 196 8.26 7.14 24.57
N ALA A 197 8.21 6.03 23.84
CA ALA A 197 7.02 5.21 23.64
C ALA A 197 7.02 4.05 24.64
N ILE A 198 5.91 3.85 25.34
CA ILE A 198 5.72 2.76 26.30
C ILE A 198 4.61 1.86 25.77
N VAL A 199 4.94 0.58 25.56
CA VAL A 199 4.05 -0.41 24.95
C VAL A 199 4.04 -1.66 25.83
N GLY A 200 2.93 -1.90 26.52
CA GLY A 200 2.67 -3.12 27.27
C GLY A 200 1.87 -4.11 26.43
N LEU A 201 2.23 -5.39 26.50
CA LEU A 201 1.40 -6.47 25.98
C LEU A 201 0.08 -6.55 26.78
N HIS A 202 -1.03 -6.64 26.06
CA HIS A 202 -2.41 -6.64 26.56
C HIS A 202 -2.83 -5.36 27.29
N ALA A 203 -2.10 -4.25 27.13
CA ALA A 203 -2.43 -2.96 27.74
C ALA A 203 -3.76 -2.36 27.26
N HIS A 204 -4.30 -2.85 26.14
CA HIS A 204 -5.63 -2.47 25.66
C HIS A 204 -6.74 -2.96 26.62
N VAL A 205 -6.55 -4.11 27.25
CA VAL A 205 -7.42 -4.68 28.29
C VAL A 205 -7.20 -3.92 29.60
N ASP A 206 -5.99 -4.03 30.17
CA ASP A 206 -5.61 -3.37 31.43
C ASP A 206 -4.32 -2.52 31.26
N PRO A 207 -4.43 -1.18 31.29
CA PRO A 207 -3.32 -0.27 31.06
C PRO A 207 -2.54 0.14 32.32
N GLU A 208 -2.79 -0.44 33.49
CA GLU A 208 -2.19 0.00 34.76
C GLU A 208 -0.65 0.05 34.71
N ASP A 209 -0.03 -0.96 34.10
CA ASP A 209 1.42 -1.09 33.95
C ASP A 209 2.01 0.06 33.12
N GLU A 210 1.39 0.37 31.97
CA GLU A 210 1.82 1.50 31.14
C GLU A 210 1.69 2.84 31.88
N ARG A 211 0.62 3.04 32.66
CA ARG A 211 0.43 4.28 33.45
C ARG A 211 1.50 4.43 34.53
N ALA A 212 1.88 3.34 35.18
CA ALA A 212 2.96 3.36 36.17
C ALA A 212 4.31 3.73 35.53
N LEU A 213 4.64 3.13 34.39
CA LEU A 213 5.84 3.44 33.62
C LEU A 213 5.82 4.88 33.09
N GLY A 214 4.66 5.38 32.67
CA GLY A 214 4.48 6.75 32.20
C GLY A 214 4.87 7.78 33.26
N ARG A 215 4.38 7.61 34.50
CA ARG A 215 4.75 8.48 35.63
C ARG A 215 6.26 8.45 35.92
N ILE A 216 6.90 7.29 35.78
CA ILE A 216 8.36 7.17 35.95
C ILE A 216 9.10 7.94 34.85
N ALA A 217 8.68 7.79 33.60
CA ALA A 217 9.28 8.53 32.48
C ALA A 217 9.12 10.05 32.63
N GLU A 218 7.93 10.52 33.00
CA GLU A 218 7.68 11.95 33.28
C GLU A 218 8.59 12.47 34.40
N ALA A 219 8.72 11.73 35.50
CA ALA A 219 9.60 12.08 36.61
C ALA A 219 11.10 12.11 36.24
N LEU A 220 11.50 11.35 35.21
CA LEU A 220 12.87 11.36 34.65
C LEU A 220 13.09 12.46 33.60
N GLY A 221 12.06 13.27 33.32
CA GLY A 221 12.16 14.47 32.48
C GLY A 221 12.10 14.22 30.98
N PHE A 222 11.50 13.13 30.51
CA PHE A 222 11.16 13.00 29.08
C PHE A 222 10.23 14.13 28.64
N GLU A 223 10.50 14.78 27.50
CA GLU A 223 9.68 15.89 27.00
C GLU A 223 8.30 15.43 26.50
N HIS A 224 8.25 14.17 26.07
CA HIS A 224 7.03 13.53 25.60
C HIS A 224 7.05 12.04 25.95
N VAL A 225 5.94 11.57 26.52
CA VAL A 225 5.71 10.18 26.89
C VAL A 225 4.44 9.72 26.15
N ALA A 226 4.61 8.78 25.23
CA ALA A 226 3.53 8.17 24.48
C ALA A 226 3.16 6.83 25.12
N LEU A 227 1.93 6.70 25.62
CA LEU A 227 1.39 5.45 26.16
C LEU A 227 0.51 4.79 25.10
N SER A 228 0.81 3.55 24.75
CA SER A 228 0.17 2.86 23.64
C SER A 228 -1.36 2.71 23.85
N HIS A 229 -1.79 2.42 25.08
CA HIS A 229 -3.22 2.31 25.41
C HIS A 229 -3.99 3.63 25.33
N ALA A 230 -3.31 4.76 25.51
CA ALA A 230 -3.94 6.08 25.50
C ALA A 230 -4.16 6.60 24.06
N LEU A 231 -3.35 6.11 23.12
CA LEU A 231 -3.42 6.47 21.70
C LEU A 231 -4.37 5.55 20.93
N ALA A 232 -4.22 4.24 21.13
CA ALA A 232 -5.04 3.24 20.45
C ALA A 232 -5.37 2.10 21.43
N ARG A 233 -6.50 2.22 22.13
CA ARG A 233 -6.95 1.20 23.08
C ARG A 233 -7.66 0.03 22.39
N GLU A 234 -6.89 -0.71 21.58
CA GLU A 234 -7.35 -1.88 20.82
C GLU A 234 -6.26 -2.96 20.78
N VAL A 235 -6.68 -4.21 20.55
CA VAL A 235 -5.78 -5.34 20.27
C VAL A 235 -4.87 -5.08 19.05
N GLY A 236 -3.66 -5.66 19.06
CA GLY A 236 -2.63 -5.57 18.01
C GLY A 236 -1.37 -4.89 18.53
N PHE A 237 -0.48 -5.66 19.16
CA PHE A 237 0.72 -5.17 19.85
C PHE A 237 1.67 -4.40 18.92
N LEU A 238 1.92 -4.93 17.73
CA LEU A 238 2.83 -4.31 16.77
C LEU A 238 2.24 -2.99 16.25
N ALA A 239 0.99 -2.99 15.77
CA ALA A 239 0.36 -1.79 15.21
C ALA A 239 0.13 -0.70 16.29
N ARG A 240 -0.30 -1.09 17.50
CA ARG A 240 -0.45 -0.17 18.64
C ARG A 240 0.90 0.40 19.07
N GLY A 241 1.94 -0.42 19.11
CA GLY A 241 3.28 0.04 19.44
C GLY A 241 3.92 0.92 18.37
N GLU A 242 3.77 0.62 17.08
CA GLU A 242 4.20 1.49 15.98
C GLU A 242 3.51 2.86 16.04
N THR A 243 2.24 2.89 16.42
CA THR A 243 1.49 4.15 16.65
C THR A 243 2.08 4.95 17.80
N ALA A 244 2.42 4.30 18.93
CA ALA A 244 3.04 4.95 20.07
C ALA A 244 4.45 5.48 19.75
N ILE A 245 5.23 4.71 18.98
CA ILE A 245 6.54 5.13 18.50
C ILE A 245 6.40 6.35 17.57
N ALA A 246 5.43 6.35 16.65
CA ALA A 246 5.17 7.47 15.76
C ALA A 246 4.78 8.74 16.55
N ASP A 247 3.96 8.63 17.60
CA ASP A 247 3.62 9.75 18.49
C ASP A 247 4.85 10.31 19.20
N ALA A 248 5.66 9.43 19.83
CA ALA A 248 6.88 9.85 20.50
C ALA A 248 7.91 10.48 19.54
N TYR A 249 7.94 10.03 18.29
CA TYR A 249 8.85 10.52 17.27
C TYR A 249 8.44 11.88 16.68
N LEU A 250 7.14 12.09 16.43
CA LEU A 250 6.64 13.24 15.67
C LEU A 250 6.12 14.38 16.55
N THR A 251 5.46 14.07 17.67
CA THR A 251 4.77 15.09 18.49
C THR A 251 5.71 16.16 19.07
N PRO A 252 6.94 15.87 19.51
CA PRO A 252 7.86 16.92 19.96
C PRO A 252 8.18 17.96 18.88
N LEU A 253 8.36 17.53 17.62
CA LEU A 253 8.62 18.44 16.50
C LEU A 253 7.42 19.32 16.18
N LEU A 254 6.23 18.73 16.18
CA LEU A 254 4.99 19.48 15.99
C LEU A 254 4.81 20.53 17.07
N ARG A 255 5.02 20.18 18.34
CA ARG A 255 4.97 21.16 19.46
C ARG A 255 5.96 22.29 19.27
N GLY A 256 7.17 21.99 18.78
CA GLY A 256 8.16 23.01 18.43
C GLY A 256 7.68 23.97 17.33
N HIS A 257 7.05 23.44 16.28
CA HIS A 257 6.47 24.24 15.20
C HIS A 257 5.30 25.11 15.69
N VAL A 258 4.39 24.52 16.46
CA VAL A 258 3.24 25.20 17.07
C VAL A 258 3.68 26.36 17.96
N ARG A 259 4.66 26.14 18.85
CA ARG A 259 5.21 27.20 19.72
C ARG A 259 5.79 28.37 18.92
N ARG A 260 6.42 28.13 17.77
CA ARG A 260 6.92 29.20 16.89
C ARG A 260 5.78 30.03 16.30
N LEU A 261 4.70 29.38 15.88
CA LEU A 261 3.50 30.06 15.37
C LEU A 261 2.81 30.85 16.48
N GLU A 262 2.65 30.29 17.68
CA GLU A 262 2.09 30.99 18.85
C GLU A 262 2.91 32.22 19.24
N ALA A 263 4.25 32.11 19.17
CA ALA A 263 5.14 33.23 19.46
C ALA A 263 5.09 34.33 18.38
N ALA A 264 4.94 33.96 17.10
CA ALA A 264 4.84 34.90 15.99
C ALA A 264 3.45 35.55 15.85
N LEU A 265 2.41 34.86 16.32
CA LEU A 265 1.01 35.30 16.27
C LEU A 265 0.40 35.35 17.68
N PRO A 266 0.93 36.17 18.60
CA PRO A 266 0.40 36.25 19.96
C PRO A 266 -1.10 36.59 19.95
N ARG A 267 -1.92 35.89 20.75
CA ARG A 267 -3.38 36.08 20.88
C ARG A 267 -4.23 35.63 19.68
N ALA A 268 -3.65 35.17 18.57
CA ALA A 268 -4.44 34.57 17.50
C ALA A 268 -5.02 33.23 17.95
N GLU A 269 -6.23 32.90 17.48
CA GLU A 269 -6.80 31.57 17.68
C GLU A 269 -6.20 30.61 16.64
N LEU A 270 -5.37 29.66 17.08
CA LEU A 270 -4.74 28.67 16.21
C LEU A 270 -5.48 27.33 16.29
N ARG A 271 -5.87 26.79 15.13
CA ARG A 271 -6.48 25.47 14.98
C ARG A 271 -5.71 24.66 13.95
N PHE A 272 -5.59 23.36 14.20
CA PHE A 272 -4.83 22.44 13.38
C PHE A 272 -5.74 21.38 12.80
N MET A 273 -5.60 21.14 11.49
CA MET A 273 -6.32 20.11 10.78
C MET A 273 -5.80 18.73 11.19
N GLN A 274 -6.72 17.81 11.44
CA GLN A 274 -6.43 16.42 11.73
C GLN A 274 -6.67 15.55 10.50
N SER A 275 -5.99 14.41 10.42
CA SER A 275 -6.20 13.37 9.41
C SER A 275 -7.66 12.89 9.33
N SER A 276 -8.42 13.00 10.42
CA SER A 276 -9.84 12.62 10.49
C SER A 276 -10.78 13.62 9.78
N GLY A 277 -10.25 14.77 9.33
CA GLY A 277 -11.00 15.81 8.60
C GLY A 277 -11.68 16.85 9.48
N GLY A 278 -11.25 17.00 10.75
CA GLY A 278 -11.69 18.09 11.60
C GLY A 278 -10.52 18.80 12.29
N LEU A 279 -10.83 19.83 13.05
CA LEU A 279 -9.89 20.74 13.68
C LEU A 279 -9.74 20.44 15.18
N THR A 280 -8.54 20.69 15.69
CA THR A 280 -8.20 20.62 17.11
C THR A 280 -7.30 21.80 17.51
N ASP A 281 -7.21 22.08 18.80
CA ASP A 281 -6.20 22.99 19.35
C ASP A 281 -4.76 22.46 19.30
N ALA A 282 -3.81 23.34 19.63
CA ALA A 282 -2.38 23.04 19.77
C ALA A 282 -2.07 21.93 20.79
N ALA A 283 -2.78 21.89 21.91
CA ALA A 283 -2.47 21.01 23.04
C ALA A 283 -2.75 19.54 22.73
N ARG A 284 -3.74 19.28 21.87
CA ARG A 284 -4.21 17.96 21.49
C ARG A 284 -3.76 17.52 20.10
N PHE A 285 -3.08 18.40 19.36
CA PHE A 285 -2.50 18.06 18.07
C PHE A 285 -1.29 17.14 18.22
N ARG A 286 -1.47 15.87 17.82
CA ARG A 286 -0.48 14.79 17.93
C ARG A 286 0.03 14.34 16.57
N GLY A 287 1.23 13.76 16.57
CA GLY A 287 1.92 13.20 15.41
C GLY A 287 1.04 12.32 14.52
N PRO A 288 0.49 11.21 15.06
CA PRO A 288 -0.39 10.31 14.32
C PRO A 288 -1.56 11.01 13.64
N ASN A 289 -2.19 11.98 14.31
CA ASN A 289 -3.35 12.72 13.81
C ASN A 289 -2.98 13.87 12.86
N ALA A 290 -1.70 14.18 12.68
CA ALA A 290 -1.22 15.23 11.78
C ALA A 290 -0.84 14.69 10.39
N LEU A 291 -0.66 13.37 10.26
CA LEU A 291 -0.26 12.73 9.01
C LEU A 291 -1.34 12.91 7.95
N LEU A 292 -0.98 13.42 6.76
CA LEU A 292 -1.94 13.68 5.67
C LEU A 292 -3.05 14.69 6.05
N SER A 293 -2.81 15.57 7.03
CA SER A 293 -3.79 16.59 7.46
C SER A 293 -4.15 17.62 6.38
N GLY A 294 -3.20 18.01 5.52
CA GLY A 294 -3.45 18.90 4.37
C GLY A 294 -4.44 18.29 3.37
N PRO A 295 -4.15 17.12 2.78
CA PRO A 295 -5.05 16.40 1.89
C PRO A 295 -6.44 16.12 2.48
N ALA A 296 -6.55 15.91 3.81
CA ALA A 296 -7.84 15.76 4.48
C ALA A 296 -8.75 17.00 4.28
N GLY A 297 -8.17 18.20 4.18
CA GLY A 297 -8.88 19.42 3.77
C GLY A 297 -9.49 19.29 2.38
N GLY A 298 -8.74 18.78 1.41
CA GLY A 298 -9.23 18.54 0.06
C GLY A 298 -10.46 17.62 0.02
N VAL A 299 -10.49 16.59 0.87
CA VAL A 299 -11.66 15.67 1.00
C VAL A 299 -12.88 16.39 1.59
N VAL A 300 -12.68 17.22 2.63
CA VAL A 300 -13.76 18.03 3.23
C VAL A 300 -14.35 18.98 2.18
N ALA A 301 -13.50 19.65 1.41
CA ALA A 301 -13.93 20.53 0.33
C ALA A 301 -14.64 19.77 -0.80
N THR A 302 -14.13 18.60 -1.19
CA THR A 302 -14.74 17.73 -2.22
C THR A 302 -16.19 17.41 -1.87
N ARG A 303 -16.45 16.97 -0.64
CA ARG A 303 -17.82 16.71 -0.15
C ARG A 303 -18.67 17.98 -0.22
N HIS A 304 -18.13 19.12 0.21
CA HIS A 304 -18.88 20.38 0.21
C HIS A 304 -19.28 20.81 -1.22
N VAL A 305 -18.32 20.85 -2.14
CA VAL A 305 -18.52 21.26 -3.54
C VAL A 305 -19.52 20.34 -4.23
N ALA A 306 -19.37 19.02 -4.07
CA ALA A 306 -20.30 18.05 -4.65
C ALA A 306 -21.72 18.24 -4.13
N ARG A 307 -21.89 18.40 -2.80
CA ARG A 307 -23.21 18.60 -2.20
C ARG A 307 -23.89 19.88 -2.67
N ARG A 308 -23.16 21.01 -2.76
CA ARG A 308 -23.72 22.27 -3.29
C ARG A 308 -24.15 22.11 -4.74
N ALA A 309 -23.40 21.35 -5.54
CA ALA A 309 -23.76 21.04 -6.92
C ALA A 309 -24.90 20.00 -7.07
N GLY A 310 -25.46 19.50 -5.95
CA GLY A 310 -26.57 18.55 -5.93
C GLY A 310 -26.16 17.07 -6.01
N HIS A 311 -24.89 16.76 -5.78
CA HIS A 311 -24.37 15.39 -5.85
C HIS A 311 -24.08 14.84 -4.45
N ALA A 312 -24.60 13.65 -4.17
CA ALA A 312 -24.31 12.92 -2.94
C ALA A 312 -23.00 12.11 -3.04
N ARG A 313 -22.53 11.81 -4.24
CA ARG A 313 -21.37 10.93 -4.50
C ARG A 313 -20.32 11.66 -5.31
N ALA A 314 -19.08 11.65 -4.85
CA ALA A 314 -17.98 12.34 -5.54
C ALA A 314 -16.63 11.62 -5.39
N ILE A 315 -15.79 11.79 -6.41
CA ILE A 315 -14.37 11.41 -6.40
C ILE A 315 -13.56 12.70 -6.29
N GLY A 316 -12.79 12.85 -5.21
CA GLY A 316 -11.81 13.93 -5.11
C GLY A 316 -10.54 13.55 -5.85
N PHE A 317 -10.04 14.43 -6.70
CA PHE A 317 -8.82 14.26 -7.50
C PHE A 317 -7.91 15.48 -7.32
N ASP A 318 -6.93 15.37 -6.42
CA ASP A 318 -5.93 16.41 -6.17
C ASP A 318 -4.63 16.07 -6.90
N MET A 319 -4.29 16.78 -7.98
CA MET A 319 -3.03 16.55 -8.67
C MET A 319 -2.04 17.70 -8.41
N GLY A 320 -0.98 17.37 -7.67
CA GLY A 320 0.13 18.25 -7.36
C GLY A 320 1.36 18.04 -8.26
N GLY A 321 2.49 18.57 -7.80
CA GLY A 321 3.79 18.41 -8.48
C GLY A 321 4.40 17.02 -8.30
N THR A 322 4.24 16.38 -7.15
CA THR A 322 4.90 15.10 -6.85
C THR A 322 3.99 13.90 -6.95
N SER A 323 2.72 14.07 -6.62
CA SER A 323 1.75 13.00 -6.42
C SER A 323 0.33 13.47 -6.76
N THR A 324 -0.58 12.50 -6.79
CA THR A 324 -2.02 12.73 -6.90
C THR A 324 -2.71 12.07 -5.73
N ASP A 325 -3.56 12.80 -5.00
CA ASP A 325 -4.38 12.26 -3.92
C ASP A 325 -5.81 12.02 -4.40
N VAL A 326 -6.28 10.79 -4.21
CA VAL A 326 -7.63 10.35 -4.59
C VAL A 326 -8.45 10.04 -3.34
N SER A 327 -9.70 10.49 -3.31
CA SER A 327 -10.65 10.19 -2.24
C SER A 327 -12.05 9.89 -2.77
N LEU A 328 -12.81 9.09 -2.02
CA LEU A 328 -14.22 8.79 -2.32
C LEU A 328 -15.12 9.42 -1.26
N VAL A 329 -16.21 10.04 -1.71
CA VAL A 329 -17.25 10.61 -0.86
C VAL A 329 -18.57 9.90 -1.19
N GLU A 330 -19.14 9.23 -0.19
CA GLU A 330 -20.40 8.52 -0.26
C GLU A 330 -21.45 9.15 0.66
N GLY A 331 -22.37 9.91 0.07
CA GLY A 331 -23.45 10.57 0.77
C GLY A 331 -22.99 11.58 1.81
N ASP A 332 -23.59 11.50 2.99
CA ASP A 332 -23.41 12.50 4.04
C ASP A 332 -22.20 12.20 4.95
N ARG A 333 -21.55 11.05 4.80
CA ARG A 333 -20.46 10.61 5.68
C ARG A 333 -19.15 10.60 4.91
N LEU A 334 -18.07 11.02 5.58
CA LEU A 334 -16.72 10.85 5.06
C LEU A 334 -16.17 9.53 5.56
N ASP A 335 -15.73 8.66 4.65
CA ASP A 335 -15.18 7.35 4.98
C ASP A 335 -13.82 7.50 5.69
N ARG A 336 -13.60 6.67 6.72
CA ARG A 336 -12.38 6.69 7.55
C ARG A 336 -11.79 5.30 7.67
N ALA A 337 -10.47 5.24 7.59
CA ALA A 337 -9.71 4.11 8.09
C ALA A 337 -9.27 4.40 9.54
N PHE A 338 -9.32 3.38 10.38
CA PHE A 338 -8.84 3.47 11.77
C PHE A 338 -7.46 2.84 11.97
N GLU A 339 -6.95 2.19 10.92
CA GLU A 339 -5.58 1.74 10.78
C GLU A 339 -5.13 2.10 9.36
N SER A 340 -3.96 2.72 9.22
CA SER A 340 -3.38 3.13 7.94
C SER A 340 -1.86 3.02 7.99
N GLU A 341 -1.23 2.83 6.84
CA GLU A 341 0.23 2.82 6.72
C GLU A 341 0.69 4.09 6.03
N VAL A 342 1.61 4.83 6.66
CA VAL A 342 2.19 6.06 6.11
C VAL A 342 3.71 5.95 6.21
N GLY A 343 4.42 6.03 5.07
CA GLY A 343 5.89 5.92 5.06
C GLY A 343 6.42 4.60 5.66
N GLY A 344 5.71 3.50 5.44
CA GLY A 344 6.06 2.17 5.97
C GLY A 344 5.82 2.01 7.48
N VAL A 345 5.08 2.90 8.13
CA VAL A 345 4.73 2.82 9.55
C VAL A 345 3.22 2.70 9.69
N ARG A 346 2.73 1.68 10.42
CA ARG A 346 1.30 1.55 10.70
C ARG A 346 0.89 2.48 11.83
N VAL A 347 -0.26 3.11 11.65
CA VAL A 347 -0.82 4.11 12.55
C VAL A 347 -2.29 3.78 12.79
N LYS A 348 -2.62 3.50 14.05
CA LYS A 348 -3.98 3.28 14.55
C LYS A 348 -4.60 4.61 14.99
N ALA A 349 -4.93 5.46 14.03
CA ALA A 349 -5.62 6.72 14.25
C ALA A 349 -6.70 6.91 13.18
N PRO A 350 -7.80 7.61 13.48
CA PRO A 350 -8.83 7.91 12.48
C PRO A 350 -8.25 8.81 11.39
N MET A 351 -8.24 8.31 10.16
CA MET A 351 -7.78 9.03 8.97
C MET A 351 -8.84 8.93 7.88
N LEU A 352 -9.13 10.04 7.21
CA LEU A 352 -9.89 10.01 5.97
C LEU A 352 -9.17 9.10 4.97
N ARG A 353 -9.92 8.26 4.25
CA ARG A 353 -9.34 7.40 3.23
C ARG A 353 -8.87 8.23 2.04
N ILE A 354 -7.56 8.43 1.98
CA ILE A 354 -6.87 9.12 0.91
C ILE A 354 -5.87 8.14 0.32
N HIS A 355 -5.93 7.98 -0.99
CA HIS A 355 -5.01 7.13 -1.72
C HIS A 355 -4.08 8.01 -2.55
N THR A 356 -2.81 8.03 -2.17
CA THR A 356 -1.79 8.79 -2.87
C THR A 356 -1.17 7.96 -3.98
N VAL A 357 -1.15 8.50 -5.18
CA VAL A 357 -0.52 7.93 -6.37
C VAL A 357 0.79 8.66 -6.61
N ALA A 358 1.87 7.91 -6.89
CA ALA A 358 3.17 8.45 -7.31
C ALA A 358 3.16 8.93 -8.77
N ALA A 359 2.10 9.67 -9.14
CA ALA A 359 1.87 10.29 -10.43
C ALA A 359 1.49 11.74 -10.16
N GLY A 360 2.32 12.69 -10.60
CA GLY A 360 2.10 14.12 -10.47
C GLY A 360 2.78 14.87 -11.62
N GLY A 361 2.75 16.20 -11.61
CA GLY A 361 3.38 17.01 -12.66
C GLY A 361 4.90 16.76 -12.82
N GLY A 362 5.58 16.28 -11.80
CA GLY A 362 7.01 16.00 -11.74
C GLY A 362 7.37 14.54 -12.04
N SER A 363 6.41 13.65 -12.25
CA SER A 363 6.69 12.23 -12.53
C SER A 363 7.53 12.08 -13.79
N LEU A 364 8.62 11.31 -13.69
CA LEU A 364 9.63 11.21 -14.74
C LEU A 364 9.17 10.32 -15.90
N CYS A 365 9.45 10.75 -17.13
CA CYS A 365 9.06 10.12 -18.39
C CYS A 365 10.29 9.49 -19.07
N ARG A 366 10.28 8.18 -19.31
CA ARG A 366 11.44 7.44 -19.85
C ARG A 366 11.04 6.36 -20.87
N PHE A 367 12.02 5.95 -21.68
CA PHE A 367 11.96 4.74 -22.52
C PHE A 367 12.93 3.69 -21.98
N ASP A 368 12.46 2.48 -21.68
CA ASP A 368 13.28 1.38 -21.11
C ASP A 368 13.93 0.47 -22.17
N GLY A 369 13.80 0.83 -23.45
CA GLY A 369 14.26 0.03 -24.59
C GLY A 369 13.16 -0.83 -25.23
N ILE A 370 12.04 -1.09 -24.54
CA ILE A 370 10.89 -1.83 -25.08
C ILE A 370 9.59 -1.04 -24.96
N ARG A 371 9.40 -0.28 -23.88
CA ARG A 371 8.18 0.51 -23.63
C ARG A 371 8.47 1.89 -23.03
N LEU A 372 7.46 2.76 -23.12
CA LEU A 372 7.46 4.06 -22.44
C LEU A 372 6.92 3.89 -21.01
N VAL A 373 7.50 4.62 -20.05
CA VAL A 373 7.17 4.53 -18.62
C VAL A 373 7.07 5.94 -18.03
N VAL A 374 6.11 6.14 -17.12
CA VAL A 374 5.94 7.38 -16.34
C VAL A 374 5.95 7.05 -14.85
N GLY A 375 6.84 7.70 -14.08
CA GLY A 375 7.00 7.47 -12.64
C GLY A 375 7.64 6.11 -12.30
N PRO A 376 7.64 5.71 -11.01
CA PRO A 376 7.09 6.42 -9.85
C PRO A 376 7.96 7.58 -9.36
N GLU A 377 9.19 7.68 -9.84
CA GLU A 377 10.13 8.73 -9.47
C GLU A 377 9.64 10.11 -9.94
N SER A 378 9.94 11.14 -9.15
CA SER A 378 9.50 12.51 -9.39
C SER A 378 10.69 13.46 -9.36
N ALA A 379 10.66 14.47 -10.24
CA ALA A 379 11.60 15.59 -10.23
C ALA A 379 11.38 16.55 -9.04
N GLY A 380 10.25 16.44 -8.33
CA GLY A 380 9.90 17.34 -7.22
C GLY A 380 9.84 18.79 -7.65
N SER A 381 10.19 19.70 -6.74
CA SER A 381 10.40 21.12 -7.02
C SER A 381 11.87 21.50 -7.18
N ASP A 382 12.77 20.61 -6.77
CA ASP A 382 14.21 20.73 -6.91
C ASP A 382 14.79 19.31 -7.12
N PRO A 383 15.33 18.97 -8.31
CA PRO A 383 15.67 19.86 -9.44
C PRO A 383 14.48 20.40 -10.25
N GLY A 384 13.27 19.86 -10.03
CA GLY A 384 12.06 20.26 -10.76
C GLY A 384 12.00 19.72 -12.20
N PRO A 385 10.85 19.84 -12.88
CA PRO A 385 10.75 19.59 -14.33
C PRO A 385 11.78 20.37 -15.15
N LEU A 386 12.18 19.84 -16.32
CA LEU A 386 13.17 20.48 -17.19
C LEU A 386 12.79 21.91 -17.56
N CYS A 387 11.49 22.16 -17.77
CA CYS A 387 10.97 23.47 -18.11
C CYS A 387 11.10 24.52 -17.00
N TYR A 388 11.47 24.15 -15.76
CA TYR A 388 11.72 25.12 -14.69
C TYR A 388 13.05 25.87 -14.87
N GLY A 389 13.96 25.36 -15.72
CA GLY A 389 15.20 26.06 -16.07
C GLY A 389 16.19 26.23 -14.89
N LEU A 390 16.06 25.45 -13.81
CA LEU A 390 16.94 25.56 -12.64
C LEU A 390 18.37 25.11 -12.98
N ARG A 391 19.36 25.90 -12.56
CA ARG A 391 20.80 25.68 -12.83
C ARG A 391 21.58 25.51 -11.54
N ASP A 392 22.62 24.67 -11.56
CA ASP A 392 23.54 24.50 -10.45
C ASP A 392 24.54 25.67 -10.34
N GLY A 393 25.39 25.67 -9.31
CA GLY A 393 26.41 26.71 -9.11
C GLY A 393 27.46 26.79 -10.23
N ALA A 394 27.50 25.82 -11.15
CA ALA A 394 28.35 25.78 -12.34
C ALA A 394 27.58 26.12 -13.64
N GLY A 395 26.31 26.52 -13.55
CA GLY A 395 25.47 26.91 -14.68
C GLY A 395 24.85 25.76 -15.47
N ARG A 396 25.02 24.50 -15.03
CA ARG A 396 24.46 23.31 -15.70
C ARG A 396 22.99 23.12 -15.31
N PRO A 397 22.12 22.62 -16.20
CA PRO A 397 20.76 22.22 -15.83
C PRO A 397 20.78 21.24 -14.67
N ARG A 398 19.93 21.45 -13.66
CA ARG A 398 19.82 20.53 -12.52
C ARG A 398 18.97 19.30 -12.84
N ALA A 399 18.05 19.44 -13.80
CA ALA A 399 17.20 18.36 -14.29
C ALA A 399 17.76 17.81 -15.61
N GLU A 400 17.66 16.49 -15.80
CA GLU A 400 18.18 15.78 -16.98
C GLU A 400 17.11 14.89 -17.67
N THR A 401 15.96 14.68 -17.03
CA THR A 401 14.89 13.78 -17.51
C THR A 401 13.58 14.54 -17.63
N LEU A 402 12.80 14.26 -18.67
CA LEU A 402 11.45 14.81 -18.85
C LEU A 402 10.53 14.43 -17.69
N ALA A 403 9.66 15.35 -17.32
CA ALA A 403 8.55 15.13 -16.41
C ALA A 403 7.18 15.37 -17.11
N VAL A 404 6.08 14.98 -16.46
CA VAL A 404 4.71 15.19 -16.99
C VAL A 404 4.41 16.67 -17.29
N THR A 405 4.93 17.61 -16.51
CA THR A 405 4.78 19.05 -16.75
C THR A 405 5.49 19.48 -18.04
N ASP A 406 6.65 18.89 -18.33
CA ASP A 406 7.38 19.13 -19.58
C ASP A 406 6.56 18.61 -20.77
N VAL A 407 5.95 17.44 -20.62
CA VAL A 407 5.04 16.86 -21.61
C VAL A 407 3.83 17.78 -21.86
N ASN A 408 3.17 18.27 -20.81
CA ASN A 408 2.03 19.17 -20.96
C ASN A 408 2.43 20.52 -21.58
N LEU A 409 3.63 21.05 -21.26
CA LEU A 409 4.17 22.24 -21.90
C LEU A 409 4.44 22.00 -23.39
N ALA A 410 5.11 20.89 -23.74
CA ALA A 410 5.40 20.51 -25.12
C ALA A 410 4.10 20.37 -25.94
N LEU A 411 3.07 19.75 -25.38
CA LEU A 411 1.75 19.60 -25.99
C LEU A 411 0.94 20.91 -26.04
N GLY A 412 1.45 22.03 -25.51
CA GLY A 412 0.74 23.32 -25.47
C GLY A 412 -0.45 23.35 -24.51
N ARG A 413 -0.52 22.41 -23.56
CA ARG A 413 -1.57 22.27 -22.55
C ARG A 413 -1.33 23.11 -21.29
N VAL A 414 -0.12 23.67 -21.15
CA VAL A 414 0.26 24.63 -20.10
C VAL A 414 0.59 25.97 -20.75
N ALA A 415 0.03 27.06 -20.21
CA ALA A 415 0.32 28.41 -20.66
C ALA A 415 1.53 28.99 -19.89
N PRO A 416 2.69 29.22 -20.55
CA PRO A 416 3.91 29.65 -19.86
C PRO A 416 3.84 31.08 -19.28
N ASP A 417 2.95 31.92 -19.81
CA ASP A 417 2.73 33.32 -19.43
C ASP A 417 1.79 33.51 -18.21
N ARG A 418 1.15 32.45 -17.74
CA ARG A 418 0.34 32.44 -16.50
C ARG A 418 0.90 31.49 -15.43
N PHE A 419 2.10 30.96 -15.64
CA PHE A 419 2.81 30.18 -14.64
C PHE A 419 3.45 31.13 -13.60
N PRO A 420 3.62 30.74 -12.31
CA PRO A 420 4.20 31.63 -11.29
C PRO A 420 5.61 32.15 -11.59
N PHE A 421 6.31 31.53 -12.56
CA PHE A 421 7.63 31.94 -13.05
C PHE A 421 7.79 31.50 -14.53
N PRO A 422 8.73 32.09 -15.29
CA PRO A 422 8.93 31.74 -16.69
C PRO A 422 9.33 30.27 -16.91
N LEU A 423 8.77 29.64 -17.95
CA LEU A 423 9.09 28.25 -18.34
C LEU A 423 9.96 28.20 -19.61
N GLU A 424 10.93 27.29 -19.66
CA GLU A 424 11.82 27.06 -20.81
C GLU A 424 11.35 25.87 -21.67
N LEU A 425 10.94 26.08 -22.92
CA LEU A 425 10.53 25.00 -23.83
C LEU A 425 11.71 24.30 -24.52
N ALA A 426 12.79 25.01 -24.83
CA ALA A 426 13.89 24.47 -25.62
C ALA A 426 14.60 23.24 -25.00
N PRO A 427 14.82 23.15 -23.67
CA PRO A 427 15.34 21.93 -23.04
C PRO A 427 14.42 20.72 -23.21
N VAL A 428 13.10 20.93 -23.15
CA VAL A 428 12.09 19.89 -23.30
C VAL A 428 12.10 19.32 -24.72
N GLU A 429 12.16 20.17 -25.73
CA GLU A 429 12.19 19.74 -27.14
C GLU A 429 13.43 18.90 -27.46
N ARG A 430 14.60 19.27 -26.93
CA ARG A 430 15.84 18.48 -27.11
C ARG A 430 15.72 17.09 -26.48
N ALA A 431 15.19 17.00 -25.27
CA ALA A 431 15.00 15.70 -24.62
C ALA A 431 13.98 14.81 -25.36
N LEU A 432 12.95 15.40 -25.98
CA LEU A 432 12.01 14.66 -26.85
C LEU A 432 12.68 14.17 -28.14
N ASP A 433 13.56 14.96 -28.76
CA ASP A 433 14.33 14.53 -29.94
C ASP A 433 15.18 13.29 -29.63
N GLU A 434 15.92 13.34 -28.52
CA GLU A 434 16.76 12.22 -28.09
C GLU A 434 15.93 10.94 -27.87
N LEU A 435 14.71 11.06 -27.34
CA LEU A 435 13.80 9.93 -27.18
C LEU A 435 13.24 9.41 -28.51
N VAL A 436 12.89 10.29 -29.44
CA VAL A 436 12.47 9.92 -30.80
C VAL A 436 13.58 9.14 -31.52
N GLU A 437 14.83 9.58 -31.41
CA GLU A 437 15.98 8.86 -31.96
C GLU A 437 16.19 7.48 -31.33
N ARG A 438 15.99 7.36 -30.01
CA ARG A 438 16.07 6.09 -29.29
C ARG A 438 14.96 5.12 -29.69
N LEU A 439 13.73 5.61 -29.81
CA LEU A 439 12.58 4.82 -30.28
C LEU A 439 12.78 4.34 -31.72
N SER A 440 13.25 5.24 -32.60
CA SER A 440 13.54 4.91 -34.00
C SER A 440 14.61 3.81 -34.11
N ARG A 441 15.66 3.86 -33.28
CA ARG A 441 16.68 2.80 -33.18
C ARG A 441 16.12 1.47 -32.68
N ALA A 442 15.08 1.50 -31.85
CA ALA A 442 14.38 0.32 -31.36
C ALA A 442 13.29 -0.19 -32.33
N GLY A 443 13.14 0.43 -33.51
CA GLY A 443 12.18 0.03 -34.54
C GLY A 443 10.81 0.73 -34.44
N PHE A 444 10.66 1.73 -33.57
CA PHE A 444 9.42 2.49 -33.39
C PHE A 444 9.56 3.91 -33.98
N ALA A 445 9.08 4.12 -35.21
CA ALA A 445 9.06 5.46 -35.81
C ALA A 445 7.92 6.29 -35.19
N ARG A 446 8.27 7.39 -34.50
CA ARG A 446 7.32 8.30 -33.83
C ARG A 446 7.80 9.75 -33.94
N THR A 447 6.87 10.70 -33.95
CA THR A 447 7.11 12.15 -33.90
C THR A 447 7.21 12.64 -32.45
N ARG A 448 7.69 13.87 -32.23
CA ARG A 448 7.72 14.50 -30.89
C ARG A 448 6.34 14.53 -30.23
N ASP A 449 5.32 14.94 -30.99
CA ASP A 449 3.94 15.03 -30.50
C ASP A 449 3.40 13.64 -30.12
N GLU A 450 3.70 12.60 -30.89
CA GLU A 450 3.29 11.22 -30.56
C GLU A 450 3.99 10.68 -29.30
N VAL A 451 5.28 10.99 -29.12
CA VAL A 451 6.01 10.60 -27.90
C VAL A 451 5.47 11.31 -26.66
N ALA A 452 5.26 12.64 -26.76
CA ALA A 452 4.69 13.42 -25.68
C ALA A 452 3.25 13.00 -25.37
N ALA A 453 2.42 12.78 -26.39
CA ALA A 453 1.06 12.26 -26.24
C ALA A 453 1.05 10.88 -25.57
N GLY A 454 1.98 9.98 -25.94
CA GLY A 454 2.13 8.67 -25.31
C GLY A 454 2.41 8.77 -23.81
N PHE A 455 3.32 9.65 -23.38
CA PHE A 455 3.55 9.89 -21.95
C PHE A 455 2.33 10.49 -21.25
N PHE A 456 1.62 11.42 -21.89
CA PHE A 456 0.37 11.98 -21.36
C PHE A 456 -0.69 10.88 -21.18
N GLU A 457 -0.85 9.98 -22.15
CA GLU A 457 -1.78 8.85 -22.07
C GLU A 457 -1.42 7.88 -20.94
N ILE A 458 -0.15 7.53 -20.79
CA ILE A 458 0.34 6.65 -19.71
C ILE A 458 0.11 7.29 -18.34
N ALA A 459 0.44 8.58 -18.18
CA ALA A 459 0.22 9.29 -16.91
C ALA A 459 -1.26 9.28 -16.52
N ASN A 460 -2.17 9.57 -17.46
CA ASN A 460 -3.61 9.54 -17.22
C ASN A 460 -4.13 8.12 -16.97
N ALA A 461 -3.62 7.11 -17.69
CA ALA A 461 -3.97 5.71 -17.47
C ALA A 461 -3.60 5.26 -16.05
N ASN A 462 -2.41 5.61 -15.56
CA ASN A 462 -1.97 5.28 -14.20
C ASN A 462 -2.85 5.96 -13.14
N MET A 463 -3.20 7.24 -13.33
CA MET A 463 -4.09 7.97 -12.41
C MET A 463 -5.53 7.41 -12.43
N ALA A 464 -6.10 7.14 -13.61
CA ALA A 464 -7.42 6.54 -13.73
C ALA A 464 -7.47 5.13 -13.13
N GLN A 465 -6.39 4.37 -13.31
CA GLN A 465 -6.24 3.04 -12.75
C GLN A 465 -6.27 3.07 -11.22
N ALA A 466 -5.54 3.99 -10.59
CA ALA A 466 -5.61 4.20 -9.15
C ALA A 466 -7.02 4.58 -8.68
N ILE A 467 -7.75 5.44 -9.41
CA ILE A 467 -9.15 5.76 -9.08
C ILE A 467 -10.03 4.50 -9.13
N ARG A 468 -9.85 3.62 -10.14
CA ARG A 468 -10.58 2.33 -10.21
C ARG A 468 -10.24 1.44 -9.02
N GLU A 469 -8.97 1.32 -8.66
CA GLU A 469 -8.54 0.50 -7.51
C GLU A 469 -9.19 0.97 -6.22
N VAL A 470 -9.19 2.27 -5.96
CA VAL A 470 -9.83 2.86 -4.76
C VAL A 470 -11.34 2.63 -4.79
N SER A 471 -11.98 2.77 -5.96
CA SER A 471 -13.43 2.57 -6.14
C SER A 471 -13.83 1.11 -5.96
N VAL A 472 -13.10 0.17 -6.56
CA VAL A 472 -13.34 -1.27 -6.44
C VAL A 472 -13.05 -1.75 -5.02
N ALA A 473 -11.93 -1.32 -4.43
CA ALA A 473 -11.67 -1.57 -3.03
C ALA A 473 -12.85 -1.04 -2.21
N GLY A 474 -13.38 0.14 -2.54
CA GLY A 474 -14.61 0.76 -2.03
C GLY A 474 -15.89 -0.08 -2.15
N GLY A 475 -16.00 -0.94 -3.17
CA GLY A 475 -17.24 -1.62 -3.57
C GLY A 475 -18.17 -0.77 -4.43
N VAL A 476 -17.65 0.29 -5.07
CA VAL A 476 -18.45 1.29 -5.79
C VAL A 476 -18.01 1.47 -7.25
N ASP A 477 -18.95 1.87 -8.11
CA ASP A 477 -18.68 2.18 -9.52
C ASP A 477 -18.31 3.68 -9.67
N PRO A 478 -17.13 4.01 -10.22
CA PRO A 478 -16.75 5.40 -10.49
C PRO A 478 -17.80 6.18 -11.30
N ARG A 479 -18.53 5.52 -12.20
CA ARG A 479 -19.50 6.17 -13.11
C ARG A 479 -20.72 6.76 -12.39
N ASP A 480 -20.96 6.33 -11.16
CA ASP A 480 -22.03 6.85 -10.29
C ASP A 480 -21.61 8.12 -9.53
N HIS A 481 -20.37 8.59 -9.74
CA HIS A 481 -19.78 9.73 -9.05
C HIS A 481 -19.54 10.91 -9.98
N VAL A 482 -19.53 12.11 -9.39
CA VAL A 482 -18.97 13.31 -10.02
C VAL A 482 -17.48 13.41 -9.70
N LEU A 483 -16.64 13.86 -10.65
CA LEU A 483 -15.23 14.14 -10.39
C LEU A 483 -15.07 15.56 -9.86
N VAL A 484 -14.52 15.75 -8.66
CA VAL A 484 -14.08 17.07 -8.18
C VAL A 484 -12.58 17.16 -8.38
N GLY A 485 -12.17 17.92 -9.41
CA GLY A 485 -10.76 18.11 -9.74
C GLY A 485 -10.17 19.32 -9.04
N PHE A 486 -8.97 19.15 -8.48
CA PHE A 486 -8.23 20.22 -7.82
C PHE A 486 -6.72 19.96 -7.84
N GLY A 487 -5.95 20.83 -7.19
CA GLY A 487 -4.50 20.87 -7.32
C GLY A 487 -4.04 21.63 -8.56
N GLY A 488 -2.78 22.08 -8.56
CA GLY A 488 -2.26 22.97 -9.61
C GLY A 488 -2.18 22.34 -11.01
N ALA A 489 -2.10 21.01 -11.08
CA ALA A 489 -2.05 20.27 -12.35
C ALA A 489 -3.38 19.58 -12.70
N GLY A 490 -4.34 19.48 -11.77
CA GLY A 490 -5.55 18.67 -11.95
C GLY A 490 -6.37 19.06 -13.18
N GLY A 491 -6.58 20.36 -13.39
CA GLY A 491 -7.34 20.91 -14.52
C GLY A 491 -6.80 20.51 -15.91
N GLN A 492 -5.54 20.10 -16.01
CA GLN A 492 -4.90 19.68 -17.27
C GLN A 492 -5.29 18.25 -17.68
N HIS A 493 -5.75 17.45 -16.73
CA HIS A 493 -5.93 15.99 -16.84
C HIS A 493 -7.39 15.52 -16.67
N VAL A 494 -8.25 16.30 -16.00
CA VAL A 494 -9.62 15.88 -15.64
C VAL A 494 -10.47 15.37 -16.80
N CYS A 495 -10.39 15.96 -18.01
CA CYS A 495 -11.15 15.48 -19.17
C CYS A 495 -10.70 14.08 -19.62
N ALA A 496 -9.38 13.83 -19.63
CA ALA A 496 -8.81 12.54 -20.00
C ALA A 496 -9.19 11.46 -18.97
N ILE A 497 -9.10 11.78 -17.67
CA ILE A 497 -9.52 10.91 -16.58
C ILE A 497 -11.01 10.58 -16.66
N ALA A 498 -11.86 11.59 -16.83
CA ALA A 498 -13.30 11.40 -16.96
C ALA A 498 -13.66 10.51 -18.16
N ARG A 499 -12.99 10.69 -19.30
CA ARG A 499 -13.17 9.85 -20.49
C ARG A 499 -12.81 8.40 -20.22
N GLN A 500 -11.65 8.14 -19.61
CA GLN A 500 -11.20 6.76 -19.32
C GLN A 500 -12.07 6.05 -18.28
N LEU A 501 -12.63 6.79 -17.32
CA LEU A 501 -13.49 6.25 -16.27
C LEU A 501 -14.99 6.24 -16.64
N GLY A 502 -15.37 6.88 -17.75
CA GLY A 502 -16.78 7.00 -18.15
C GLY A 502 -17.60 7.93 -17.24
N LEU A 503 -16.96 8.95 -16.65
CA LEU A 503 -17.62 9.90 -15.73
C LEU A 503 -18.52 10.85 -16.51
N ARG A 504 -19.65 11.21 -15.89
CA ARG A 504 -20.70 12.02 -16.55
C ARG A 504 -20.53 13.51 -16.35
N GLU A 505 -19.80 13.91 -15.31
CA GLU A 505 -19.66 15.30 -14.90
C GLU A 505 -18.38 15.51 -14.08
N ILE A 506 -17.76 16.67 -14.25
CA ILE A 506 -16.60 17.16 -13.51
C ILE A 506 -16.95 18.52 -12.92
N LEU A 507 -16.50 18.77 -11.69
CA LEU A 507 -16.64 20.05 -10.98
C LEU A 507 -15.25 20.63 -10.72
N LEU A 508 -15.04 21.89 -11.12
CA LEU A 508 -13.83 22.66 -10.78
C LEU A 508 -14.21 23.96 -10.06
N HIS A 509 -13.95 23.99 -8.76
CA HIS A 509 -14.22 25.13 -7.89
C HIS A 509 -13.31 26.33 -8.25
N PRO A 510 -13.71 27.60 -8.03
CA PRO A 510 -12.83 28.76 -8.23
C PRO A 510 -11.49 28.70 -7.52
N PHE A 511 -11.46 28.01 -6.37
CA PHE A 511 -10.24 27.77 -5.60
C PHE A 511 -9.65 26.38 -5.84
N ALA A 512 -9.81 25.78 -7.02
CA ALA A 512 -9.30 24.44 -7.32
C ALA A 512 -7.79 24.30 -7.01
N GLY A 513 -6.96 25.32 -7.29
CA GLY A 513 -5.53 25.28 -6.92
C GLY A 513 -5.21 25.50 -5.44
N LEU A 514 -6.22 25.77 -4.59
CA LEU A 514 -6.13 26.05 -3.14
C LEU A 514 -7.20 25.25 -2.36
N LEU A 515 -7.77 24.19 -2.95
CA LEU A 515 -9.01 23.60 -2.46
C LEU A 515 -8.86 22.96 -1.07
N SER A 516 -7.66 22.46 -0.76
CA SER A 516 -7.32 21.94 0.57
C SER A 516 -7.40 23.04 1.65
N ALA A 517 -6.85 24.23 1.38
CA ALA A 517 -6.97 25.39 2.27
C ALA A 517 -8.44 25.81 2.46
N TYR A 518 -9.24 25.81 1.38
CA TYR A 518 -10.68 26.05 1.45
C TYR A 518 -11.39 25.02 2.36
N GLY A 519 -11.07 23.74 2.21
CA GLY A 519 -11.65 22.67 3.04
C GLY A 519 -11.22 22.71 4.51
N ILE A 520 -9.99 23.13 4.81
CA ILE A 520 -9.54 23.43 6.18
C ILE A 520 -10.38 24.57 6.79
N GLY A 521 -10.74 25.56 5.98
CA GLY A 521 -11.67 26.61 6.39
C GLY A 521 -13.08 26.10 6.71
N LEU A 522 -13.54 25.05 6.04
CA LEU A 522 -14.86 24.42 6.25
C LEU A 522 -14.89 23.38 7.37
N ALA A 523 -13.74 22.92 7.84
CA ALA A 523 -13.65 21.84 8.81
C ALA A 523 -14.24 22.24 10.18
N PRO A 524 -15.02 21.36 10.84
CA PRO A 524 -15.53 21.60 12.18
C PRO A 524 -14.47 21.26 13.23
N LEU A 525 -14.64 21.74 14.46
CA LEU A 525 -13.94 21.12 15.60
C LEU A 525 -14.42 19.67 15.73
N SER A 526 -13.51 18.73 15.96
CA SER A 526 -13.87 17.32 16.07
C SER A 526 -13.10 16.57 17.13
N TRP A 527 -13.73 15.52 17.63
CA TRP A 527 -13.11 14.54 18.49
C TRP A 527 -13.55 13.14 18.10
N ASP A 528 -12.61 12.21 18.12
CA ASP A 528 -12.82 10.80 17.86
C ASP A 528 -12.34 9.99 19.05
N GLY A 529 -13.17 9.05 19.52
CA GLY A 529 -12.87 8.17 20.64
C GLY A 529 -13.24 6.72 20.35
N GLN A 530 -12.49 5.80 20.96
CA GLN A 530 -12.71 4.37 20.79
C GLN A 530 -12.41 3.57 22.06
N ARG A 531 -13.00 2.37 22.16
CA ARG A 531 -12.69 1.33 23.14
C ARG A 531 -12.67 -0.04 22.43
N ASP A 532 -11.82 -0.95 22.90
CA ASP A 532 -11.79 -2.34 22.43
C ASP A 532 -13.15 -3.02 22.70
N GLY A 533 -13.66 -3.77 21.73
CA GLY A 533 -14.91 -4.52 21.88
C GLY A 533 -14.79 -5.78 22.73
N LEU A 534 -13.58 -6.17 23.11
CA LEU A 534 -13.19 -7.32 23.92
C LEU A 534 -13.75 -8.64 23.38
N GLY A 535 -13.99 -8.70 22.07
CA GLY A 535 -14.59 -9.87 21.41
C GLY A 535 -16.02 -10.19 21.85
N ARG A 536 -16.72 -9.27 22.54
CA ARG A 536 -18.10 -9.46 23.01
C ARG A 536 -19.02 -9.81 21.83
N LEU A 537 -19.93 -10.75 22.03
CA LEU A 537 -20.86 -11.16 20.98
C LEU A 537 -22.05 -10.21 20.88
N LEU A 538 -22.43 -9.86 19.66
CA LEU A 538 -23.66 -9.14 19.38
C LEU A 538 -24.86 -10.11 19.55
N PRO A 539 -25.82 -9.82 20.46
CA PRO A 539 -26.94 -10.72 20.72
C PRO A 539 -27.78 -11.00 19.46
N GLY A 540 -28.50 -12.12 19.43
CA GLY A 540 -29.38 -12.47 18.31
C GLY A 540 -30.67 -11.64 18.25
N SER A 541 -31.19 -11.25 19.41
CA SER A 541 -32.38 -10.39 19.60
C SER A 541 -32.32 -9.69 20.96
N GLY A 542 -33.21 -8.73 21.22
CA GLY A 542 -33.30 -8.02 22.50
C GLY A 542 -32.43 -6.76 22.59
N ALA A 543 -32.10 -6.37 23.82
CA ALA A 543 -31.31 -5.17 24.12
C ALA A 543 -29.81 -5.45 24.13
N LEU A 544 -29.02 -4.40 23.90
CA LEU A 544 -27.57 -4.44 24.06
C LEU A 544 -27.21 -4.59 25.56
N ALA A 545 -26.01 -5.11 25.85
CA ALA A 545 -25.51 -5.18 27.23
C ALA A 545 -25.36 -3.76 27.81
N ASN A 546 -25.81 -3.56 29.06
CA ASN A 546 -25.71 -2.25 29.77
C ASN A 546 -24.27 -1.71 29.81
N GLU A 547 -23.26 -2.58 29.80
CA GLU A 547 -21.85 -2.22 29.80
C GLU A 547 -21.44 -1.37 28.58
N LEU A 548 -21.99 -1.66 27.39
CA LEU A 548 -21.70 -0.90 26.17
C LEU A 548 -22.28 0.52 26.24
N GLU A 549 -23.46 0.67 26.85
CA GLU A 549 -24.06 1.98 27.09
C GLU A 549 -23.22 2.81 28.09
N VAL A 550 -22.64 2.17 29.11
CA VAL A 550 -21.70 2.83 30.03
C VAL A 550 -20.45 3.30 29.28
N GLU A 551 -19.91 2.48 28.38
CA GLU A 551 -18.74 2.84 27.56
C GLU A 551 -19.01 4.02 26.64
N TRP A 552 -20.16 4.05 25.95
CA TRP A 552 -20.53 5.22 25.13
C TRP A 552 -20.72 6.47 25.97
N ARG A 553 -21.41 6.40 27.11
CA ARG A 553 -21.59 7.59 27.97
C ARG A 553 -20.26 8.17 28.43
N ALA A 554 -19.30 7.30 28.80
CA ALA A 554 -17.96 7.75 29.15
C ALA A 554 -17.27 8.45 27.96
N LEU A 555 -17.36 7.89 26.76
CA LEU A 555 -16.84 8.54 25.54
C LEU A 555 -17.55 9.86 25.25
N GLU A 556 -18.86 9.95 25.45
CA GLU A 556 -19.65 11.16 25.21
C GLU A 556 -19.30 12.29 26.16
N ASP A 557 -19.11 11.95 27.44
CA ASP A 557 -18.65 12.89 28.44
C ASP A 557 -17.23 13.38 28.08
N GLU A 558 -16.30 12.48 27.77
CA GLU A 558 -14.95 12.84 27.31
C GLU A 558 -14.99 13.78 26.09
N ALA A 559 -15.81 13.46 25.09
CA ALA A 559 -15.97 14.25 23.88
C ALA A 559 -16.49 15.66 24.16
N ARG A 560 -17.55 15.77 24.96
CA ARG A 560 -18.17 17.05 25.31
C ARG A 560 -17.23 17.93 26.11
N HIS A 561 -16.56 17.37 27.12
CA HIS A 561 -15.57 18.12 27.91
C HIS A 561 -14.46 18.65 27.01
N ALA A 562 -13.96 17.82 26.09
CA ALA A 562 -12.87 18.21 25.23
C ALA A 562 -13.24 19.31 24.22
N LEU A 563 -14.38 19.17 23.52
CA LEU A 563 -14.83 20.18 22.56
C LEU A 563 -15.25 21.50 23.23
N VAL A 564 -15.83 21.45 24.42
CA VAL A 564 -16.17 22.67 25.19
C VAL A 564 -14.91 23.38 25.68
N ALA A 565 -13.89 22.65 26.14
CA ALA A 565 -12.59 23.24 26.52
C ALA A 565 -11.93 23.94 25.32
N GLU A 566 -12.20 23.47 24.11
CA GLU A 566 -11.78 24.07 22.85
C GLU A 566 -12.70 25.20 22.36
N GLY A 567 -13.72 25.61 23.13
CA GLY A 567 -14.58 26.75 22.81
C GLY A 567 -15.85 26.42 22.02
N ALA A 568 -16.19 25.14 21.79
CA ALA A 568 -17.46 24.78 21.19
C ALA A 568 -18.63 24.99 22.17
N ALA A 569 -19.76 25.53 21.69
CA ALA A 569 -20.98 25.61 22.49
C ALA A 569 -21.58 24.21 22.70
N LEU A 570 -21.93 23.85 23.94
CA LEU A 570 -22.45 22.51 24.28
C LEU A 570 -23.65 22.08 23.42
N GLY A 571 -24.55 23.02 23.08
CA GLY A 571 -25.72 22.78 22.24
C GLY A 571 -25.44 22.67 20.73
N SER A 572 -24.22 23.00 20.29
CA SER A 572 -23.77 22.86 18.90
C SER A 572 -22.98 21.58 18.65
N ILE A 573 -22.73 20.76 19.69
CA ILE A 573 -22.03 19.48 19.57
C ILE A 573 -22.98 18.39 19.08
N GLU A 574 -22.63 17.78 17.96
CA GLU A 574 -23.26 16.57 17.44
C GLU A 574 -22.42 15.34 17.79
N LEU A 575 -23.11 14.22 17.98
CA LEU A 575 -22.52 12.96 18.37
C LEU A 575 -22.96 11.86 17.40
N GLU A 576 -22.05 10.94 17.14
CA GLU A 576 -22.31 9.78 16.31
C GLU A 576 -21.68 8.53 16.95
N ARG A 577 -22.54 7.57 17.30
CA ARG A 577 -22.14 6.26 17.83
C ARG A 577 -21.98 5.26 16.69
N SER A 578 -20.98 4.38 16.77
CA SER A 578 -20.88 3.22 15.89
C SER A 578 -20.22 2.03 16.58
N LEU A 579 -20.50 0.83 16.05
CA LEU A 579 -19.83 -0.41 16.42
C LEU A 579 -19.06 -0.97 15.23
N ASP A 580 -17.83 -1.38 15.46
CA ASP A 580 -17.08 -2.18 14.50
C ASP A 580 -17.51 -3.64 14.68
N LEU A 581 -18.23 -4.18 13.70
CA LEU A 581 -18.80 -5.52 13.73
C LEU A 581 -18.08 -6.43 12.72
N GLY A 582 -17.79 -7.65 13.13
CA GLY A 582 -17.24 -8.69 12.26
C GLY A 582 -17.74 -10.07 12.65
N TYR A 583 -17.75 -11.03 11.73
CA TYR A 583 -18.10 -12.40 12.09
C TYR A 583 -17.05 -13.00 13.04
N VAL A 584 -17.48 -13.85 13.97
CA VAL A 584 -16.56 -14.56 14.86
C VAL A 584 -15.56 -15.40 14.05
N GLY A 585 -14.28 -15.28 14.42
CA GLY A 585 -13.15 -15.86 13.69
C GLY A 585 -12.60 -14.98 12.57
N THR A 586 -13.20 -13.81 12.29
CA THR A 586 -12.68 -12.84 11.32
C THR A 586 -12.13 -11.59 12.03
N GLU A 587 -11.09 -10.95 11.48
CA GLU A 587 -10.54 -9.68 11.99
C GLU A 587 -11.17 -8.45 11.38
N THR A 588 -11.54 -8.52 10.10
CA THR A 588 -12.14 -7.36 9.44
C THR A 588 -13.45 -7.02 10.09
N ALA A 589 -13.56 -5.75 10.47
CA ALA A 589 -14.78 -5.17 10.97
C ALA A 589 -15.33 -4.17 9.95
N LEU A 590 -16.65 -4.05 9.93
CA LEU A 590 -17.35 -2.95 9.27
C LEU A 590 -17.85 -2.02 10.37
N ALA A 591 -17.57 -0.72 10.23
CA ALA A 591 -18.10 0.30 11.13
C ALA A 591 -19.59 0.51 10.85
N ILE A 592 -20.45 0.05 11.75
CA ILE A 592 -21.90 0.12 11.62
C ILE A 592 -22.44 1.25 12.50
N PRO A 593 -23.12 2.26 11.91
CA PRO A 593 -23.72 3.35 12.67
C PRO A 593 -24.78 2.81 13.65
N TRP A 594 -24.71 3.28 14.90
CA TRP A 594 -25.58 2.84 15.98
C TRP A 594 -26.50 3.97 16.44
N SER A 595 -27.80 3.68 16.55
CA SER A 595 -28.80 4.66 17.03
C SER A 595 -29.22 4.33 18.47
N PRO A 596 -29.29 5.32 19.37
CA PRO A 596 -29.69 5.11 20.77
C PRO A 596 -31.20 4.90 20.97
N ASP A 597 -32.04 5.12 19.94
CA ASP A 597 -33.50 5.10 20.07
C ASP A 597 -34.13 3.93 19.30
N ALA A 598 -34.34 2.78 19.97
CA ALA A 598 -35.29 1.71 19.58
C ALA A 598 -35.24 0.49 20.53
N SER A 599 -36.38 -0.19 20.72
CA SER A 599 -36.42 -1.54 21.32
C SER A 599 -35.81 -2.64 20.43
N GLU A 600 -35.55 -2.33 19.15
CA GLU A 600 -35.07 -3.25 18.11
C GLU A 600 -33.64 -2.94 17.62
N GLN A 601 -32.85 -2.17 18.36
CA GLN A 601 -31.51 -1.72 17.95
C GLN A 601 -30.61 -2.85 17.43
N VAL A 602 -30.61 -4.00 18.11
CA VAL A 602 -29.78 -5.15 17.74
C VAL A 602 -30.20 -5.74 16.38
N ALA A 603 -31.51 -5.84 16.12
CA ALA A 603 -32.03 -6.36 14.86
C ALA A 603 -31.67 -5.42 13.69
N VAL A 604 -31.85 -4.11 13.88
CA VAL A 604 -31.49 -3.08 12.89
C VAL A 604 -29.97 -3.08 12.65
N GLY A 605 -29.16 -3.13 13.70
CA GLY A 605 -27.70 -3.20 13.60
C GLY A 605 -27.22 -4.42 12.83
N ARG A 606 -27.80 -5.60 13.10
CA ARG A 606 -27.53 -6.83 12.35
C ARG A 606 -27.91 -6.71 10.87
N ALA A 607 -29.07 -6.15 10.57
CA ALA A 607 -29.52 -5.94 9.19
C ALA A 607 -28.59 -4.97 8.43
N ARG A 608 -28.15 -3.88 9.08
CA ARG A 608 -27.17 -2.94 8.53
C ARG A 608 -25.82 -3.62 8.29
N PHE A 609 -25.34 -4.43 9.23
CA PHE A 609 -24.11 -5.19 9.06
C PHE A 609 -24.20 -6.16 7.87
N ALA A 610 -25.30 -6.92 7.76
CA ALA A 610 -25.49 -7.85 6.65
C ALA A 610 -25.57 -7.13 5.29
N ALA A 611 -26.25 -5.98 5.23
CA ALA A 611 -26.30 -5.16 4.02
C ALA A 611 -24.92 -4.62 3.64
N ALA A 612 -24.19 -4.03 4.58
CA ALA A 612 -22.83 -3.53 4.36
C ALA A 612 -21.86 -4.65 3.95
N HIS A 613 -22.01 -5.85 4.52
CA HIS A 613 -21.20 -7.00 4.15
C HIS A 613 -21.50 -7.48 2.71
N ARG A 614 -22.77 -7.54 2.29
CA ARG A 614 -23.14 -7.86 0.89
C ARG A 614 -22.66 -6.81 -0.09
N GLU A 615 -22.80 -5.53 0.24
CA GLU A 615 -22.34 -4.43 -0.59
C GLU A 615 -20.82 -4.47 -0.78
N ARG A 616 -20.08 -4.65 0.31
CA ARG A 616 -18.61 -4.63 0.27
C ARG A 616 -17.99 -5.92 -0.27
N TYR A 617 -18.61 -7.06 -0.02
CA TYR A 617 -18.00 -8.38 -0.22
C TYR A 617 -18.81 -9.33 -1.11
N GLY A 618 -20.01 -8.92 -1.55
CA GLY A 618 -20.88 -9.70 -2.44
C GLY A 618 -21.73 -10.78 -1.76
N TYR A 619 -21.59 -11.00 -0.45
CA TYR A 619 -22.36 -12.00 0.31
C TYR A 619 -22.55 -11.60 1.78
N ASP A 620 -23.40 -12.32 2.53
CA ASP A 620 -23.45 -12.34 4.00
C ASP A 620 -23.51 -13.78 4.53
N ARG A 621 -23.37 -13.97 5.85
CA ARG A 621 -23.33 -15.30 6.48
C ARG A 621 -24.44 -15.47 7.49
N PRO A 622 -25.66 -15.79 7.03
CA PRO A 622 -26.78 -16.02 7.92
C PRO A 622 -26.44 -17.13 8.92
N GLY A 623 -26.68 -16.86 10.21
CA GLY A 623 -26.44 -17.82 11.30
C GLY A 623 -25.06 -17.77 11.97
N ARG A 624 -24.04 -17.15 11.36
CA ARG A 624 -22.72 -17.02 12.02
C ARG A 624 -22.76 -15.91 13.07
N ALA A 625 -22.14 -16.16 14.23
CA ALA A 625 -22.07 -15.19 15.32
C ALA A 625 -21.28 -13.95 14.90
N ILE A 626 -21.68 -12.78 15.42
CA ILE A 626 -21.05 -11.48 15.15
C ILE A 626 -20.37 -11.03 16.44
N ALA A 627 -19.09 -10.68 16.36
CA ALA A 627 -18.32 -10.08 17.44
C ALA A 627 -18.24 -8.56 17.28
N ILE A 628 -18.27 -7.87 18.41
CA ILE A 628 -17.97 -6.44 18.53
C ILE A 628 -16.45 -6.32 18.67
N LYS A 629 -15.84 -5.64 17.70
CA LYS A 629 -14.38 -5.45 17.62
C LYS A 629 -13.95 -4.14 18.27
N ALA A 630 -14.74 -3.09 18.10
CA ALA A 630 -14.52 -1.80 18.74
C ALA A 630 -15.85 -1.07 18.96
N VAL A 631 -15.86 -0.24 20.00
CA VAL A 631 -16.92 0.73 20.31
C VAL A 631 -16.38 2.11 19.95
N ARG A 632 -17.09 2.86 19.12
CA ARG A 632 -16.62 4.16 18.61
C ARG A 632 -17.61 5.27 18.90
N LEU A 633 -17.06 6.46 19.12
CA LEU A 633 -17.79 7.72 19.18
C LEU A 633 -17.05 8.78 18.38
N ARG A 634 -17.80 9.51 17.56
CA ARG A 634 -17.34 10.75 16.96
C ARG A 634 -18.19 11.92 17.44
N ALA A 635 -17.55 13.05 17.70
CA ALA A 635 -18.19 14.29 18.07
C ALA A 635 -17.67 15.45 17.22
N TRP A 636 -18.53 16.40 16.84
CA TRP A 636 -18.11 17.60 16.12
C TRP A 636 -19.01 18.80 16.42
N SER A 637 -18.49 20.01 16.18
CA SER A 637 -19.26 21.25 16.29
C SER A 637 -20.04 21.54 15.01
N ARG A 638 -21.30 21.98 15.12
CA ARG A 638 -22.09 22.50 13.97
C ARG A 638 -21.61 23.85 13.45
N GLU A 639 -20.84 24.58 14.25
CA GLU A 639 -20.31 25.89 13.87
C GLU A 639 -19.27 25.72 12.76
N VAL A 640 -19.70 25.97 11.52
CA VAL A 640 -18.83 26.18 10.35
C VAL A 640 -18.83 27.67 10.04
N ASP A 641 -17.72 28.18 9.53
CA ASP A 641 -17.64 29.58 9.15
C ASP A 641 -18.54 29.87 7.94
N ARG A 642 -19.73 30.45 8.20
CA ARG A 642 -20.78 30.64 7.20
C ARG A 642 -20.38 31.61 6.09
N ASP A 643 -19.44 32.51 6.35
CA ASP A 643 -19.01 33.51 5.36
C ASP A 643 -18.12 32.92 4.25
N LEU A 644 -17.57 31.72 4.44
CA LEU A 644 -16.91 30.94 3.37
C LEU A 644 -17.91 30.21 2.47
N VAL A 645 -19.17 30.12 2.89
CA VAL A 645 -20.16 29.16 2.38
C VAL A 645 -21.19 29.83 1.48
N ASP A 646 -21.45 31.13 1.63
CA ASP A 646 -22.53 31.81 0.89
C ASP A 646 -22.00 32.92 -0.03
N PRO A 647 -22.06 32.77 -1.37
CA PRO A 647 -21.90 33.92 -2.26
C PRO A 647 -23.08 34.89 -2.08
N PRO A 648 -22.88 36.21 -2.27
CA PRO A 648 -23.97 37.17 -2.18
C PRO A 648 -25.11 36.80 -3.15
N ALA A 649 -26.33 36.74 -2.61
CA ALA A 649 -27.53 36.18 -3.24
C ALA A 649 -28.12 36.98 -4.41
N ASP A 650 -27.33 37.78 -5.13
CA ASP A 650 -27.83 38.70 -6.13
C ASP A 650 -27.13 38.50 -7.49
N VAL A 651 -27.53 37.43 -8.19
CA VAL A 651 -27.24 37.27 -9.62
C VAL A 651 -28.56 37.40 -10.37
N THR A 652 -28.91 38.62 -10.72
CA THR A 652 -30.00 38.89 -11.67
C THR A 652 -29.73 38.15 -12.98
N GLN A 653 -30.73 37.41 -13.48
CA GLN A 653 -30.73 36.76 -14.79
C GLN A 653 -30.57 37.80 -15.91
N ARG A 654 -29.33 38.15 -16.26
CA ARG A 654 -29.00 38.75 -17.55
C ARG A 654 -28.55 37.64 -18.48
N THR A 655 -29.07 37.60 -19.70
CA THR A 655 -28.52 36.73 -20.74
C THR A 655 -27.08 37.16 -20.99
N PRO A 656 -26.07 36.36 -20.64
CA PRO A 656 -24.69 36.81 -20.70
C PRO A 656 -24.27 37.02 -22.17
N ALA A 657 -23.43 38.03 -22.43
CA ALA A 657 -22.80 38.16 -23.73
C ALA A 657 -21.90 36.94 -24.00
N ARG A 658 -21.70 36.54 -25.27
CA ARG A 658 -20.79 35.42 -25.55
C ARG A 658 -19.38 35.73 -25.03
N PRO A 659 -18.73 34.82 -24.28
CA PRO A 659 -17.37 35.03 -23.81
C PRO A 659 -16.42 35.18 -25.01
N ARG A 660 -15.53 36.18 -24.96
CA ARG A 660 -14.52 36.40 -26.00
C ARG A 660 -13.19 35.78 -25.57
N PRO A 661 -12.51 35.02 -26.46
CA PRO A 661 -11.20 34.50 -26.15
C PRO A 661 -10.18 35.63 -25.97
N LEU A 662 -9.27 35.48 -25.02
CA LEU A 662 -8.10 36.35 -24.82
C LEU A 662 -7.17 36.26 -26.04
N ARG A 663 -6.92 35.03 -26.51
CA ARG A 663 -6.06 34.71 -27.66
C ARG A 663 -6.35 33.29 -28.17
N THR A 664 -5.63 32.88 -29.20
CA THR A 664 -5.59 31.50 -29.68
C THR A 664 -4.18 30.95 -29.50
N THR A 665 -4.06 29.66 -29.17
CA THR A 665 -2.78 28.93 -29.06
C THR A 665 -2.85 27.59 -29.76
N ARG A 666 -1.69 27.03 -30.16
CA ARG A 666 -1.64 25.66 -30.69
C ARG A 666 -1.44 24.66 -29.56
N ALA A 667 -2.42 23.80 -29.35
CA ALA A 667 -2.39 22.76 -28.33
C ALA A 667 -2.77 21.40 -28.93
N TRP A 668 -2.21 20.34 -28.36
CA TRP A 668 -2.54 18.97 -28.70
C TRP A 668 -3.66 18.44 -27.79
N PHE A 669 -4.62 17.75 -28.41
CA PHE A 669 -5.71 17.09 -27.71
C PHE A 669 -5.84 15.64 -28.19
N PRO A 670 -6.30 14.74 -27.30
CA PRO A 670 -6.69 13.39 -27.70
C PRO A 670 -7.67 13.44 -28.88
N ASP A 671 -7.51 12.53 -29.84
CA ASP A 671 -8.33 12.34 -31.05
C ASP A 671 -8.31 13.49 -32.08
N ALA A 672 -7.89 14.70 -31.71
CA ALA A 672 -7.84 15.87 -32.61
C ALA A 672 -6.40 16.23 -33.04
N GLY A 673 -5.38 15.73 -32.35
CA GLY A 673 -3.99 16.13 -32.59
C GLY A 673 -3.74 17.59 -32.24
N ARG A 674 -2.76 18.22 -32.89
CA ARG A 674 -2.39 19.62 -32.65
C ARG A 674 -3.29 20.57 -33.45
N VAL A 675 -4.10 21.36 -32.74
CA VAL A 675 -5.10 22.28 -33.31
C VAL A 675 -5.02 23.67 -32.66
N ASP A 676 -5.59 24.67 -33.33
CA ASP A 676 -5.77 26.02 -32.78
C ASP A 676 -6.91 26.00 -31.75
N ALA A 677 -6.58 26.33 -30.49
CA ALA A 677 -7.50 26.37 -29.37
C ALA A 677 -7.66 27.80 -28.82
N PRO A 678 -8.90 28.28 -28.65
CA PRO A 678 -9.15 29.54 -27.96
C PRO A 678 -8.77 29.44 -26.48
N VAL A 679 -8.19 30.53 -25.98
CA VAL A 679 -7.74 30.69 -24.59
C VAL A 679 -8.62 31.73 -23.91
N TYR A 680 -9.21 31.39 -22.77
CA TYR A 680 -10.05 32.27 -21.97
C TYR A 680 -9.41 32.54 -20.60
N GLU A 681 -9.73 33.67 -20.00
CA GLU A 681 -9.44 33.93 -18.58
C GLU A 681 -10.65 33.50 -17.75
N ARG A 682 -10.43 32.79 -16.65
CA ARG A 682 -11.52 32.33 -15.76
C ARG A 682 -12.38 33.51 -15.28
N GLU A 683 -11.75 34.63 -14.97
CA GLU A 683 -12.38 35.84 -14.44
C GLU A 683 -13.32 36.50 -15.45
N ALA A 684 -13.09 36.29 -16.74
CA ALA A 684 -13.95 36.77 -17.82
C ALA A 684 -15.19 35.88 -18.06
N LEU A 685 -15.34 34.77 -17.32
CA LEU A 685 -16.47 33.86 -17.43
C LEU A 685 -17.50 34.12 -16.33
N GLU A 686 -18.71 34.52 -16.74
CA GLU A 686 -19.84 34.81 -15.85
C GLU A 686 -20.76 33.58 -15.68
N PRO A 687 -21.52 33.49 -14.57
CA PRO A 687 -22.56 32.47 -14.42
C PRO A 687 -23.48 32.38 -15.64
N GLY A 688 -23.71 31.15 -16.13
CA GLY A 688 -24.47 30.86 -17.34
C GLY A 688 -23.64 30.81 -18.64
N HIS A 689 -22.37 31.22 -18.64
CA HIS A 689 -21.49 31.01 -19.80
C HIS A 689 -21.29 29.52 -20.09
N ARG A 690 -21.24 29.19 -21.38
CA ARG A 690 -20.95 27.85 -21.89
C ARG A 690 -19.81 27.89 -22.91
N LEU A 691 -18.85 26.99 -22.77
CA LEU A 691 -17.71 26.82 -23.68
C LEU A 691 -17.66 25.38 -24.16
N ALA A 692 -17.47 25.17 -25.46
CA ALA A 692 -17.21 23.84 -26.03
C ALA A 692 -15.70 23.68 -26.24
N GLY A 693 -15.18 22.48 -25.96
CA GLY A 693 -13.80 22.12 -26.29
C GLY A 693 -13.61 21.93 -27.80
N PRO A 694 -12.38 22.06 -28.34
CA PRO A 694 -11.12 22.31 -27.63
C PRO A 694 -11.00 23.75 -27.12
N ALA A 695 -10.61 23.95 -25.86
CA ALA A 695 -10.32 25.26 -25.29
C ALA A 695 -9.39 25.17 -24.08
N LEU A 696 -8.68 26.27 -23.78
CA LEU A 696 -7.93 26.43 -22.52
C LEU A 696 -8.57 27.55 -21.70
N VAL A 697 -8.70 27.34 -20.40
CA VAL A 697 -9.11 28.38 -19.45
C VAL A 697 -7.97 28.59 -18.46
N LEU A 698 -7.41 29.80 -18.45
CA LEU A 698 -6.33 30.18 -17.57
C LEU A 698 -6.90 30.63 -16.24
N GLU A 699 -6.32 30.11 -15.16
CA GLU A 699 -6.66 30.45 -13.79
C GLU A 699 -5.43 31.04 -13.11
N ALA A 700 -5.64 31.84 -12.05
CA ALA A 700 -4.53 32.37 -11.24
C ALA A 700 -3.63 31.25 -10.66
N THR A 701 -4.18 30.05 -10.46
CA THR A 701 -3.50 28.93 -9.80
C THR A 701 -3.27 27.71 -10.71
N GLY A 702 -3.59 27.79 -12.01
CA GLY A 702 -3.51 26.63 -12.89
C GLY A 702 -4.05 26.86 -14.31
N THR A 703 -4.19 25.77 -15.06
CA THR A 703 -4.77 25.77 -16.41
C THR A 703 -5.78 24.64 -16.51
N VAL A 704 -7.01 24.97 -16.92
CA VAL A 704 -8.06 23.99 -17.23
C VAL A 704 -8.03 23.74 -18.72
N VAL A 705 -7.90 22.46 -19.10
CA VAL A 705 -7.91 22.04 -20.50
C VAL A 705 -9.22 21.34 -20.80
N LEU A 706 -10.02 21.94 -21.69
CA LEU A 706 -11.29 21.41 -22.14
C LEU A 706 -11.07 20.65 -23.44
N ASP A 707 -11.06 19.32 -23.36
CA ASP A 707 -10.87 18.47 -24.53
C ASP A 707 -12.05 18.57 -25.53
N PRO A 708 -11.83 18.32 -26.84
CA PRO A 708 -12.90 18.12 -27.80
C PRO A 708 -13.96 17.13 -27.29
N GLY A 709 -15.23 17.47 -27.53
CA GLY A 709 -16.37 16.67 -27.06
C GLY A 709 -16.77 16.92 -25.61
N PHE A 710 -16.16 17.87 -24.90
CA PHE A 710 -16.64 18.35 -23.60
C PHE A 710 -17.22 19.76 -23.69
N VAL A 711 -18.18 20.05 -22.83
CA VAL A 711 -18.79 21.37 -22.65
C VAL A 711 -18.65 21.78 -21.20
N LEU A 712 -18.11 22.97 -20.98
CA LEU A 712 -18.01 23.64 -19.70
C LEU A 712 -19.18 24.62 -19.55
N GLU A 713 -19.82 24.61 -18.39
CA GLU A 713 -20.83 25.57 -17.96
C GLU A 713 -20.41 26.20 -16.63
N VAL A 714 -20.56 27.52 -16.49
CA VAL A 714 -20.31 28.23 -15.23
C VAL A 714 -21.62 28.29 -14.44
N ASP A 715 -21.66 27.71 -13.24
CA ASP A 715 -22.86 27.75 -12.41
C ASP A 715 -22.98 29.04 -11.56
N ALA A 716 -24.03 29.11 -10.74
CA ALA A 716 -24.31 30.27 -9.89
C ALA A 716 -23.25 30.52 -8.81
N ASP A 717 -22.58 29.46 -8.34
CA ASP A 717 -21.48 29.52 -7.38
C ASP A 717 -20.12 29.71 -8.09
N ARG A 718 -20.14 29.99 -9.42
CA ARG A 718 -18.98 30.09 -10.31
C ARG A 718 -18.14 28.82 -10.41
N VAL A 719 -18.69 27.66 -10.03
CA VAL A 719 -18.06 26.36 -10.23
C VAL A 719 -18.20 25.98 -11.71
N PHE A 720 -17.13 25.47 -12.31
CA PHE A 720 -17.20 24.94 -13.66
C PHE A 720 -17.76 23.53 -13.62
N ARG A 721 -18.89 23.34 -14.30
CA ARG A 721 -19.54 22.05 -14.54
C ARG A 721 -19.17 21.59 -15.95
N ILE A 722 -18.29 20.61 -16.05
CA ILE A 722 -17.81 20.10 -17.34
C ILE A 722 -18.48 18.75 -17.59
N ARG A 723 -19.10 18.59 -18.76
CA ARG A 723 -19.82 17.37 -19.16
C ARG A 723 -19.42 16.94 -20.57
N PRO A 724 -19.38 15.63 -20.85
CA PRO A 724 -19.30 15.14 -22.23
C PRO A 724 -20.52 15.63 -23.04
N ALA A 725 -20.30 16.05 -24.29
CA ALA A 725 -21.34 16.47 -25.21
C ALA A 725 -22.24 15.28 -25.64
N ASP A 726 -23.51 15.55 -25.98
CA ASP A 726 -24.51 14.52 -26.29
C ASP A 726 -24.15 13.62 -27.49
N GLU A 727 -23.38 14.14 -28.47
CA GLU A 727 -22.87 13.34 -29.60
C GLU A 727 -21.78 12.35 -29.17
N ALA A 728 -20.94 12.73 -28.21
CA ALA A 728 -19.93 11.87 -27.59
C ALA A 728 -20.55 10.82 -26.63
N ARG A 729 -21.80 11.00 -26.18
CA ARG A 729 -22.56 9.97 -25.43
C ARG A 729 -23.10 8.86 -26.33
N ARG A 730 -23.31 9.13 -27.63
CA ARG A 730 -23.87 8.19 -28.61
C ARG A 730 -22.79 7.38 -29.34
N ALA A 731 -21.62 7.99 -29.56
CA ALA A 731 -20.42 7.24 -29.87
C ALA A 731 -19.96 6.56 -28.58
N GLY A 732 -20.32 5.28 -28.37
CA GLY A 732 -19.73 4.51 -27.27
C GLY A 732 -18.19 4.52 -27.35
N PRO A 733 -17.48 3.94 -26.37
CA PRO A 733 -16.00 3.86 -26.37
C PRO A 733 -15.38 3.22 -27.64
N ASN A 734 -16.21 2.63 -28.50
CA ASN A 734 -15.88 1.90 -29.71
C ASN A 734 -15.50 2.76 -30.93
N ALA A 735 -15.35 4.08 -30.81
CA ALA A 735 -14.82 4.91 -31.89
C ALA A 735 -13.28 5.07 -31.77
N ARG A 736 -12.54 3.99 -31.53
CA ARG A 736 -11.08 4.01 -31.67
C ARG A 736 -10.69 3.60 -33.09
N SER A 737 -9.68 4.28 -33.63
CA SER A 737 -9.03 4.04 -34.91
C SER A 737 -8.75 2.54 -35.13
N ARG A 738 -8.73 2.11 -36.40
CA ARG A 738 -8.28 0.76 -36.79
C ARG A 738 -6.90 0.50 -36.16
N VAL A 739 -6.88 -0.26 -35.07
CA VAL A 739 -5.64 -0.69 -34.43
C VAL A 739 -5.00 -1.71 -35.36
N ASP A 740 -3.79 -1.42 -35.83
CA ASP A 740 -2.99 -2.42 -36.52
C ASP A 740 -2.59 -3.51 -35.51
N LEU A 741 -3.11 -4.72 -35.72
CA LEU A 741 -2.83 -5.88 -34.88
C LEU A 741 -1.42 -6.45 -35.15
N ALA A 742 -0.76 -6.03 -36.24
CA ALA A 742 0.60 -6.45 -36.58
C ALA A 742 1.70 -5.57 -35.95
N GLU A 743 1.41 -4.32 -35.57
CA GLU A 743 2.40 -3.43 -34.93
C GLU A 743 2.37 -3.57 -33.40
N SER A 744 3.54 -3.74 -32.78
CA SER A 744 3.69 -3.63 -31.32
C SER A 744 3.69 -2.15 -30.95
N ASP A 745 2.73 -1.72 -30.15
CA ASP A 745 2.65 -0.34 -29.66
C ASP A 745 3.15 -0.27 -28.20
N PRO A 746 4.27 0.43 -27.91
CA PRO A 746 4.84 0.52 -26.57
C PRO A 746 3.90 1.20 -25.55
N VAL A 747 2.99 2.09 -25.99
CA VAL A 747 1.99 2.70 -25.11
C VAL A 747 0.91 1.68 -24.74
N ARG A 748 0.38 0.96 -25.75
CA ARG A 748 -0.61 -0.11 -25.55
C ARG A 748 -0.10 -1.21 -24.61
N LEU A 749 1.15 -1.62 -24.75
CA LEU A 749 1.76 -2.62 -23.88
C LEU A 749 1.75 -2.19 -22.41
N GLU A 750 2.15 -0.95 -22.12
CA GLU A 750 2.16 -0.44 -20.75
C GLU A 750 0.74 -0.32 -20.18
N VAL A 751 -0.18 0.29 -20.93
CA VAL A 751 -1.56 0.51 -20.47
C VAL A 751 -2.29 -0.82 -20.21
N LEU A 752 -2.26 -1.76 -21.15
CA LEU A 752 -2.95 -3.05 -20.99
C LEU A 752 -2.23 -3.97 -20.00
N GLY A 753 -0.89 -3.92 -19.93
CA GLY A 753 -0.12 -4.64 -18.91
C GLY A 753 -0.54 -4.26 -17.49
N ASN A 754 -0.66 -2.95 -17.22
CA ASN A 754 -1.13 -2.45 -15.92
C ASN A 754 -2.59 -2.83 -15.67
N ARG A 755 -3.46 -2.84 -16.70
CA ARG A 755 -4.86 -3.30 -16.57
C ARG A 755 -4.94 -4.78 -16.20
N PHE A 756 -4.15 -5.68 -16.82
CA PHE A 756 -4.15 -7.10 -16.47
C PHE A 756 -3.65 -7.36 -15.05
N MET A 757 -2.60 -6.64 -14.62
CA MET A 757 -2.10 -6.74 -13.24
C MET A 757 -3.17 -6.30 -12.24
N SER A 758 -3.84 -5.18 -12.51
CA SER A 758 -4.90 -4.70 -11.62
C SER A 758 -6.07 -5.68 -11.52
N ILE A 759 -6.43 -6.38 -12.60
CA ILE A 759 -7.47 -7.41 -12.53
C ILE A 759 -7.06 -8.50 -11.52
N ALA A 760 -5.81 -8.97 -11.58
CA ALA A 760 -5.30 -9.97 -10.65
C ALA A 760 -5.26 -9.44 -9.20
N GLU A 761 -4.86 -8.19 -8.99
CA GLU A 761 -4.83 -7.55 -7.66
C GLU A 761 -6.23 -7.35 -7.07
N GLN A 762 -7.20 -6.95 -7.90
CA GLN A 762 -8.60 -6.81 -7.50
C GLN A 762 -9.20 -8.17 -7.12
N MET A 763 -8.89 -9.24 -7.86
CA MET A 763 -9.25 -10.60 -7.45
C MET A 763 -8.66 -10.93 -6.07
N GLY A 764 -7.38 -10.61 -5.84
CA GLY A 764 -6.70 -10.81 -4.57
C GLY A 764 -7.34 -10.03 -3.41
N ALA A 765 -7.72 -8.77 -3.65
CA ALA A 765 -8.43 -7.94 -2.68
C ALA A 765 -9.80 -8.54 -2.32
N VAL A 766 -10.55 -9.06 -3.31
CA VAL A 766 -11.80 -9.80 -3.07
C VAL A 766 -11.52 -11.03 -2.21
N LEU A 767 -10.55 -11.88 -2.58
CA LEU A 767 -10.21 -13.10 -1.83
C LEU A 767 -9.83 -12.81 -0.37
N ARG A 768 -8.89 -11.88 -0.14
CA ARG A 768 -8.43 -11.49 1.19
C ARG A 768 -9.57 -11.01 2.09
N ASN A 769 -10.47 -10.22 1.52
CA ASN A 769 -11.59 -9.64 2.24
C ASN A 769 -12.65 -10.67 2.61
N THR A 770 -12.85 -11.67 1.75
CA THR A 770 -13.93 -12.66 1.83
C THR A 770 -13.54 -13.96 2.53
N SER A 771 -12.25 -14.29 2.60
CA SER A 771 -11.74 -15.49 3.29
C SER A 771 -11.91 -15.43 4.81
N VAL A 772 -12.02 -16.61 5.43
CA VAL A 772 -12.00 -16.80 6.89
C VAL A 772 -10.64 -17.17 7.46
N SER A 773 -9.77 -17.76 6.63
CA SER A 773 -8.51 -18.30 7.09
C SER A 773 -7.53 -17.18 7.44
N THR A 774 -6.91 -17.32 8.62
CA THR A 774 -5.76 -16.51 9.04
C THR A 774 -4.65 -16.51 7.97
N ASN A 775 -4.43 -17.64 7.29
CA ASN A 775 -3.37 -17.77 6.29
C ASN A 775 -3.61 -16.85 5.09
N ILE A 776 -4.81 -16.87 4.52
CA ILE A 776 -5.14 -16.04 3.36
C ILE A 776 -5.24 -14.56 3.79
N LYS A 777 -5.88 -14.28 4.91
CA LYS A 777 -6.28 -12.91 5.28
C LYS A 777 -5.20 -12.09 5.97
N GLU A 778 -4.57 -12.68 6.99
CA GLU A 778 -3.58 -12.02 7.85
C GLU A 778 -2.17 -12.26 7.30
N ARG A 779 -1.88 -13.50 6.88
CA ARG A 779 -0.55 -13.90 6.40
C ARG A 779 -0.33 -13.68 4.91
N LEU A 780 -1.40 -13.38 4.15
CA LEU A 780 -1.40 -13.14 2.69
C LEU A 780 -0.91 -14.34 1.88
N ASP A 781 -1.23 -15.56 2.34
CA ASP A 781 -0.83 -16.81 1.71
C ASP A 781 -1.79 -17.24 0.60
N TYR A 782 -1.85 -16.43 -0.46
CA TYR A 782 -2.66 -16.68 -1.65
C TYR A 782 -2.07 -16.00 -2.88
N SER A 783 -2.54 -16.34 -4.08
CA SER A 783 -2.23 -15.60 -5.31
C SER A 783 -3.39 -15.65 -6.27
N CYS A 784 -3.52 -14.63 -7.11
CA CYS A 784 -4.56 -14.51 -8.13
C CYS A 784 -3.90 -14.18 -9.47
N ALA A 785 -4.39 -14.75 -10.56
CA ALA A 785 -3.74 -14.62 -11.86
C ALA A 785 -4.72 -14.65 -13.04
N VAL A 786 -4.30 -13.98 -14.11
CA VAL A 786 -4.94 -13.90 -15.42
C VAL A 786 -4.10 -14.67 -16.44
N PHE A 787 -4.77 -15.45 -17.29
CA PHE A 787 -4.16 -16.29 -18.31
C PHE A 787 -4.79 -16.07 -19.68
N ASP A 788 -4.00 -16.26 -20.73
CA ASP A 788 -4.50 -16.23 -22.11
C ASP A 788 -5.37 -17.46 -22.44
N GLY A 789 -5.92 -17.52 -23.65
CA GLY A 789 -6.78 -18.63 -24.10
C GLY A 789 -6.07 -19.98 -24.20
N GLU A 790 -4.74 -20.02 -24.15
CA GLU A 790 -3.96 -21.26 -24.10
C GLU A 790 -3.53 -21.62 -22.66
N GLY A 791 -3.94 -20.84 -21.66
CA GLY A 791 -3.56 -21.04 -20.26
C GLY A 791 -2.15 -20.52 -19.94
N GLY A 792 -1.55 -19.72 -20.81
CA GLY A 792 -0.28 -19.04 -20.55
C GLY A 792 -0.48 -17.90 -19.54
N LEU A 793 0.39 -17.83 -18.52
CA LEU A 793 0.32 -16.79 -17.50
C LEU A 793 0.57 -15.41 -18.12
N VAL A 794 -0.33 -14.46 -17.88
CA VAL A 794 -0.26 -13.07 -18.40
C VAL A 794 0.06 -12.07 -17.28
N ALA A 795 -0.60 -12.21 -16.14
CA ALA A 795 -0.39 -11.36 -14.97
C ALA A 795 -0.71 -12.13 -13.69
N ASN A 796 0.02 -11.84 -12.62
CA ASN A 796 -0.12 -12.49 -11.31
C ASN A 796 0.09 -11.45 -10.21
N ALA A 797 -0.89 -11.30 -9.30
CA ALA A 797 -0.78 -10.47 -8.11
C ALA A 797 0.22 -11.10 -7.14
N PRO A 798 1.39 -10.48 -6.94
CA PRO A 798 2.52 -11.18 -6.36
C PRO A 798 2.44 -11.09 -4.83
N HIS A 799 2.07 -12.19 -4.18
CA HIS A 799 2.16 -12.34 -2.72
C HIS A 799 3.09 -13.48 -2.31
N ILE A 800 3.02 -14.62 -3.00
CA ILE A 800 3.76 -15.84 -2.66
C ILE A 800 4.48 -16.40 -3.90
N PRO A 801 5.82 -16.36 -3.94
CA PRO A 801 6.56 -16.78 -5.14
C PRO A 801 6.41 -18.24 -5.55
N VAL A 802 6.09 -19.16 -4.62
CA VAL A 802 5.93 -20.57 -4.99
C VAL A 802 4.66 -20.85 -5.81
N HIS A 803 3.67 -19.94 -5.79
CA HIS A 803 2.49 -20.04 -6.65
C HIS A 803 2.79 -19.67 -8.12
N LEU A 804 3.95 -19.08 -8.39
CA LEU A 804 4.35 -18.61 -9.71
C LEU A 804 4.67 -19.79 -10.62
N GLY A 805 4.19 -19.75 -11.86
CA GLY A 805 4.40 -20.84 -12.83
C GLY A 805 3.56 -22.09 -12.57
N ALA A 806 3.33 -22.48 -11.31
CA ALA A 806 2.59 -23.69 -10.94
C ALA A 806 1.11 -23.66 -11.39
N MET A 807 0.43 -22.51 -11.30
CA MET A 807 -0.98 -22.41 -11.74
C MET A 807 -1.16 -22.62 -13.26
N ALA A 808 -0.16 -22.29 -14.08
CA ALA A 808 -0.23 -22.53 -15.53
C ALA A 808 -0.23 -24.04 -15.84
N ASP A 809 0.59 -24.81 -15.10
CA ASP A 809 0.62 -26.27 -15.21
C ASP A 809 -0.71 -26.88 -14.73
N THR A 810 -1.33 -26.31 -13.69
CA THR A 810 -2.69 -26.72 -13.27
C THR A 810 -3.72 -26.48 -14.38
N ILE A 811 -3.70 -25.31 -15.03
CA ILE A 811 -4.63 -25.04 -16.14
C ILE A 811 -4.39 -26.02 -17.29
N ALA A 812 -3.14 -26.31 -17.64
CA ALA A 812 -2.80 -27.28 -18.67
C ALA A 812 -3.39 -28.68 -18.37
N ALA A 813 -3.20 -29.17 -17.13
CA ALA A 813 -3.75 -30.46 -16.70
C ALA A 813 -5.28 -30.48 -16.70
N LEU A 814 -5.94 -29.38 -16.31
CA LEU A 814 -7.40 -29.26 -16.35
C LEU A 814 -7.94 -29.23 -17.77
N ARG A 815 -7.26 -28.55 -18.70
CA ARG A 815 -7.63 -28.52 -20.13
C ARG A 815 -7.57 -29.91 -20.74
N GLU A 816 -6.50 -30.65 -20.48
CA GLU A 816 -6.35 -32.03 -20.98
C GLU A 816 -7.51 -32.94 -20.54
N ARG A 817 -8.01 -32.75 -19.31
CA ARG A 817 -9.05 -33.61 -18.72
C ARG A 817 -10.49 -33.17 -18.99
N PHE A 818 -10.76 -31.87 -19.09
CA PHE A 818 -12.12 -31.32 -19.09
C PHE A 818 -12.51 -30.49 -20.32
N GLU A 819 -11.61 -30.25 -21.28
CA GLU A 819 -11.99 -29.54 -22.51
C GLU A 819 -12.90 -30.43 -23.40
N PRO A 820 -14.04 -29.92 -23.93
CA PRO A 820 -14.54 -28.55 -23.86
C PRO A 820 -15.26 -28.19 -22.55
N PHE A 821 -15.01 -26.98 -22.06
CA PHE A 821 -15.71 -26.39 -20.90
C PHE A 821 -17.08 -25.78 -21.27
N ALA A 822 -17.93 -25.51 -20.27
CA ALA A 822 -19.15 -24.72 -20.44
C ALA A 822 -19.07 -23.35 -19.72
N PRO A 823 -19.78 -22.31 -20.22
CA PRO A 823 -19.90 -21.04 -19.50
C PRO A 823 -20.44 -21.22 -18.07
N GLY A 824 -19.76 -20.60 -17.10
CA GLY A 824 -20.13 -20.67 -15.68
C GLY A 824 -19.57 -21.88 -14.93
N ASP A 825 -18.75 -22.72 -15.59
CA ASP A 825 -18.00 -23.77 -14.91
C ASP A 825 -16.85 -23.18 -14.07
N VAL A 826 -16.59 -23.80 -12.92
CA VAL A 826 -15.42 -23.54 -12.08
C VAL A 826 -14.86 -24.88 -11.62
N LEU A 827 -13.55 -25.07 -11.77
CA LEU A 827 -12.84 -26.29 -11.41
C LEU A 827 -11.99 -26.07 -10.16
N VAL A 828 -11.77 -27.13 -9.39
CA VAL A 828 -10.94 -27.12 -8.17
C VAL A 828 -9.98 -28.31 -8.17
N THR A 829 -8.77 -28.12 -7.64
CA THR A 829 -7.79 -29.19 -7.39
C THR A 829 -6.72 -28.71 -6.41
N ASN A 830 -6.13 -29.64 -5.65
CA ASN A 830 -4.86 -29.44 -4.94
C ASN A 830 -3.80 -30.50 -5.31
N ASP A 831 -4.07 -31.32 -6.35
CA ASP A 831 -3.20 -32.43 -6.73
C ASP A 831 -1.80 -31.92 -7.15
N PRO A 832 -0.73 -32.23 -6.38
CA PRO A 832 0.63 -31.76 -6.68
C PRO A 832 1.16 -32.31 -8.02
N PHE A 833 0.61 -33.41 -8.49
CA PHE A 833 0.95 -34.04 -9.76
C PHE A 833 0.07 -33.55 -10.92
N ALA A 834 -0.81 -32.58 -10.67
CA ALA A 834 -1.56 -31.83 -11.67
C ALA A 834 -1.30 -30.30 -11.52
N GLY A 835 -0.04 -29.92 -11.30
CA GLY A 835 0.41 -28.53 -11.18
C GLY A 835 0.23 -27.90 -9.79
N GLY A 836 -0.21 -28.66 -8.78
CA GLY A 836 -0.21 -28.22 -7.38
C GLY A 836 1.20 -28.14 -6.79
N SER A 837 1.36 -27.37 -5.72
CA SER A 837 2.61 -27.26 -4.94
C SER A 837 2.65 -28.29 -3.80
N HIS A 838 1.61 -28.31 -2.97
CA HIS A 838 1.35 -29.26 -1.89
C HIS A 838 -0.16 -29.28 -1.57
N LEU A 839 -0.63 -30.19 -0.73
CA LEU A 839 -2.08 -30.33 -0.49
C LEU A 839 -2.76 -29.07 0.09
N PRO A 840 -2.17 -28.33 1.06
CA PRO A 840 -2.80 -27.12 1.59
C PRO A 840 -3.08 -26.03 0.55
N ASP A 841 -2.35 -26.00 -0.57
CA ASP A 841 -2.54 -25.02 -1.63
C ASP A 841 -3.61 -25.49 -2.62
N VAL A 842 -4.86 -25.08 -2.39
CA VAL A 842 -5.96 -25.40 -3.30
C VAL A 842 -6.01 -24.37 -4.42
N THR A 843 -6.18 -24.83 -5.66
CA THR A 843 -6.32 -23.98 -6.85
C THR A 843 -7.75 -24.04 -7.39
N VAL A 844 -8.35 -22.89 -7.62
CA VAL A 844 -9.67 -22.73 -8.24
C VAL A 844 -9.49 -22.01 -9.59
N VAL A 845 -9.99 -22.61 -10.67
CA VAL A 845 -9.82 -22.13 -12.05
C VAL A 845 -11.18 -21.89 -12.70
N THR A 846 -11.33 -20.74 -13.35
CA THR A 846 -12.56 -20.37 -14.06
C THR A 846 -12.24 -20.05 -15.54
N PRO A 847 -12.74 -20.87 -16.48
CA PRO A 847 -12.71 -20.55 -17.91
C PRO A 847 -13.63 -19.36 -18.21
N VAL A 848 -13.13 -18.37 -18.95
CA VAL A 848 -13.87 -17.15 -19.30
C VAL A 848 -14.32 -17.21 -20.75
N PHE A 849 -15.63 -17.15 -20.97
CA PHE A 849 -16.24 -17.22 -22.30
C PHE A 849 -16.70 -15.85 -22.78
N ARG A 850 -16.56 -15.59 -24.08
CA ARG A 850 -17.16 -14.42 -24.75
C ARG A 850 -18.50 -14.81 -25.35
N ALA A 851 -19.38 -13.83 -25.55
CA ALA A 851 -20.71 -14.05 -26.08
C ALA A 851 -20.67 -14.80 -27.42
N GLY A 852 -21.32 -15.98 -27.48
CA GLY A 852 -21.36 -16.83 -28.68
C GLY A 852 -20.11 -17.67 -28.95
N ALA A 853 -19.08 -17.62 -28.09
CA ALA A 853 -17.87 -18.42 -28.24
C ALA A 853 -18.08 -19.88 -27.80
N SER A 854 -17.52 -20.83 -28.55
CA SER A 854 -17.53 -22.26 -28.23
C SER A 854 -16.31 -22.73 -27.44
N ARG A 855 -15.30 -21.87 -27.26
CA ARG A 855 -14.09 -22.12 -26.47
C ARG A 855 -13.87 -20.97 -25.49
N ALA A 856 -13.22 -21.27 -24.37
CA ALA A 856 -12.79 -20.25 -23.43
C ALA A 856 -11.84 -19.27 -24.13
N ALA A 857 -12.09 -17.97 -23.95
CA ALA A 857 -11.24 -16.93 -24.50
C ALA A 857 -10.00 -16.70 -23.62
N PHE A 858 -10.17 -16.86 -22.30
CA PHE A 858 -9.17 -16.62 -21.26
C PHE A 858 -9.42 -17.56 -20.07
N PHE A 859 -8.50 -17.57 -19.11
CA PHE A 859 -8.73 -18.18 -17.80
C PHE A 859 -8.36 -17.20 -16.69
N VAL A 860 -9.03 -17.33 -15.54
CA VAL A 860 -8.64 -16.70 -14.28
C VAL A 860 -8.52 -17.77 -13.21
N ALA A 861 -7.55 -17.61 -12.32
CA ALA A 861 -7.34 -18.57 -11.23
C ALA A 861 -6.95 -17.88 -9.93
N SER A 862 -7.29 -18.54 -8.83
CA SER A 862 -6.82 -18.23 -7.49
C SER A 862 -6.25 -19.49 -6.85
N ARG A 863 -5.18 -19.32 -6.07
CA ARG A 863 -4.58 -20.37 -5.24
C ARG A 863 -4.47 -19.83 -3.82
N GLY A 864 -4.93 -20.59 -2.83
CA GLY A 864 -4.92 -20.16 -1.42
C GLY A 864 -4.49 -21.30 -0.51
N HIS A 865 -3.71 -20.97 0.52
CA HIS A 865 -3.28 -21.94 1.52
C HIS A 865 -4.38 -22.12 2.58
N HIS A 866 -5.02 -23.28 2.58
CA HIS A 866 -6.00 -23.66 3.59
C HIS A 866 -5.30 -23.99 4.91
N ALA A 867 -5.88 -23.59 6.03
CA ALA A 867 -5.25 -23.77 7.35
C ALA A 867 -5.10 -25.25 7.74
N ASP A 868 -6.03 -26.10 7.31
CA ASP A 868 -6.02 -27.54 7.56
C ASP A 868 -6.91 -28.21 6.49
N LEU A 869 -6.38 -29.22 5.79
CA LEU A 869 -7.12 -30.12 4.90
C LEU A 869 -7.05 -31.56 5.44
N GLY A 870 -6.93 -31.73 6.75
CA GLY A 870 -6.77 -33.03 7.40
C GLY A 870 -5.30 -33.43 7.56
N GLY A 871 -5.02 -34.71 7.43
CA GLY A 871 -3.67 -35.29 7.61
C GLY A 871 -3.38 -35.71 9.05
N ARG A 872 -2.26 -36.42 9.25
CA ARG A 872 -1.87 -37.03 10.54
C ARG A 872 -1.67 -36.02 11.67
N THR A 873 -1.27 -34.80 11.33
CA THR A 873 -1.04 -33.70 12.28
C THR A 873 -1.92 -32.49 11.95
N PRO A 874 -2.32 -31.69 12.96
CA PRO A 874 -2.98 -30.42 12.72
C PRO A 874 -2.16 -29.52 11.78
N GLY A 875 -2.85 -28.80 10.89
CA GLY A 875 -2.23 -27.85 9.96
C GLY A 875 -1.79 -28.46 8.63
N SER A 876 -1.95 -29.78 8.42
CA SER A 876 -1.57 -30.48 7.17
C SER A 876 -0.08 -30.36 6.80
N MET A 877 0.79 -30.14 7.79
CA MET A 877 2.25 -30.05 7.65
C MET A 877 2.97 -31.08 8.55
N PRO A 878 2.72 -32.39 8.40
CA PRO A 878 3.43 -33.40 9.18
C PRO A 878 4.92 -33.38 8.85
N ALA A 879 5.79 -33.39 9.87
CA ALA A 879 7.24 -33.39 9.68
C ALA A 879 7.79 -34.71 9.11
N ASP A 880 7.02 -35.80 9.27
CA ASP A 880 7.41 -37.20 9.04
C ASP A 880 6.50 -37.94 8.03
N SER A 881 5.80 -37.24 7.13
CA SER A 881 5.01 -37.90 6.09
C SER A 881 5.89 -38.68 5.12
N GLU A 882 5.45 -39.89 4.75
CA GLU A 882 6.08 -40.71 3.71
C GLU A 882 5.19 -40.83 2.47
N ARG A 883 3.87 -40.71 2.65
CA ARG A 883 2.87 -40.78 1.59
C ARG A 883 2.07 -39.48 1.53
N LEU A 884 1.57 -39.14 0.36
CA LEU A 884 0.72 -37.96 0.18
C LEU A 884 -0.51 -38.00 1.09
N ASP A 885 -1.11 -39.18 1.28
CA ASP A 885 -2.28 -39.37 2.16
C ASP A 885 -2.00 -39.00 3.63
N ASP A 886 -0.74 -39.01 4.07
CA ASP A 886 -0.36 -38.60 5.44
C ASP A 886 -0.54 -37.09 5.65
N GLU A 887 -0.48 -36.31 4.57
CA GLU A 887 -0.44 -34.85 4.59
C GLU A 887 -1.84 -34.23 4.62
N GLY A 888 -2.85 -34.92 4.07
CA GLY A 888 -4.22 -34.43 4.05
C GLY A 888 -5.09 -35.02 2.94
N VAL A 889 -6.22 -34.38 2.72
CA VAL A 889 -7.19 -34.73 1.69
C VAL A 889 -6.66 -34.30 0.32
N LEU A 890 -6.50 -35.27 -0.59
CA LEU A 890 -6.28 -35.03 -2.01
C LEU A 890 -7.60 -34.70 -2.70
N ILE A 891 -7.70 -33.48 -3.21
CA ILE A 891 -8.77 -32.99 -4.06
C ILE A 891 -8.32 -33.21 -5.51
N GLU A 892 -8.68 -34.36 -6.07
CA GLU A 892 -8.51 -34.58 -7.50
C GLU A 892 -9.37 -33.58 -8.30
N PRO A 893 -8.95 -33.22 -9.53
CA PRO A 893 -9.71 -32.28 -10.35
C PRO A 893 -11.19 -32.66 -10.54
N PHE A 894 -12.11 -31.74 -10.24
CA PHE A 894 -13.54 -31.84 -10.57
C PHE A 894 -14.21 -30.45 -10.73
N HIS A 895 -15.46 -30.44 -11.21
CA HIS A 895 -16.28 -29.23 -11.31
C HIS A 895 -16.82 -28.82 -9.94
N LEU A 896 -16.23 -27.81 -9.31
CA LEU A 896 -16.74 -27.21 -8.07
C LEU A 896 -18.02 -26.41 -8.31
N VAL A 897 -18.10 -25.75 -9.47
CA VAL A 897 -19.32 -25.09 -9.95
C VAL A 897 -19.61 -25.62 -11.35
N ARG A 898 -20.86 -26.02 -11.59
CA ARG A 898 -21.32 -26.43 -12.93
C ARG A 898 -22.55 -25.63 -13.31
N ALA A 899 -22.51 -24.98 -14.46
CA ALA A 899 -23.58 -24.08 -14.93
C ALA A 899 -24.03 -23.08 -13.83
N GLY A 900 -23.08 -22.49 -13.10
CA GLY A 900 -23.34 -21.50 -12.06
C GLY A 900 -23.78 -22.03 -10.68
N ARG A 901 -23.96 -23.35 -10.49
CA ARG A 901 -24.35 -23.97 -9.21
C ARG A 901 -23.13 -24.55 -8.49
N PHE A 902 -22.89 -24.14 -7.24
CA PHE A 902 -21.82 -24.62 -6.38
C PHE A 902 -22.18 -25.99 -5.77
N ASP A 903 -21.33 -26.99 -5.93
CA ASP A 903 -21.58 -28.35 -5.43
C ASP A 903 -21.00 -28.55 -4.02
N GLU A 904 -21.64 -27.92 -3.04
CA GLU A 904 -21.23 -27.99 -1.62
C GLU A 904 -21.25 -29.42 -1.09
N ALA A 905 -22.24 -30.22 -1.49
CA ALA A 905 -22.39 -31.59 -1.03
C ALA A 905 -21.20 -32.46 -1.46
N HIS A 906 -20.74 -32.32 -2.72
CA HIS A 906 -19.59 -33.06 -3.22
C HIS A 906 -18.30 -32.66 -2.53
N ILE A 907 -18.00 -31.35 -2.43
CA ILE A 907 -16.74 -30.91 -1.79
C ILE A 907 -16.69 -31.30 -0.30
N ARG A 908 -17.82 -31.26 0.41
CA ARG A 908 -17.90 -31.75 1.80
C ARG A 908 -17.64 -33.25 1.90
N ALA A 909 -18.16 -34.04 0.95
CA ALA A 909 -17.88 -35.46 0.89
C ALA A 909 -16.38 -35.73 0.65
N VAL A 910 -15.73 -34.96 -0.23
CA VAL A 910 -14.28 -35.03 -0.46
C VAL A 910 -13.49 -34.67 0.79
N LEU A 911 -13.81 -33.54 1.44
CA LEU A 911 -13.15 -33.10 2.68
C LEU A 911 -13.36 -34.07 3.86
N GLY A 912 -14.48 -34.81 3.86
CA GLY A 912 -14.78 -35.85 4.84
C GLY A 912 -14.28 -37.25 4.46
N ALA A 913 -13.62 -37.40 3.30
CA ALA A 913 -13.11 -38.67 2.82
C ALA A 913 -11.66 -38.95 3.27
N GLY A 914 -11.20 -40.17 3.01
CA GLY A 914 -9.84 -40.60 3.29
C GLY A 914 -9.59 -40.96 4.77
N PRO A 915 -8.36 -41.36 5.11
CA PRO A 915 -8.00 -41.78 6.45
C PRO A 915 -7.90 -40.61 7.45
N TYR A 916 -7.65 -39.39 6.97
CA TYR A 916 -7.47 -38.20 7.80
C TYR A 916 -8.27 -37.02 7.23
N PRO A 917 -9.59 -36.95 7.52
CA PRO A 917 -10.46 -35.91 6.97
C PRO A 917 -10.11 -34.52 7.51
N ALA A 918 -10.59 -33.48 6.82
CA ALA A 918 -10.42 -32.09 7.23
C ALA A 918 -11.06 -31.83 8.60
N ARG A 919 -10.33 -31.14 9.50
CA ARG A 919 -10.80 -30.88 10.88
C ARG A 919 -11.88 -29.80 10.94
N ARG A 920 -11.87 -28.84 10.01
CA ARG A 920 -12.81 -27.70 9.96
C ARG A 920 -13.38 -27.48 8.54
N PRO A 921 -14.13 -28.46 7.99
CA PRO A 921 -14.63 -28.41 6.61
C PRO A 921 -15.49 -27.18 6.29
N ASP A 922 -16.17 -26.60 7.28
CA ASP A 922 -16.94 -25.35 7.10
C ASP A 922 -16.05 -24.17 6.72
N ASP A 923 -14.85 -24.06 7.30
CA ASP A 923 -13.93 -22.99 6.95
C ASP A 923 -13.28 -23.27 5.58
N ASN A 924 -12.98 -24.53 5.25
CA ASN A 924 -12.51 -24.91 3.92
C ASN A 924 -13.51 -24.54 2.82
N VAL A 925 -14.80 -24.85 3.00
CA VAL A 925 -15.86 -24.51 2.05
C VAL A 925 -15.99 -22.99 1.93
N ALA A 926 -15.99 -22.25 3.04
CA ALA A 926 -16.08 -20.79 3.02
C ALA A 926 -14.91 -20.13 2.25
N ASP A 927 -13.69 -20.65 2.38
CA ASP A 927 -12.54 -20.18 1.61
C ASP A 927 -12.65 -20.52 0.12
N LEU A 928 -13.18 -21.70 -0.24
CA LEU A 928 -13.44 -22.05 -1.65
C LEU A 928 -14.51 -21.14 -2.28
N GLU A 929 -15.57 -20.79 -1.55
CA GLU A 929 -16.57 -19.83 -2.01
C GLU A 929 -15.94 -18.44 -2.24
N ALA A 930 -15.06 -18.00 -1.34
CA ALA A 930 -14.29 -16.76 -1.48
C ALA A 930 -13.40 -16.78 -2.74
N MET A 931 -12.74 -17.89 -3.04
CA MET A 931 -11.95 -18.08 -4.25
C MET A 931 -12.79 -18.06 -5.53
N VAL A 932 -13.98 -18.68 -5.52
CA VAL A 932 -14.95 -18.61 -6.62
C VAL A 932 -15.40 -17.16 -6.85
N ALA A 933 -15.68 -16.40 -5.77
CA ALA A 933 -16.07 -15.00 -5.86
C ALA A 933 -14.95 -14.12 -6.46
N ALA A 934 -13.70 -14.34 -6.03
CA ALA A 934 -12.53 -13.67 -6.60
C ALA A 934 -12.40 -13.93 -8.11
N ASN A 935 -12.48 -15.19 -8.53
CA ASN A 935 -12.41 -15.54 -9.96
C ASN A 935 -13.56 -14.93 -10.78
N ARG A 936 -14.79 -14.90 -10.25
CA ARG A 936 -15.93 -14.25 -10.92
C ARG A 936 -15.68 -12.75 -11.13
N ALA A 937 -15.12 -12.06 -10.15
CA ALA A 937 -14.75 -10.65 -10.27
C ALA A 937 -13.70 -10.45 -11.40
N GLY A 938 -12.66 -11.29 -11.43
CA GLY A 938 -11.66 -11.27 -12.49
C GLY A 938 -12.23 -11.50 -13.89
N ALA A 939 -13.13 -12.48 -14.03
CA ALA A 939 -13.81 -12.78 -15.29
C ALA A 939 -14.65 -11.59 -15.78
N ALA A 940 -15.42 -10.95 -14.89
CA ALA A 940 -16.23 -9.77 -15.24
C ALA A 940 -15.36 -8.57 -15.68
N LEU A 941 -14.23 -8.34 -15.02
CA LEU A 941 -13.31 -7.25 -15.38
C LEU A 941 -12.62 -7.49 -16.74
N LEU A 942 -12.26 -8.75 -17.05
CA LEU A 942 -11.74 -9.10 -18.37
C LEU A 942 -12.78 -8.94 -19.47
N ASP A 943 -14.03 -9.32 -19.17
CA ASP A 943 -15.15 -9.17 -20.10
C ASP A 943 -15.39 -7.69 -20.44
N ALA A 944 -15.43 -6.83 -19.42
CA ALA A 944 -15.54 -5.39 -19.58
C ALA A 944 -14.34 -4.77 -20.34
N LEU A 945 -13.11 -5.26 -20.10
CA LEU A 945 -11.93 -4.81 -20.84
C LEU A 945 -12.02 -5.18 -22.33
N CYS A 946 -12.55 -6.37 -22.64
CA CYS A 946 -12.77 -6.80 -24.03
C CYS A 946 -13.87 -5.99 -24.72
N GLU A 947 -14.91 -5.57 -24.00
CA GLU A 947 -15.94 -4.64 -24.52
C GLU A 947 -15.37 -3.25 -24.80
N GLU A 948 -14.46 -2.76 -23.95
CA GLU A 948 -13.85 -1.43 -24.07
C GLU A 948 -12.81 -1.35 -25.20
N VAL A 949 -11.92 -2.35 -25.31
CA VAL A 949 -10.72 -2.29 -26.16
C VAL A 949 -10.81 -3.22 -27.38
N GLY A 950 -11.73 -4.20 -27.35
CA GLY A 950 -11.86 -5.25 -28.35
C GLY A 950 -11.04 -6.49 -27.99
N GLU A 951 -11.68 -7.66 -28.07
CA GLU A 951 -11.08 -8.96 -27.71
C GLU A 951 -9.79 -9.26 -28.49
N ALA A 952 -9.76 -8.96 -29.80
CA ALA A 952 -8.58 -9.21 -30.63
C ALA A 952 -7.35 -8.44 -30.15
N VAL A 953 -7.54 -7.18 -29.74
CA VAL A 953 -6.47 -6.32 -29.20
C VAL A 953 -6.00 -6.85 -27.85
N VAL A 954 -6.93 -7.27 -26.98
CA VAL A 954 -6.60 -7.90 -25.70
C VAL A 954 -5.75 -9.14 -25.90
N ARG A 955 -6.21 -10.08 -26.74
CA ARG A 955 -5.49 -11.34 -27.05
C ARG A 955 -4.09 -11.11 -27.59
N VAL A 956 -3.94 -10.23 -28.59
CA VAL A 956 -2.63 -9.90 -29.18
C VAL A 956 -1.71 -9.28 -28.13
N THR A 957 -2.23 -8.37 -27.30
CA THR A 957 -1.43 -7.69 -26.29
C THR A 957 -0.95 -8.64 -25.18
N MET A 958 -1.76 -9.61 -24.76
CA MET A 958 -1.33 -10.66 -23.82
C MET A 958 -0.11 -11.42 -24.34
N VAL A 959 -0.12 -11.81 -25.60
CA VAL A 959 1.02 -12.51 -26.25
C VAL A 959 2.22 -11.57 -26.39
N GLN A 960 2.02 -10.31 -26.77
CA GLN A 960 3.12 -9.34 -26.88
C GLN A 960 3.78 -9.05 -25.53
N LEU A 961 3.02 -9.00 -24.43
CA LEU A 961 3.56 -8.85 -23.07
C LEU A 961 4.42 -10.04 -22.65
N GLN A 962 4.01 -11.26 -22.98
CA GLN A 962 4.82 -12.45 -22.74
C GLN A 962 6.12 -12.42 -23.57
N ARG A 963 6.05 -12.03 -24.84
CA ARG A 963 7.24 -11.86 -25.69
C ARG A 963 8.18 -10.79 -25.15
N ALA A 964 7.66 -9.65 -24.71
CA ALA A 964 8.46 -8.59 -24.11
C ALA A 964 9.21 -9.06 -22.85
N ALA A 965 8.56 -9.84 -21.99
CA ALA A 965 9.19 -10.45 -20.83
C ALA A 965 10.30 -11.45 -21.23
N ALA A 966 10.05 -12.28 -22.25
CA ALA A 966 11.06 -13.18 -22.80
C ALA A 966 12.30 -12.43 -23.30
N THR A 967 12.10 -11.32 -24.02
CA THR A 967 13.20 -10.46 -24.51
C THR A 967 13.98 -9.84 -23.36
N LYS A 968 13.33 -9.32 -22.32
CA LYS A 968 14.00 -8.75 -21.14
C LYS A 968 14.85 -9.77 -20.41
N VAL A 969 14.32 -10.97 -20.17
CA VAL A 969 15.11 -12.05 -19.55
C VAL A 969 16.29 -12.43 -20.45
N ALA A 970 16.09 -12.60 -21.75
CA ALA A 970 17.17 -12.94 -22.68
C ALA A 970 18.28 -11.86 -22.73
N LEU A 971 17.92 -10.57 -22.61
CA LEU A 971 18.89 -9.47 -22.53
C LEU A 971 19.74 -9.53 -21.26
N GLU A 972 19.14 -9.87 -20.11
CA GLU A 972 19.89 -10.06 -18.87
C GLU A 972 20.77 -11.31 -18.91
N LEU A 973 20.29 -12.39 -19.54
CA LEU A 973 21.12 -13.59 -19.79
C LEU A 973 22.32 -13.27 -20.68
N ALA A 974 22.17 -12.39 -21.68
CA ALA A 974 23.27 -11.96 -22.54
C ALA A 974 24.36 -11.16 -21.81
N ARG A 975 24.05 -10.58 -20.64
CA ARG A 975 25.03 -9.89 -19.77
C ARG A 975 25.78 -10.85 -18.86
N LEU A 976 25.31 -12.08 -18.70
CA LEU A 976 26.01 -13.12 -17.95
C LEU A 976 27.12 -13.75 -18.79
N PRO A 977 28.21 -14.23 -18.17
CA PRO A 977 29.25 -14.96 -18.88
C PRO A 977 28.67 -16.20 -19.57
N ALA A 978 28.91 -16.33 -20.88
CA ALA A 978 28.58 -17.54 -21.61
C ALA A 978 29.36 -18.74 -21.09
N GLY A 979 28.82 -19.94 -21.29
CA GLY A 979 29.44 -21.20 -20.88
C GLY A 979 28.68 -21.90 -19.74
N ARG A 980 29.39 -22.80 -19.06
CA ARG A 980 28.81 -23.71 -18.05
C ARG A 980 29.13 -23.23 -16.64
N HIS A 981 28.10 -23.15 -15.80
CA HIS A 981 28.20 -22.78 -14.39
C HIS A 981 27.58 -23.88 -13.55
N ARG A 982 28.34 -24.44 -12.60
CA ARG A 982 27.90 -25.55 -11.76
C ARG A 982 27.83 -25.11 -10.31
N PHE A 983 26.79 -25.54 -9.62
CA PHE A 983 26.69 -25.39 -8.18
C PHE A 983 25.92 -26.57 -7.58
N ALA A 984 26.26 -26.90 -6.33
CA ALA A 984 25.55 -27.92 -5.59
C ALA A 984 25.53 -27.56 -4.11
N ASP A 985 24.44 -27.91 -3.45
CA ASP A 985 24.30 -27.89 -2.00
C ASP A 985 23.48 -29.12 -1.60
N ALA A 986 23.22 -29.32 -0.30
CA ALA A 986 22.44 -30.44 0.18
C ALA A 986 21.48 -30.04 1.29
N LEU A 987 20.42 -30.84 1.45
CA LEU A 987 19.51 -30.80 2.59
C LEU A 987 20.20 -31.38 3.84
N ASP A 988 19.62 -31.18 5.02
CA ASP A 988 20.20 -31.62 6.30
C ASP A 988 20.34 -33.14 6.40
N ASP A 989 19.55 -33.91 5.64
CA ASP A 989 19.67 -35.37 5.50
C ASP A 989 20.81 -35.81 4.55
N GLY A 990 21.49 -34.85 3.92
CA GLY A 990 22.59 -35.08 2.99
C GLY A 990 22.18 -35.24 1.53
N THR A 991 20.88 -35.20 1.20
CA THR A 991 20.40 -35.31 -0.18
C THR A 991 20.92 -34.14 -1.02
N PRO A 992 21.69 -34.40 -2.11
CA PRO A 992 22.25 -33.33 -2.93
C PRO A 992 21.19 -32.72 -3.85
N ILE A 993 21.29 -31.41 -4.06
CA ILE A 993 20.59 -30.66 -5.10
C ILE A 993 21.67 -29.97 -5.92
N ALA A 994 21.78 -30.36 -7.18
CA ALA A 994 22.84 -29.92 -8.08
C ALA A 994 22.23 -29.29 -9.33
N VAL A 995 22.93 -28.29 -9.89
CA VAL A 995 22.53 -27.64 -11.12
C VAL A 995 23.74 -27.31 -11.99
N GLU A 996 23.61 -27.56 -13.30
CA GLU A 996 24.45 -27.01 -14.36
C GLU A 996 23.65 -26.02 -15.20
N LEU A 997 24.10 -24.77 -15.24
CA LEU A 997 23.56 -23.74 -16.12
C LEU A 997 24.44 -23.63 -17.35
N THR A 998 23.88 -23.78 -18.55
CA THR A 998 24.57 -23.53 -19.81
C THR A 998 23.98 -22.28 -20.46
N ILE A 999 24.76 -21.20 -20.52
CA ILE A 999 24.35 -19.93 -21.11
C ILE A 999 24.98 -19.80 -22.50
N GLU A 1000 24.13 -19.61 -23.51
CA GLU A 1000 24.51 -19.45 -24.90
C GLU A 1000 24.10 -18.08 -25.42
N HIS A 1001 25.07 -17.33 -25.97
CA HIS A 1001 24.81 -16.07 -26.65
C HIS A 1001 24.51 -16.35 -28.13
N VAL A 1002 23.41 -15.80 -28.64
CA VAL A 1002 22.97 -16.02 -30.02
C VAL A 1002 23.49 -14.87 -30.89
N ALA A 1003 24.49 -15.12 -31.72
CA ALA A 1003 25.05 -14.12 -32.62
C ALA A 1003 24.20 -13.96 -33.91
N GLY A 1004 23.85 -12.71 -34.24
CA GLY A 1004 23.51 -12.27 -35.60
C GLY A 1004 22.49 -13.08 -36.40
N THR A 1005 21.20 -12.99 -36.06
CA THR A 1005 20.12 -13.39 -36.99
C THR A 1005 19.13 -12.25 -37.23
N SER A 1006 18.90 -11.96 -38.50
CA SER A 1006 18.11 -10.84 -39.04
C SER A 1006 16.58 -11.03 -38.92
N GLY A 1007 16.11 -11.79 -37.93
CA GLY A 1007 14.68 -12.02 -37.68
C GLY A 1007 14.22 -11.30 -36.42
N SER A 1008 13.06 -10.63 -36.47
CA SER A 1008 12.50 -9.85 -35.35
C SER A 1008 12.21 -10.68 -34.08
N ASP A 1009 12.24 -12.01 -34.17
CA ASP A 1009 11.82 -12.94 -33.11
C ASP A 1009 12.99 -13.72 -32.45
N ALA A 1010 14.25 -13.48 -32.83
CA ALA A 1010 15.39 -14.18 -32.26
C ALA A 1010 15.82 -13.60 -30.89
N LEU A 1011 15.82 -14.42 -29.84
CA LEU A 1011 16.27 -14.01 -28.50
C LEU A 1011 17.81 -13.94 -28.46
N PRO A 1012 18.40 -12.89 -27.86
CA PRO A 1012 19.86 -12.64 -27.86
C PRO A 1012 20.67 -13.65 -27.03
N ALA A 1013 20.03 -14.36 -26.11
CA ALA A 1013 20.65 -15.44 -25.34
C ALA A 1013 19.60 -16.47 -24.93
N ARG A 1014 20.07 -17.69 -24.66
CA ARG A 1014 19.28 -18.79 -24.11
C ARG A 1014 20.04 -19.45 -22.96
N MET A 1015 19.30 -20.09 -22.06
CA MET A 1015 19.89 -20.84 -20.94
C MET A 1015 19.27 -22.22 -20.82
N ARG A 1016 20.10 -23.26 -20.70
CA ARG A 1016 19.67 -24.59 -20.27
C ARG A 1016 19.99 -24.76 -18.79
N ILE A 1017 19.00 -25.15 -18.00
CA ILE A 1017 19.10 -25.45 -16.57
C ILE A 1017 18.94 -26.96 -16.42
N ASP A 1018 20.03 -27.63 -16.07
CA ASP A 1018 20.08 -29.09 -15.93
C ASP A 1018 20.27 -29.48 -14.45
N PHE A 1019 19.30 -30.18 -13.88
CA PHE A 1019 19.32 -30.65 -12.49
C PHE A 1019 19.92 -32.07 -12.31
N GLU A 1020 20.55 -32.62 -13.35
CA GLU A 1020 21.31 -33.88 -13.26
C GLU A 1020 22.32 -33.85 -12.10
N GLY A 1021 22.37 -34.93 -11.32
CA GLY A 1021 23.15 -35.02 -10.08
C GLY A 1021 22.37 -34.67 -8.81
N THR A 1022 21.12 -34.21 -8.92
CA THR A 1022 20.19 -34.14 -7.79
C THR A 1022 19.80 -35.54 -7.31
N GLY A 1023 19.68 -35.71 -5.99
CA GLY A 1023 19.39 -37.01 -5.37
C GLY A 1023 18.05 -37.63 -5.78
N PRO A 1024 17.86 -38.94 -5.53
CA PRO A 1024 16.60 -39.63 -5.80
C PRO A 1024 15.45 -39.06 -4.95
N ALA A 1025 14.21 -39.38 -5.33
CA ALA A 1025 13.04 -39.06 -4.51
C ALA A 1025 13.24 -39.55 -3.06
N SER A 1026 12.97 -38.65 -2.11
CA SER A 1026 13.00 -38.94 -0.68
C SER A 1026 11.86 -39.86 -0.32
N ARG A 1027 12.10 -40.78 0.63
CA ARG A 1027 11.01 -41.52 1.28
C ARG A 1027 10.18 -40.65 2.22
N GLY A 1028 10.71 -39.51 2.65
CA GLY A 1028 9.97 -38.53 3.44
C GLY A 1028 9.30 -37.49 2.54
N ASN A 1029 9.07 -36.32 3.11
CA ASN A 1029 8.25 -35.26 2.52
C ASN A 1029 9.01 -34.13 1.82
N LEU A 1030 10.34 -34.25 1.68
CA LEU A 1030 11.17 -33.22 1.04
C LEU A 1030 11.08 -33.23 -0.50
N ASN A 1031 10.21 -34.06 -1.07
CA ASN A 1031 10.02 -34.15 -2.52
C ASN A 1031 9.33 -32.91 -3.07
N ALA A 1032 9.92 -32.27 -4.07
CA ALA A 1032 9.34 -31.10 -4.74
C ALA A 1032 8.74 -31.51 -6.09
N PRO A 1033 7.45 -31.31 -6.34
CA PRO A 1033 6.86 -31.51 -7.66
C PRO A 1033 7.52 -30.62 -8.73
N PRO A 1034 7.50 -31.00 -10.01
CA PRO A 1034 8.08 -30.19 -11.09
C PRO A 1034 7.55 -28.75 -11.16
N ALA A 1035 6.29 -28.53 -10.75
CA ALA A 1035 5.69 -27.20 -10.66
C ALA A 1035 6.45 -26.27 -9.69
N VAL A 1036 6.96 -26.80 -8.58
CA VAL A 1036 7.78 -26.05 -7.60
C VAL A 1036 9.14 -25.68 -8.19
N VAL A 1037 9.75 -26.56 -8.99
CA VAL A 1037 11.02 -26.28 -9.69
C VAL A 1037 10.83 -25.14 -10.69
N ARG A 1038 9.77 -25.18 -11.50
CA ARG A 1038 9.43 -24.10 -12.45
C ARG A 1038 9.17 -22.78 -11.73
N ALA A 1039 8.51 -22.80 -10.58
CA ALA A 1039 8.30 -21.62 -9.74
C ALA A 1039 9.63 -21.00 -9.27
N ALA A 1040 10.54 -21.84 -8.76
CA ALA A 1040 11.86 -21.40 -8.30
C ALA A 1040 12.70 -20.82 -9.45
N VAL A 1041 12.69 -21.45 -10.62
CA VAL A 1041 13.37 -20.93 -11.82
C VAL A 1041 12.77 -19.58 -12.24
N LEU A 1042 11.44 -19.47 -12.33
CA LEU A 1042 10.77 -18.21 -12.68
C LEU A 1042 11.10 -17.09 -11.69
N TYR A 1043 11.13 -17.39 -10.39
CA TYR A 1043 11.56 -16.47 -9.35
C TYR A 1043 12.99 -15.96 -9.59
N VAL A 1044 13.94 -16.87 -9.84
CA VAL A 1044 15.34 -16.50 -10.09
C VAL A 1044 15.47 -15.63 -11.33
N LEU A 1045 14.85 -16.02 -12.45
CA LEU A 1045 14.87 -15.22 -13.68
C LEU A 1045 14.29 -13.83 -13.46
N ARG A 1046 13.21 -13.71 -12.70
CA ARG A 1046 12.62 -12.41 -12.38
C ARG A 1046 13.55 -11.57 -11.49
N SER A 1047 14.28 -12.18 -10.56
CA SER A 1047 15.25 -11.48 -9.70
C SER A 1047 16.50 -10.99 -10.45
N LEU A 1048 16.78 -11.53 -11.64
CA LEU A 1048 17.85 -11.03 -12.52
C LEU A 1048 17.47 -9.74 -13.25
N VAL A 1049 16.17 -9.51 -13.47
CA VAL A 1049 15.67 -8.33 -14.19
C VAL A 1049 15.46 -7.19 -13.21
N ALA A 1050 16.42 -6.26 -13.16
CA ALA A 1050 16.39 -5.05 -12.32
C ALA A 1050 15.42 -3.96 -12.84
N GLU A 1051 14.25 -4.38 -13.35
CA GLU A 1051 13.20 -3.51 -13.87
C GLU A 1051 11.82 -4.05 -13.47
N ARG A 1052 10.79 -3.19 -13.45
CA ARG A 1052 9.40 -3.59 -13.13
C ARG A 1052 8.71 -4.23 -14.33
N ILE A 1053 9.07 -5.46 -14.71
CA ILE A 1053 8.32 -6.19 -15.76
C ILE A 1053 7.10 -6.93 -15.18
N PRO A 1054 5.96 -7.00 -15.90
CA PRO A 1054 4.83 -7.84 -15.50
C PRO A 1054 5.26 -9.30 -15.34
N LEU A 1055 4.82 -9.93 -14.27
CA LEU A 1055 5.16 -11.32 -13.99
C LEU A 1055 4.29 -12.26 -14.81
N ASN A 1056 4.89 -12.88 -15.82
CA ASN A 1056 4.18 -13.71 -16.78
C ASN A 1056 5.01 -14.91 -17.26
N GLY A 1057 4.36 -15.83 -17.97
CA GLY A 1057 4.99 -17.07 -18.43
C GLY A 1057 6.11 -16.87 -19.46
N GLY A 1058 6.15 -15.71 -20.12
CA GLY A 1058 7.17 -15.35 -21.11
C GLY A 1058 8.59 -15.34 -20.56
N CYS A 1059 8.76 -15.07 -19.26
CA CYS A 1059 10.06 -15.15 -18.59
C CYS A 1059 10.74 -16.53 -18.72
N LEU A 1060 9.96 -17.61 -18.90
CA LEU A 1060 10.49 -18.97 -19.06
C LEU A 1060 10.86 -19.31 -20.52
N ALA A 1061 10.40 -18.55 -21.50
CA ALA A 1061 10.64 -18.84 -22.92
C ALA A 1061 12.13 -18.91 -23.35
N PRO A 1062 13.07 -18.10 -22.81
CA PRO A 1062 14.50 -18.25 -23.14
C PRO A 1062 15.18 -19.42 -22.43
N VAL A 1063 14.45 -20.20 -21.61
CA VAL A 1063 15.04 -21.20 -20.71
C VAL A 1063 14.49 -22.60 -20.98
N GLU A 1064 15.39 -23.57 -21.09
CA GLU A 1064 15.07 -25.00 -21.05
C GLU A 1064 15.34 -25.53 -19.64
N ILE A 1065 14.37 -26.23 -19.05
CA ILE A 1065 14.50 -26.83 -17.71
C ILE A 1065 14.51 -28.35 -17.86
N VAL A 1066 15.54 -29.00 -17.33
CA VAL A 1066 15.71 -30.45 -17.36
C VAL A 1066 15.76 -30.97 -15.93
N VAL A 1067 14.78 -31.80 -15.59
CA VAL A 1067 14.66 -32.44 -14.27
C VAL A 1067 14.76 -33.95 -14.44
N PRO A 1068 15.66 -34.64 -13.71
CA PRO A 1068 15.80 -36.09 -13.81
C PRO A 1068 14.55 -36.81 -13.25
N PRO A 1069 13.90 -37.71 -14.01
CA PRO A 1069 12.72 -38.44 -13.54
C PRO A 1069 13.01 -39.31 -12.31
N GLY A 1070 12.09 -39.35 -11.35
CA GLY A 1070 12.25 -40.11 -10.10
C GLY A 1070 13.26 -39.49 -9.12
N SER A 1071 13.72 -38.28 -9.40
CA SER A 1071 14.56 -37.50 -8.47
C SER A 1071 13.71 -36.82 -7.39
N LEU A 1072 14.38 -36.16 -6.45
CA LEU A 1072 13.75 -35.29 -5.46
C LEU A 1072 12.86 -34.20 -6.08
N LEU A 1073 13.16 -33.80 -7.32
CA LEU A 1073 12.52 -32.68 -8.03
C LEU A 1073 11.47 -33.14 -9.07
N ASP A 1074 11.36 -34.45 -9.30
CA ASP A 1074 10.31 -35.09 -10.08
C ASP A 1074 9.94 -36.44 -9.42
N PRO A 1075 9.32 -36.39 -8.23
CA PRO A 1075 9.03 -37.59 -7.46
C PRO A 1075 7.89 -38.40 -8.09
N PRO A 1076 7.83 -39.72 -7.87
CA PRO A 1076 6.72 -40.54 -8.33
C PRO A 1076 5.38 -40.15 -7.67
N ARG A 1077 4.26 -40.32 -8.39
CA ARG A 1077 2.90 -40.01 -7.90
C ARG A 1077 2.61 -40.71 -6.57
N GLY A 1078 2.05 -39.95 -5.62
CA GLY A 1078 1.72 -40.42 -4.27
C GLY A 1078 2.83 -40.23 -3.23
N SER A 1079 4.00 -39.74 -3.63
CA SER A 1079 5.05 -39.29 -2.70
C SER A 1079 4.54 -38.14 -1.83
N ALA A 1080 4.97 -38.08 -0.57
CA ALA A 1080 4.80 -36.93 0.32
C ALA A 1080 5.60 -35.72 -0.21
N VAL A 1081 5.02 -34.51 -0.22
CA VAL A 1081 5.60 -33.33 -0.91
C VAL A 1081 5.61 -32.04 -0.08
N VAL A 1082 5.01 -32.03 1.11
CA VAL A 1082 4.82 -30.79 1.88
C VAL A 1082 6.14 -30.08 2.20
N GLY A 1083 7.20 -30.84 2.51
CA GLY A 1083 8.56 -30.34 2.72
C GLY A 1083 9.25 -29.87 1.44
N GLY A 1084 8.86 -30.38 0.28
CA GLY A 1084 9.36 -29.91 -1.01
C GLY A 1084 9.00 -28.46 -1.28
N ASN A 1085 7.75 -28.10 -0.96
CA ASN A 1085 7.22 -26.75 -1.13
C ASN A 1085 7.94 -25.72 -0.25
N VAL A 1086 8.24 -26.09 1.00
CA VAL A 1086 8.73 -25.12 2.02
C VAL A 1086 10.24 -25.17 2.28
N GLU A 1087 10.90 -26.29 2.01
CA GLU A 1087 12.32 -26.47 2.32
C GLU A 1087 13.16 -26.68 1.05
N THR A 1088 12.81 -27.66 0.22
CA THR A 1088 13.55 -27.97 -1.01
C THR A 1088 13.49 -26.81 -2.01
N SER A 1089 12.34 -26.14 -2.13
CA SER A 1089 12.17 -24.96 -2.98
C SER A 1089 13.18 -23.84 -2.64
N GLN A 1090 13.45 -23.61 -1.36
CA GLN A 1090 14.44 -22.63 -0.90
C GLN A 1090 15.84 -23.03 -1.36
N ARG A 1091 16.15 -24.34 -1.30
CA ARG A 1091 17.46 -24.84 -1.71
C ARG A 1091 17.67 -24.79 -3.22
N ILE A 1092 16.63 -25.02 -4.02
CA ILE A 1092 16.68 -24.84 -5.48
C ILE A 1092 17.09 -23.41 -5.81
N VAL A 1093 16.50 -22.41 -5.15
CA VAL A 1093 16.85 -21.00 -5.35
C VAL A 1093 18.29 -20.70 -4.92
N ASP A 1094 18.72 -21.18 -3.75
CA ASP A 1094 20.10 -21.00 -3.27
C ASP A 1094 21.12 -21.53 -4.31
N VAL A 1095 20.93 -22.74 -4.86
CA VAL A 1095 21.89 -23.30 -5.83
C VAL A 1095 21.86 -22.61 -7.18
N LEU A 1096 20.69 -22.16 -7.65
CA LEU A 1096 20.56 -21.38 -8.88
C LEU A 1096 21.27 -20.03 -8.76
N LEU A 1097 21.05 -19.29 -7.66
CA LEU A 1097 21.72 -18.02 -7.41
C LEU A 1097 23.23 -18.18 -7.16
N GLY A 1098 23.62 -19.27 -6.49
CA GLY A 1098 25.02 -19.65 -6.30
C GLY A 1098 25.73 -19.95 -7.63
N ALA A 1099 25.11 -20.71 -8.53
CA ALA A 1099 25.62 -20.99 -9.86
C ALA A 1099 25.78 -19.71 -10.71
N LEU A 1100 24.85 -18.77 -10.58
CA LEU A 1100 24.90 -17.47 -11.25
C LEU A 1100 25.87 -16.47 -10.58
N GLY A 1101 26.39 -16.78 -9.40
CA GLY A 1101 27.25 -15.89 -8.62
C GLY A 1101 26.54 -14.61 -8.14
N ARG A 1102 25.21 -14.64 -7.95
CA ARG A 1102 24.41 -13.42 -7.68
C ARG A 1102 24.14 -13.15 -6.21
N ALA A 1103 24.04 -14.20 -5.40
CA ALA A 1103 23.83 -14.07 -3.96
C ALA A 1103 24.44 -15.26 -3.21
N ALA A 1104 24.93 -15.03 -2.00
CA ALA A 1104 25.18 -16.08 -1.03
C ALA A 1104 23.85 -16.73 -0.59
N ALA A 1105 23.92 -17.89 0.08
CA ALA A 1105 22.71 -18.55 0.57
C ALA A 1105 21.98 -17.69 1.59
N SER A 1106 20.66 -17.62 1.47
CA SER A 1106 19.82 -17.10 2.56
C SER A 1106 19.62 -18.18 3.62
N GLN A 1107 18.71 -17.95 4.56
CA GLN A 1107 18.36 -18.91 5.60
C GLN A 1107 18.00 -20.30 5.07
N GLY A 1108 17.60 -20.45 3.80
CA GLY A 1108 17.42 -21.75 3.14
C GLY A 1108 16.32 -22.65 3.73
N THR A 1109 15.36 -22.06 4.45
CA THR A 1109 14.21 -22.73 5.10
C THR A 1109 13.08 -21.71 5.31
N MET A 1110 11.83 -22.16 5.43
CA MET A 1110 10.70 -21.31 5.87
C MET A 1110 10.45 -21.39 7.38
N ASN A 1111 11.20 -22.24 8.10
CA ASN A 1111 11.07 -22.50 9.55
C ASN A 1111 9.62 -22.73 9.98
N ASN A 1112 8.96 -23.74 9.40
CA ASN A 1112 7.56 -24.01 9.68
C ASN A 1112 7.38 -24.55 11.10
N VAL A 1113 6.50 -23.90 11.86
CA VAL A 1113 6.05 -24.32 13.18
C VAL A 1113 4.55 -24.52 13.10
N THR A 1114 4.11 -25.75 13.31
CA THR A 1114 2.70 -26.08 13.51
C THR A 1114 2.47 -26.60 14.91
N PHE A 1115 1.35 -26.24 15.50
CA PHE A 1115 0.91 -26.87 16.75
C PHE A 1115 -0.61 -26.90 16.85
N GLY A 1116 -1.13 -27.86 17.61
CA GLY A 1116 -2.56 -27.99 17.79
C GLY A 1116 -2.96 -29.24 18.55
N ASP A 1117 -4.26 -29.50 18.54
CA ASP A 1117 -4.89 -30.72 19.06
C ASP A 1117 -6.11 -31.08 18.21
N GLU A 1118 -7.01 -31.93 18.72
CA GLU A 1118 -8.22 -32.33 18.00
C GLU A 1118 -9.19 -31.17 17.71
N ALA A 1119 -9.12 -30.07 18.47
CA ALA A 1119 -10.04 -28.94 18.34
C ALA A 1119 -9.51 -27.80 17.46
N PHE A 1120 -8.19 -27.67 17.29
CA PHE A 1120 -7.60 -26.60 16.49
C PHE A 1120 -6.22 -26.95 15.94
N GLY A 1121 -5.82 -26.26 14.87
CA GLY A 1121 -4.46 -26.23 14.36
C GLY A 1121 -4.00 -24.79 14.16
N TYR A 1122 -2.73 -24.54 14.44
CA TYR A 1122 -2.02 -23.30 14.14
C TYR A 1122 -0.84 -23.60 13.23
N TYR A 1123 -0.62 -22.75 12.23
CA TYR A 1123 0.46 -22.82 11.27
C TYR A 1123 1.16 -21.46 11.19
N GLU A 1124 2.49 -21.48 11.24
CA GLU A 1124 3.33 -20.29 11.15
C GLU A 1124 4.65 -20.60 10.43
N THR A 1125 5.13 -19.66 9.64
CA THR A 1125 6.49 -19.62 9.07
C THR A 1125 7.26 -18.48 9.71
N ILE A 1126 8.56 -18.66 9.89
CA ILE A 1126 9.42 -17.70 10.59
C ILE A 1126 10.56 -17.29 9.65
N GLY A 1127 10.74 -15.99 9.47
CA GLY A 1127 11.84 -15.41 8.68
C GLY A 1127 13.23 -15.67 9.27
N GLY A 1128 14.25 -15.16 8.59
CA GLY A 1128 15.65 -15.35 8.99
C GLY A 1128 16.58 -14.40 8.27
N GLY A 1129 17.84 -14.79 8.13
CA GLY A 1129 18.84 -13.99 7.44
C GLY A 1129 18.82 -14.16 5.92
N ALA A 1130 18.82 -13.07 5.17
CA ALA A 1130 19.07 -13.09 3.73
C ALA A 1130 20.57 -13.19 3.43
N GLY A 1131 20.92 -13.86 2.33
CA GLY A 1131 22.29 -13.93 1.84
C GLY A 1131 22.77 -12.57 1.32
N ALA A 1132 24.05 -12.26 1.52
CA ALA A 1132 24.65 -11.05 0.96
C ALA A 1132 24.83 -11.17 -0.56
N THR A 1133 24.76 -10.03 -1.25
CA THR A 1133 25.01 -9.94 -2.70
C THR A 1133 26.38 -9.27 -2.95
N PRO A 1134 26.87 -9.23 -4.20
CA PRO A 1134 28.04 -8.41 -4.56
C PRO A 1134 27.87 -6.90 -4.31
N PHE A 1135 26.63 -6.44 -4.08
CA PHE A 1135 26.24 -5.02 -4.07
C PHE A 1135 25.60 -4.55 -2.76
N ALA A 1136 25.13 -5.46 -1.89
CA ALA A 1136 24.53 -5.13 -0.60
C ALA A 1136 24.76 -6.22 0.47
N PRO A 1137 24.77 -5.87 1.77
CA PRO A 1137 24.65 -6.85 2.85
C PRO A 1137 23.27 -7.52 2.83
N GLY A 1138 23.17 -8.70 3.45
CA GLY A 1138 21.91 -9.41 3.58
C GLY A 1138 20.98 -8.76 4.62
N ALA A 1139 19.68 -8.66 4.31
CA ALA A 1139 18.67 -8.21 5.25
C ALA A 1139 18.45 -9.19 6.40
N SER A 1140 18.23 -8.65 7.60
CA SER A 1140 18.01 -9.44 8.82
C SER A 1140 16.53 -9.61 9.15
N GLY A 1141 16.15 -10.80 9.57
CA GLY A 1141 14.81 -11.10 10.09
C GLY A 1141 13.67 -10.96 9.08
N VAL A 1142 13.89 -11.38 7.83
CA VAL A 1142 12.90 -11.32 6.75
C VAL A 1142 12.64 -12.68 6.14
N HIS A 1143 11.51 -12.82 5.47
CA HIS A 1143 11.34 -13.90 4.51
C HIS A 1143 12.14 -13.68 3.24
N THR A 1144 12.60 -14.79 2.66
CA THR A 1144 13.46 -14.83 1.48
C THR A 1144 12.90 -15.82 0.48
N HIS A 1145 13.18 -15.58 -0.80
CA HIS A 1145 12.94 -16.54 -1.88
C HIS A 1145 11.47 -16.99 -1.95
N MET A 1146 11.17 -18.27 -1.70
CA MET A 1146 9.90 -18.91 -2.06
C MET A 1146 8.71 -18.60 -1.13
N THR A 1147 8.87 -17.73 -0.14
CA THR A 1147 7.82 -17.30 0.79
C THR A 1147 7.86 -15.79 1.05
N ASN A 1148 6.76 -15.18 1.47
CA ASN A 1148 6.72 -13.80 1.97
C ASN A 1148 5.58 -13.51 2.95
N THR A 1149 5.16 -14.50 3.73
CA THR A 1149 4.00 -14.39 4.60
C THR A 1149 4.22 -13.49 5.82
N ARG A 1150 3.18 -12.80 6.29
CA ARG A 1150 3.26 -12.05 7.55
C ARG A 1150 3.33 -12.97 8.78
N ILE A 1151 3.97 -12.49 9.84
CA ILE A 1151 3.96 -13.15 11.16
C ILE A 1151 2.72 -12.75 11.96
N THR A 1152 2.16 -13.67 12.77
CA THR A 1152 1.00 -13.39 13.63
C THR A 1152 1.39 -12.44 14.77
N ASP A 1153 0.55 -11.43 15.04
CA ASP A 1153 0.75 -10.47 16.12
C ASP A 1153 0.74 -11.16 17.50
N PRO A 1154 1.63 -10.77 18.45
CA PRO A 1154 1.69 -11.39 19.77
C PRO A 1154 0.36 -11.43 20.54
N GLU A 1155 -0.46 -10.38 20.49
CA GLU A 1155 -1.74 -10.38 21.23
C GLU A 1155 -2.80 -11.26 20.55
N ILE A 1156 -2.78 -11.32 19.22
CA ILE A 1156 -3.66 -12.20 18.45
C ILE A 1156 -3.30 -13.66 18.72
N LEU A 1157 -2.00 -13.97 18.75
CA LEU A 1157 -1.50 -15.30 19.07
C LEU A 1157 -1.97 -15.76 20.46
N GLU A 1158 -1.77 -14.94 21.50
CA GLU A 1158 -2.12 -15.30 22.88
C GLU A 1158 -3.63 -15.30 23.17
N SER A 1159 -4.41 -14.50 22.44
CA SER A 1159 -5.87 -14.43 22.63
C SER A 1159 -6.60 -15.59 21.94
N ARG A 1160 -6.05 -16.11 20.82
CA ARG A 1160 -6.68 -17.20 20.05
C ARG A 1160 -6.19 -18.58 20.44
N PHE A 1161 -4.95 -18.70 20.90
CA PHE A 1161 -4.31 -19.98 21.12
C PHE A 1161 -3.77 -20.10 22.54
N PRO A 1162 -3.74 -21.31 23.12
CA PRO A 1162 -3.26 -21.56 24.48
C PRO A 1162 -1.73 -21.53 24.55
N VAL A 1163 -1.13 -20.39 24.18
CA VAL A 1163 0.32 -20.18 24.09
C VAL A 1163 0.66 -18.77 24.56
N ARG A 1164 1.86 -18.58 25.11
CA ARG A 1164 2.45 -17.28 25.41
C ARG A 1164 3.73 -17.09 24.62
N LEU A 1165 3.91 -15.92 24.00
CA LEU A 1165 5.12 -15.58 23.27
C LEU A 1165 6.12 -14.90 24.21
N LEU A 1166 7.15 -15.63 24.63
CA LEU A 1166 8.13 -15.15 25.60
C LEU A 1166 9.19 -14.23 24.97
N GLU A 1167 9.62 -14.53 23.75
CA GLU A 1167 10.68 -13.79 23.07
C GLU A 1167 10.43 -13.76 21.56
N PHE A 1168 10.61 -12.59 20.95
CA PHE A 1168 10.67 -12.45 19.49
C PHE A 1168 11.60 -11.32 19.07
N GLY A 1169 12.63 -11.64 18.31
CA GLY A 1169 13.59 -10.64 17.84
C GLY A 1169 14.66 -11.20 16.90
N LEU A 1170 15.59 -10.32 16.50
CA LEU A 1170 16.76 -10.71 15.72
C LEU A 1170 17.70 -11.60 16.55
N ARG A 1171 18.45 -12.46 15.88
CA ARG A 1171 19.52 -13.30 16.45
C ARG A 1171 20.88 -12.69 16.08
N PRO A 1172 21.43 -11.77 16.89
CA PRO A 1172 22.60 -11.00 16.49
C PRO A 1172 23.82 -11.89 16.31
N GLY A 1173 24.65 -11.59 15.30
CA GLY A 1173 25.88 -12.35 15.05
C GLY A 1173 25.67 -13.68 14.32
N SER A 1174 24.46 -13.95 13.81
CA SER A 1174 24.16 -15.18 13.07
C SER A 1174 24.42 -15.07 11.56
N GLY A 1175 24.40 -13.89 10.97
CA GLY A 1175 24.83 -13.65 9.60
C GLY A 1175 26.34 -13.88 9.38
N GLY A 1176 26.69 -14.44 8.24
CA GLY A 1176 28.07 -14.77 7.86
C GLY A 1176 28.91 -13.54 7.59
N GLU A 1177 30.17 -13.58 8.06
CA GLU A 1177 31.19 -12.54 7.86
C GLU A 1177 31.54 -12.35 6.38
N GLY A 1178 32.01 -11.16 6.01
CA GLY A 1178 32.50 -10.86 4.65
C GLY A 1178 32.58 -9.36 4.42
N ALA A 1179 33.11 -8.94 3.27
CA ALA A 1179 33.08 -7.53 2.85
C ALA A 1179 31.65 -6.97 2.91
N ARG A 1180 30.68 -7.83 2.62
CA ARG A 1180 29.25 -7.61 2.85
C ARG A 1180 28.73 -8.75 3.70
N ARG A 1181 28.23 -8.42 4.89
CA ARG A 1181 27.76 -9.40 5.87
C ARG A 1181 26.41 -9.97 5.46
N GLY A 1182 26.19 -11.26 5.72
CA GLY A 1182 24.87 -11.87 5.64
C GLY A 1182 23.91 -11.34 6.71
N GLY A 1183 22.60 -11.47 6.47
CA GLY A 1183 21.59 -11.04 7.42
C GLY A 1183 21.53 -11.93 8.67
N ASP A 1184 21.15 -11.36 9.80
CA ASP A 1184 20.87 -12.11 11.02
C ASP A 1184 19.51 -12.83 10.96
N GLY A 1185 19.47 -14.03 11.52
CA GLY A 1185 18.26 -14.81 11.75
C GLY A 1185 17.38 -14.23 12.87
N LEU A 1186 16.44 -15.05 13.36
CA LEU A 1186 15.45 -14.70 14.37
C LEU A 1186 15.53 -15.64 15.58
N VAL A 1187 15.04 -15.18 16.72
CA VAL A 1187 14.70 -15.99 17.89
C VAL A 1187 13.20 -15.86 18.13
N ARG A 1188 12.51 -16.99 18.30
CA ARG A 1188 11.10 -17.04 18.65
C ARG A 1188 10.87 -18.10 19.73
N ARG A 1189 10.33 -17.70 20.89
CA ARG A 1189 10.12 -18.59 22.04
C ARG A 1189 8.67 -18.60 22.50
N TYR A 1190 8.10 -19.79 22.60
CA TYR A 1190 6.72 -20.02 23.00
C TYR A 1190 6.70 -20.74 24.34
N ARG A 1191 5.69 -20.49 25.16
CA ARG A 1191 5.31 -21.32 26.30
C ARG A 1191 3.88 -21.79 26.14
N PHE A 1192 3.65 -23.09 26.15
CA PHE A 1192 2.33 -23.65 25.97
C PHE A 1192 1.54 -23.66 27.28
N LEU A 1193 0.24 -23.40 27.21
CA LEU A 1193 -0.66 -23.30 28.36
C LEU A 1193 -1.54 -24.55 28.53
N ARG A 1194 -1.53 -25.45 27.55
CA ARG A 1194 -2.16 -26.77 27.61
C ARG A 1194 -1.33 -27.76 26.79
N PRO A 1195 -1.57 -29.07 26.93
CA PRO A 1195 -0.93 -30.07 26.08
C PRO A 1195 -1.23 -29.84 24.61
N VAL A 1196 -0.21 -29.86 23.77
CA VAL A 1196 -0.33 -29.73 22.30
C VAL A 1196 0.64 -30.65 21.59
N ARG A 1197 0.27 -31.05 20.37
CA ARG A 1197 1.19 -31.66 19.42
C ARG A 1197 1.83 -30.56 18.58
N VAL A 1198 3.15 -30.52 18.54
CA VAL A 1198 3.94 -29.64 17.68
C VAL A 1198 4.53 -30.45 16.52
N SER A 1199 4.47 -29.91 15.30
CA SER A 1199 5.25 -30.40 14.16
C SER A 1199 6.16 -29.29 13.63
N LEU A 1200 7.45 -29.60 13.54
CA LEU A 1200 8.51 -28.73 13.07
C LEU A 1200 9.00 -29.25 11.72
N LEU A 1201 8.94 -28.40 10.70
CA LEU A 1201 9.51 -28.66 9.40
C LEU A 1201 10.47 -27.51 9.11
N THR A 1202 11.74 -27.77 9.39
CA THR A 1202 12.83 -26.79 9.31
C THR A 1202 14.06 -27.42 8.67
N GLU A 1203 14.95 -26.60 8.12
CA GLU A 1203 16.23 -27.03 7.52
C GLU A 1203 17.40 -26.16 8.03
N ARG A 1204 18.62 -26.43 7.56
CA ARG A 1204 19.85 -25.71 7.97
C ARG A 1204 20.13 -25.79 9.48
N ARG A 1205 19.82 -26.93 10.08
CA ARG A 1205 20.19 -27.30 11.46
C ARG A 1205 21.49 -28.11 11.49
N THR A 1206 21.74 -28.93 10.47
CA THR A 1206 22.99 -29.69 10.34
C THR A 1206 23.97 -29.08 9.34
N ARG A 1207 23.49 -28.22 8.43
CA ARG A 1207 24.33 -27.50 7.44
C ARG A 1207 24.18 -25.99 7.56
N SER A 1208 25.28 -25.27 7.33
CA SER A 1208 25.29 -23.81 7.35
C SER A 1208 24.90 -23.22 5.99
N PRO A 1209 24.20 -22.07 5.94
CA PRO A 1209 24.06 -21.26 4.73
C PRO A 1209 25.43 -20.85 4.20
N PHE A 1210 25.77 -21.20 2.96
CA PHE A 1210 27.09 -20.92 2.38
C PHE A 1210 27.29 -19.44 2.09
N GLY A 1211 28.52 -18.96 2.25
CA GLY A 1211 28.96 -17.65 1.73
C GLY A 1211 29.41 -17.73 0.27
N LEU A 1212 29.64 -16.58 -0.36
CA LEU A 1212 30.05 -16.49 -1.77
C LEU A 1212 31.29 -15.59 -1.93
N ALA A 1213 32.11 -15.86 -2.95
CA ALA A 1213 33.30 -15.08 -3.30
C ALA A 1213 34.27 -14.85 -2.12
N GLY A 1214 34.43 -15.84 -1.25
CA GLY A 1214 35.29 -15.76 -0.05
C GLY A 1214 34.60 -15.24 1.22
N GLY A 1215 33.31 -14.93 1.17
CA GLY A 1215 32.51 -14.65 2.36
C GLY A 1215 32.26 -15.90 3.21
N GLY A 1216 32.11 -15.70 4.51
CA GLY A 1216 31.85 -16.74 5.50
C GLY A 1216 30.41 -17.25 5.49
N ALA A 1217 30.22 -18.47 5.99
CA ALA A 1217 28.91 -19.09 6.11
C ALA A 1217 28.07 -18.46 7.23
N GLY A 1218 26.75 -18.43 7.05
CA GLY A 1218 25.81 -18.07 8.10
C GLY A 1218 25.76 -19.13 9.21
N ALA A 1219 25.35 -18.72 10.41
CA ALA A 1219 25.11 -19.63 11.52
C ALA A 1219 23.87 -20.49 11.26
N ARG A 1220 23.96 -21.77 11.65
CA ARG A 1220 22.85 -22.72 11.61
C ARG A 1220 21.70 -22.30 12.52
N GLY A 1221 20.50 -22.68 12.14
CA GLY A 1221 19.34 -22.61 13.02
C GLY A 1221 19.40 -23.69 14.11
N ARG A 1222 18.55 -23.57 15.13
CA ARG A 1222 18.41 -24.55 16.22
C ARG A 1222 16.95 -24.65 16.68
N ASN A 1223 16.52 -25.85 16.99
CA ASN A 1223 15.21 -26.13 17.58
C ASN A 1223 15.46 -26.70 18.97
N ARG A 1224 14.84 -26.13 20.01
CA ARG A 1224 15.04 -26.58 21.39
C ARG A 1224 13.73 -26.60 22.15
N ILE A 1225 13.63 -27.49 23.14
CA ILE A 1225 12.51 -27.53 24.08
C ILE A 1225 13.04 -27.34 25.49
N LEU A 1226 12.35 -26.54 26.30
CA LEU A 1226 12.58 -26.51 27.74
C LEU A 1226 11.37 -27.10 28.43
N ARG A 1227 11.52 -28.30 28.99
CA ARG A 1227 10.46 -28.95 29.78
C ARG A 1227 10.23 -28.24 31.10
N GLN A 1228 8.99 -28.15 31.54
CA GLN A 1228 8.65 -27.49 32.80
C GLN A 1228 9.46 -28.06 33.97
N GLY A 1229 10.03 -27.16 34.80
CA GLY A 1229 10.84 -27.54 35.97
C GLY A 1229 12.28 -27.96 35.66
N ARG A 1230 12.68 -28.05 34.38
CA ARG A 1230 14.07 -28.21 33.98
C ARG A 1230 14.75 -26.85 33.78
N THR A 1231 16.07 -26.82 33.91
CA THR A 1231 16.90 -25.62 33.73
C THR A 1231 17.65 -25.59 32.39
N ALA A 1232 17.83 -26.75 31.75
CA ALA A 1232 18.53 -26.87 30.48
C ALA A 1232 17.57 -27.32 29.36
N PRO A 1233 17.60 -26.67 28.19
CA PRO A 1233 16.81 -27.08 27.05
C PRO A 1233 17.39 -28.35 26.37
N GLU A 1234 16.53 -29.16 25.79
CA GLU A 1234 16.86 -30.31 24.93
C GLU A 1234 16.88 -29.89 23.45
N GLU A 1235 17.87 -30.34 22.68
CA GLU A 1235 17.95 -30.10 21.24
C GLU A 1235 16.98 -31.01 20.49
N VAL A 1236 16.37 -30.46 19.44
CA VAL A 1236 15.38 -31.11 18.59
C VAL A 1236 15.90 -31.11 17.15
N GLY A 1237 15.63 -32.20 16.43
CA GLY A 1237 16.01 -32.32 15.02
C GLY A 1237 15.41 -31.24 14.11
N SER A 1238 15.88 -31.19 12.86
CA SER A 1238 15.38 -30.28 11.83
C SER A 1238 13.91 -30.55 11.49
N ARG A 1239 13.52 -31.82 11.49
CA ARG A 1239 12.14 -32.28 11.31
C ARG A 1239 11.73 -33.12 12.52
N ALA A 1240 10.63 -32.75 13.18
CA ALA A 1240 10.18 -33.44 14.38
C ALA A 1240 8.69 -33.25 14.66
N THR A 1241 8.03 -34.32 15.11
CA THR A 1241 6.68 -34.27 15.70
C THR A 1241 6.80 -34.59 17.19
N ILE A 1242 6.30 -33.69 18.04
CA ILE A 1242 6.61 -33.69 19.48
C ILE A 1242 5.36 -33.36 20.28
N GLU A 1243 5.16 -34.08 21.38
CA GLU A 1243 4.13 -33.75 22.38
C GLU A 1243 4.74 -32.83 23.44
N LEU A 1244 4.09 -31.69 23.68
CA LEU A 1244 4.47 -30.71 24.70
C LEU A 1244 3.35 -30.57 25.72
N ASP A 1245 3.72 -30.54 26.99
CA ASP A 1245 2.79 -30.35 28.11
C ASP A 1245 2.57 -28.86 28.41
N ALA A 1246 1.56 -28.56 29.24
CA ALA A 1246 1.37 -27.21 29.77
C ALA A 1246 2.61 -26.78 30.57
N GLY A 1247 3.15 -25.59 30.27
CA GLY A 1247 4.34 -25.05 30.91
C GLY A 1247 5.65 -25.32 30.15
N ASP A 1248 5.66 -26.24 29.18
CA ASP A 1248 6.82 -26.47 28.31
C ASP A 1248 7.04 -25.27 27.36
N GLU A 1249 8.31 -25.04 27.01
CA GLU A 1249 8.70 -24.00 26.06
C GLU A 1249 9.29 -24.59 24.77
N LEU A 1250 8.95 -23.99 23.63
CA LEU A 1250 9.58 -24.25 22.33
C LEU A 1250 10.43 -23.04 21.93
N TRP A 1251 11.69 -23.27 21.60
CA TRP A 1251 12.65 -22.23 21.23
C TRP A 1251 13.13 -22.49 19.79
N ILE A 1252 12.84 -21.54 18.90
CA ILE A 1252 13.28 -21.57 17.51
C ILE A 1252 14.30 -20.47 17.29
N GLU A 1253 15.53 -20.86 16.95
CA GLU A 1253 16.56 -19.97 16.41
C GLU A 1253 16.65 -20.21 14.90
N THR A 1254 16.33 -19.21 14.08
CA THR A 1254 16.41 -19.35 12.62
C THR A 1254 17.83 -19.11 12.10
N PRO A 1255 18.20 -19.66 10.93
CA PRO A 1255 19.52 -19.48 10.36
C PRO A 1255 19.79 -18.02 9.96
N GLY A 1256 21.07 -17.62 9.99
CA GLY A 1256 21.52 -16.39 9.35
C GLY A 1256 21.76 -16.59 7.84
N GLY A 1257 22.06 -15.52 7.11
CA GLY A 1257 22.48 -15.61 5.71
C GLY A 1257 23.99 -15.72 5.55
N GLY A 1258 24.46 -16.23 4.42
CA GLY A 1258 25.89 -16.23 4.07
C GLY A 1258 26.41 -14.84 3.72
N GLY A 1259 27.69 -14.59 4.00
CA GLY A 1259 28.39 -13.36 3.62
C GLY A 1259 28.94 -13.39 2.20
N HIS A 1260 29.34 -12.23 1.68
CA HIS A 1260 29.93 -12.06 0.35
C HIS A 1260 31.26 -11.30 0.42
N GLY A 1261 32.28 -11.81 -0.28
CA GLY A 1261 33.62 -11.21 -0.33
C GLY A 1261 34.43 -11.43 0.95
N ARG A 1262 35.76 -11.36 0.85
CA ARG A 1262 36.66 -11.43 2.02
C ARG A 1262 36.61 -10.16 2.86
N SER A 1263 36.64 -10.31 4.19
CA SER A 1263 36.83 -9.20 5.13
C SER A 1263 38.22 -9.25 5.76
N GLU A 1264 38.75 -8.09 6.17
CA GLU A 1264 40.02 -8.01 6.94
C GLU A 1264 39.99 -8.91 8.19
N ALA A 1265 38.84 -9.00 8.87
CA ALA A 1265 38.67 -9.88 10.04
C ALA A 1265 38.75 -11.38 9.72
N LEU A 1266 38.39 -11.80 8.49
CA LEU A 1266 38.57 -13.20 8.05
C LEU A 1266 40.04 -13.47 7.71
N GLU A 1267 40.72 -12.50 7.09
CA GLU A 1267 42.16 -12.58 6.78
C GLU A 1267 43.01 -12.69 8.06
N GLU A 1268 42.77 -11.82 9.05
CA GLU A 1268 43.48 -11.90 10.34
C GLU A 1268 43.21 -13.23 11.09
N ARG A 1269 42.03 -13.83 10.91
CA ARG A 1269 41.69 -15.12 11.53
C ARG A 1269 42.43 -16.26 10.86
N ASP A 1270 42.44 -16.28 9.53
CA ASP A 1270 43.16 -17.27 8.74
C ASP A 1270 44.66 -17.16 9.01
N GLU A 1271 45.23 -15.95 9.05
CA GLU A 1271 46.63 -15.71 9.42
C GLU A 1271 46.96 -16.18 10.84
N ARG A 1272 46.05 -15.98 11.80
CA ARG A 1272 46.22 -16.49 13.18
C ARG A 1272 46.07 -18.00 13.28
N GLU A 1273 45.20 -18.62 12.48
CA GLU A 1273 45.08 -20.08 12.42
C GLU A 1273 46.27 -20.71 11.70
N GLU A 1274 46.76 -20.08 10.63
CA GLU A 1274 47.95 -20.49 9.90
C GLU A 1274 49.19 -20.36 10.80
N ALA A 1275 49.34 -19.25 11.52
CA ALA A 1275 50.37 -19.05 12.54
C ALA A 1275 50.26 -19.98 13.76
N ARG A 1276 49.10 -20.63 13.98
CA ARG A 1276 48.93 -21.69 15.00
C ARG A 1276 49.21 -23.08 14.44
N ARG A 1277 49.17 -23.26 13.12
CA ARG A 1277 49.43 -24.53 12.43
C ARG A 1277 50.91 -24.66 12.02
N THR A 1278 51.60 -23.54 11.79
CA THR A 1278 53.07 -23.43 11.69
C THR A 1278 53.70 -23.29 13.06
#